data_AF-A0A813BRS7-F1
#
_entry.id   AF-A0A813BRS7-F1
#
_cell.length_a   1.000
_cell.length_b   1.000
_cell.length_c   1.000
_cell.angle_alpha   90.00
_cell.angle_beta   90.00
_cell.angle_gamma   90.00
#
_symmetry.space_group_name_H-M   'P 1'
#
loop_
_entity.id
_entity.type
_entity.pdbx_description
1 polymer ?
#
loop_
_entity_poly.entity_id
_entity_poly.type
_entity_poly.pdbx_seq_one_letter_code
_entity_poly.pdbx_strand_id
1 'polypeptide(L)'
;MGSAASTRNRQRKQGCERLGITILQLLEVDTVVQDRYQKECWPQVTNSKPSVQQVVKNFIKPETKGKKRSYVEMKYEDMVSPPSWFSCHPWSICHASLVLGLRHLLDRHGETDATSFWVAAYCLYQHDDVSHAPDVVLPAVFGSRHLYGIAVHIDSQREIWRRMWCLSEILASTTHGGETMHMSFVTVEESKTCESTAFSLSDHPMATESENVRRSCDAKFPLSAFALNRPIAIDASCATLQEDEEAILRQIIKESGEGKSGVRASTSPRSPKQHPAYLKANTLLRVKVEAAAMRVAVLAKDEQVESALLRGAQNNETLRGELKQAREQARSPADMASTPKSAPAPPAPPAPSAPPAPEPQIAAGGTDPAEVERSANSKLLGARLGYLLEGFPLQAQRSTGHDDPTFHEMSKTLALSKTGLGYNKLCPRDGRLHCSMVDSLAAGDAQRASHFLSWCWDYRLQMYLQTWRQWCSQHPHMEAFIWQCFFCNNQYRLQEGQQVTDESLGDIFQARLLDIQQMVVMLDKFMQPKYLERVWCVYEMYTAAANSDRVTVDIMLPPDQAADIRTKIASGVWDDIRKKFQEVNVEHAKAREKKDEDMVKEHIKKGAGFDAVNAKVREKMMAWVLKQVEMFLLEDGKVRSGADFLRTAGLADYIDKLEEQGVCTFEDLEDLEDADLAAIGFDPAARERLLQVVKMGPSAREETDFKDKLRMLGLTADVFEGLSEEQVMRNRDMEERLPTLGDKKKFRKWRQSCLTGEAVVEELVALDMLVERGPDWCYDGDSDDDMTPEDGGPQGVGKVVAWCSASGEAYGPSAPRPGWVKVQWQVTGRRRSYRMGTPERHSAELVFAAAIADAQAARALREVPKGEIQLHHLRCNFGYRCGTRFSHYALFDTRVEACEKVAGFKPGDVVEDKDGDRATCVGLKYRADAKKVDMWFHCNGRDGAGLFTHPNHDRCLRKVAHKRLQEVSREDVEGASDGEIDHDEREWVGQNLKPTLKYLSKSGQVLHFDVREEILQHFRMPFKSGDVLVDKADGERMTCIGVASDPMRQLAARHGQRGRRVAGSVAEVWFHVESADGAGLNPKMYKALSRFKVVENRPVHELGVDSAGDAWDMEAALGLLHSLDGALQCDFSFPIGAGKNATPDWFDVRPEIVYNVVGFRPGDVLTIRGGPPGTRLTLIGLRPDPDTGEISVWWHHEDFQTVHAGAGKIPGWEHMRQMMRDTGEKTNLEELKERLRSGKGRGEENQGDLSQQQMEMLSQMSAQLSPADLQQLMGALMR
;
A
#
# COMPACT_ATOMS: atom_id res chain seq x y z
N MET A 1 6.46 -35.29 53.01
CA MET A 1 6.36 -35.04 51.54
C MET A 1 5.08 -34.30 51.11
N GLY A 2 3.99 -34.29 51.89
CA GLY A 2 2.74 -33.59 51.53
C GLY A 2 2.78 -32.05 51.57
N SER A 3 3.66 -31.41 52.36
CA SER A 3 3.70 -29.94 52.44
C SER A 3 4.42 -29.28 51.26
N ALA A 4 5.46 -29.90 50.68
CA ALA A 4 6.20 -29.33 49.55
C ALA A 4 5.41 -29.37 48.22
N ALA A 5 4.59 -30.41 48.00
CA ALA A 5 3.67 -30.48 46.87
C ALA A 5 2.50 -29.48 47.01
N SER A 6 2.00 -29.29 48.24
CA SER A 6 0.99 -28.28 48.56
C SER A 6 1.50 -26.86 48.33
N THR A 7 2.74 -26.54 48.72
CA THR A 7 3.34 -25.21 48.49
C THR A 7 3.66 -24.94 47.02
N ARG A 8 4.13 -25.94 46.25
CA ARG A 8 4.34 -25.81 44.78
C ARG A 8 3.02 -25.65 44.00
N ASN A 9 1.97 -26.37 44.39
CA ASN A 9 0.63 -26.19 43.80
C ASN A 9 0.00 -24.85 44.23
N ARG A 10 0.30 -24.32 45.42
CA ARG A 10 -0.09 -22.97 45.84
C ARG A 10 0.64 -21.85 45.08
N GLN A 11 1.93 -22.02 44.80
CA GLN A 11 2.70 -21.04 44.01
C GLN A 11 2.30 -21.04 42.52
N ARG A 12 1.99 -22.21 41.94
CA ARG A 12 1.43 -22.30 40.57
C ARG A 12 -0.01 -21.78 40.45
N LYS A 13 -0.78 -21.79 41.56
CA LYS A 13 -2.11 -21.16 41.67
C LYS A 13 -2.11 -19.62 41.65
N GLN A 14 -0.96 -18.97 41.87
CA GLN A 14 -0.81 -17.51 42.07
C GLN A 14 -0.12 -16.82 40.87
N GLY A 15 -0.43 -17.25 39.66
CA GLY A 15 0.20 -16.70 38.46
C GLY A 15 -0.68 -16.79 37.21
N CYS A 16 -1.50 -17.83 37.09
CA CYS A 16 -2.38 -18.05 35.92
C CYS A 16 -3.43 -16.96 35.72
N GLU A 17 -3.84 -16.29 36.80
CA GLU A 17 -4.77 -15.16 36.83
C GLU A 17 -4.17 -13.87 36.25
N ARG A 18 -2.86 -13.85 35.99
CA ARG A 18 -2.14 -12.73 35.33
C ARG A 18 -1.81 -13.02 33.87
N LEU A 19 -2.11 -14.22 33.37
CA LEU A 19 -1.73 -14.65 32.02
C LEU A 19 -2.83 -14.29 31.02
N GLY A 20 -2.76 -13.10 30.44
CA GLY A 20 -3.60 -12.67 29.33
C GLY A 20 -2.87 -12.77 27.98
N ILE A 21 -3.62 -13.08 26.93
CA ILE A 21 -3.16 -13.04 25.54
C ILE A 21 -3.96 -11.98 24.76
N THR A 22 -3.29 -11.11 24.01
CA THR A 22 -3.95 -10.03 23.25
C THR A 22 -4.50 -10.51 21.91
N ILE A 23 -5.37 -9.73 21.28
CA ILE A 23 -5.90 -10.09 19.95
C ILE A 23 -4.80 -10.16 18.88
N LEU A 24 -3.78 -9.30 18.96
CA LEU A 24 -2.64 -9.32 18.04
C LEU A 24 -1.80 -10.59 18.20
N GLN A 25 -1.59 -11.03 19.45
CA GLN A 25 -0.90 -12.29 19.74
C GLN A 25 -1.72 -13.51 19.27
N LEU A 26 -3.05 -13.47 19.43
CA LEU A 26 -3.94 -14.51 18.91
C LEU A 26 -3.96 -14.57 17.37
N LEU A 27 -3.86 -13.44 16.67
CA LEU A 27 -3.74 -13.37 15.22
C LEU A 27 -2.38 -13.90 14.71
N GLU A 28 -1.30 -13.63 15.45
CA GLU A 28 0.01 -14.25 15.22
C GLU A 28 -0.10 -15.78 15.34
N VAL A 29 -0.73 -16.25 16.42
CA VAL A 29 -0.95 -17.68 16.66
C VAL A 29 -1.84 -18.30 15.59
N ASP A 30 -2.94 -17.65 15.17
CA ASP A 30 -3.81 -18.16 14.11
C ASP A 30 -3.04 -18.33 12.80
N THR A 31 -2.19 -17.36 12.43
CA THR A 31 -1.35 -17.45 11.22
C THR A 31 -0.46 -18.69 11.26
N VAL A 32 0.18 -18.97 12.40
CA VAL A 32 1.03 -20.16 12.60
C VAL A 32 0.19 -21.45 12.57
N VAL A 33 -0.98 -21.43 13.22
CA VAL A 33 -1.91 -22.57 13.29
C VAL A 33 -2.44 -22.94 11.90
N GLN A 34 -2.86 -21.96 11.08
CA GLN A 34 -3.35 -22.22 9.72
C GLN A 34 -2.24 -22.80 8.82
N ASP A 35 -1.02 -22.25 8.92
CA ASP A 35 0.15 -22.74 8.19
C ASP A 35 0.49 -24.20 8.55
N ARG A 36 0.52 -24.51 9.85
CA ARG A 36 0.77 -25.88 10.34
C ARG A 36 -0.36 -26.85 9.99
N TYR A 37 -1.61 -26.41 10.11
CA TYR A 37 -2.77 -27.24 9.75
C TYR A 37 -2.74 -27.69 8.28
N GLN A 38 -2.40 -26.78 7.37
CA GLN A 38 -2.29 -27.08 5.94
C GLN A 38 -1.08 -27.97 5.61
N LYS A 39 0.07 -27.75 6.27
CA LYS A 39 1.32 -28.47 5.98
C LYS A 39 1.40 -29.86 6.62
N GLU A 40 0.89 -30.00 7.85
CA GLU A 40 1.04 -31.21 8.65
C GLU A 40 -0.15 -32.16 8.51
N CYS A 41 -1.09 -31.87 7.60
CA CYS A 41 -2.23 -32.71 7.27
C CYS A 41 -2.95 -33.23 8.53
N TRP A 42 -3.26 -32.33 9.47
CA TRP A 42 -3.94 -32.72 10.71
C TRP A 42 -5.26 -33.45 10.35
N PRO A 43 -5.64 -34.52 11.06
CA PRO A 43 -6.81 -35.33 10.70
C PRO A 43 -8.05 -34.46 10.49
N GLN A 44 -8.55 -34.37 9.26
CA GLN A 44 -9.71 -33.54 8.95
C GLN A 44 -10.97 -34.24 9.44
N VAL A 45 -11.67 -33.61 10.38
CA VAL A 45 -12.88 -34.20 10.96
C VAL A 45 -14.12 -33.77 10.17
N THR A 46 -14.22 -32.53 9.68
CA THR A 46 -15.34 -32.06 8.83
C THR A 46 -15.16 -30.66 8.19
N ASN A 47 -14.20 -29.82 8.61
CA ASN A 47 -14.07 -28.42 8.17
C ASN A 47 -12.69 -28.11 7.57
N SER A 48 -12.61 -27.08 6.71
CA SER A 48 -11.37 -26.57 6.07
C SER A 48 -10.42 -25.81 7.01
N LYS A 49 -10.71 -25.77 8.32
CA LYS A 49 -9.95 -25.03 9.35
C LYS A 49 -9.85 -25.85 10.65
N PRO A 50 -8.77 -25.68 11.44
CA PRO A 50 -8.56 -26.46 12.67
C PRO A 50 -9.47 -26.01 13.82
N SER A 51 -9.92 -26.97 14.63
CA SER A 51 -10.54 -26.67 15.93
C SER A 51 -9.49 -26.36 16.99
N VAL A 52 -9.87 -25.64 18.05
CA VAL A 52 -8.98 -25.36 19.19
C VAL A 52 -8.42 -26.64 19.81
N GLN A 53 -9.20 -27.73 19.83
CA GLN A 53 -8.72 -29.04 20.31
C GLN A 53 -7.55 -29.57 19.48
N GLN A 54 -7.61 -29.40 18.15
CA GLN A 54 -6.52 -29.79 17.26
C GLN A 54 -5.32 -28.85 17.45
N VAL A 55 -5.54 -27.56 17.64
CA VAL A 55 -4.49 -26.59 17.98
C VAL A 55 -3.76 -27.00 19.25
N VAL A 56 -4.50 -27.33 20.32
CA VAL A 56 -3.87 -27.78 21.57
C VAL A 56 -3.09 -29.08 21.36
N LYS A 57 -3.67 -30.06 20.67
CA LYS A 57 -3.06 -31.39 20.48
C LYS A 57 -1.80 -31.34 19.62
N ASN A 58 -1.84 -30.60 18.51
CA ASN A 58 -0.84 -30.68 17.45
C ASN A 58 0.11 -29.48 17.43
N PHE A 59 -0.24 -28.36 18.08
CA PHE A 59 0.62 -27.18 18.21
C PHE A 59 1.03 -26.96 19.68
N ILE A 60 0.09 -26.66 20.57
CA ILE A 60 0.44 -26.18 21.93
C ILE A 60 1.15 -27.22 22.79
N LYS A 61 0.63 -28.46 22.85
CA LYS A 61 1.26 -29.55 23.62
C LYS A 61 2.66 -29.89 23.08
N PRO A 62 2.89 -30.01 21.76
CA PRO A 62 4.24 -30.18 21.24
C PRO A 62 5.23 -29.07 21.63
N GLU A 63 4.82 -27.80 21.52
CA GLU A 63 5.67 -26.65 21.86
C GLU A 63 6.01 -26.59 23.36
N THR A 64 5.07 -26.97 24.23
CA THR A 64 5.22 -26.84 25.69
C THR A 64 5.76 -28.10 26.38
N LYS A 65 5.96 -29.22 25.65
CA LYS A 65 6.30 -30.57 26.15
C LYS A 65 7.56 -30.67 27.03
N GLY A 66 8.45 -29.67 27.01
CA GLY A 66 9.67 -29.64 27.82
C GLY A 66 9.84 -28.43 28.73
N LYS A 67 8.89 -27.47 28.74
CA LYS A 67 9.08 -26.14 29.32
C LYS A 67 8.45 -25.95 30.70
N LYS A 68 7.51 -26.82 31.10
CA LYS A 68 6.81 -26.77 32.41
C LYS A 68 6.10 -25.44 32.73
N ARG A 69 5.67 -24.70 31.69
CA ARG A 69 4.98 -23.40 31.72
C ARG A 69 3.93 -23.36 30.61
N SER A 70 2.91 -22.52 30.75
CA SER A 70 1.88 -22.29 29.72
C SER A 70 2.44 -21.72 28.42
N TYR A 71 1.64 -21.69 27.35
CA TYR A 71 2.10 -21.14 26.07
C TYR A 71 2.39 -19.63 26.18
N VAL A 72 1.53 -18.90 26.89
CA VAL A 72 1.72 -17.45 27.12
C VAL A 72 3.00 -17.19 27.90
N GLU A 73 3.23 -17.89 29.01
CA GLU A 73 4.47 -17.75 29.79
C GLU A 73 5.72 -18.13 29.01
N MET A 74 5.63 -19.10 28.10
CA MET A 74 6.75 -19.54 27.29
C MET A 74 7.09 -18.54 26.17
N LYS A 75 6.07 -17.97 25.53
CA LYS A 75 6.23 -17.17 24.30
C LYS A 75 6.28 -15.67 24.56
N TYR A 76 5.61 -15.18 25.61
CA TYR A 76 5.35 -13.76 25.86
C TYR A 76 5.77 -13.33 27.28
N GLU A 77 6.78 -13.96 27.88
CA GLU A 77 7.22 -13.76 29.28
C GLU A 77 7.36 -12.26 29.68
N ASP A 78 7.92 -11.42 28.80
CA ASP A 78 8.15 -9.98 29.05
C ASP A 78 6.95 -9.08 28.71
N MET A 79 5.86 -9.64 28.16
CA MET A 79 4.67 -8.92 27.67
C MET A 79 3.36 -9.46 28.27
N VAL A 80 3.46 -10.23 29.35
CA VAL A 80 2.28 -10.78 30.03
C VAL A 80 1.50 -9.66 30.74
N SER A 81 0.24 -9.49 30.37
CA SER A 81 -0.70 -8.57 31.02
C SER A 81 -1.85 -9.34 31.67
N PRO A 82 -2.39 -8.88 32.81
CA PRO A 82 -3.54 -9.51 33.42
C PRO A 82 -4.76 -9.40 32.49
N PRO A 83 -5.54 -10.48 32.33
CA PRO A 83 -6.67 -10.51 31.41
C PRO A 83 -7.79 -9.58 31.88
N SER A 84 -8.35 -8.82 30.95
CA SER A 84 -9.57 -8.02 31.15
C SER A 84 -10.83 -8.84 30.84
N TRP A 85 -10.72 -9.83 29.96
CA TRP A 85 -11.86 -10.65 29.54
C TRP A 85 -11.55 -12.15 29.68
N PHE A 86 -12.53 -12.92 30.16
CA PHE A 86 -12.46 -14.39 30.17
C PHE A 86 -13.13 -14.96 28.91
N SER A 87 -12.45 -15.81 28.15
CA SER A 87 -13.05 -16.46 26.97
C SER A 87 -13.56 -17.86 27.31
N CYS A 88 -14.88 -18.01 27.34
CA CYS A 88 -15.57 -19.29 27.51
C CYS A 88 -15.95 -19.87 26.13
N HIS A 89 -15.35 -20.99 25.76
CA HIS A 89 -15.56 -21.60 24.44
C HIS A 89 -15.41 -23.14 24.48
N PRO A 90 -16.17 -23.89 23.66
CA PRO A 90 -15.92 -25.31 23.51
C PRO A 90 -14.63 -25.51 22.70
N TRP A 91 -13.83 -26.54 23.01
CA TRP A 91 -12.61 -26.81 22.26
C TRP A 91 -12.87 -27.30 20.82
N SER A 92 -14.11 -27.69 20.50
CA SER A 92 -14.55 -28.01 19.15
C SER A 92 -14.68 -26.78 18.25
N ILE A 93 -14.72 -25.56 18.80
CA ILE A 93 -14.84 -24.34 18.00
C ILE A 93 -13.67 -24.22 17.02
N CYS A 94 -13.97 -23.73 15.82
CA CYS A 94 -12.96 -23.34 14.84
C CYS A 94 -12.07 -22.24 15.44
N HIS A 95 -10.74 -22.42 15.37
CA HIS A 95 -9.80 -21.45 15.95
C HIS A 95 -9.95 -20.05 15.33
N ALA A 96 -10.11 -19.96 14.01
CA ALA A 96 -10.33 -18.69 13.34
C ALA A 96 -11.64 -17.99 13.79
N SER A 97 -12.69 -18.77 14.07
CA SER A 97 -13.97 -18.24 14.54
C SER A 97 -13.90 -17.75 15.99
N LEU A 98 -13.07 -18.39 16.84
CA LEU A 98 -12.74 -17.90 18.17
C LEU A 98 -12.05 -16.52 18.08
N VAL A 99 -11.01 -16.40 17.26
CA VAL A 99 -10.24 -15.15 17.10
C VAL A 99 -11.11 -14.03 16.52
N LEU A 100 -11.88 -14.31 15.46
CA LEU A 100 -12.80 -13.34 14.86
C LEU A 100 -13.87 -12.87 15.85
N GLY A 101 -14.41 -13.79 16.65
CA GLY A 101 -15.37 -13.44 17.69
C GLY A 101 -14.79 -12.51 18.76
N LEU A 102 -13.58 -12.78 19.23
CA LEU A 102 -12.91 -11.91 20.20
C LEU A 102 -12.56 -10.53 19.61
N ARG A 103 -12.20 -10.46 18.32
CA ARG A 103 -11.99 -9.18 17.63
C ARG A 103 -13.28 -8.36 17.60
N HIS A 104 -14.39 -8.97 17.21
CA HIS A 104 -15.68 -8.29 17.15
C HIS A 104 -16.16 -7.84 18.54
N LEU A 105 -15.81 -8.58 19.59
CA LEU A 105 -16.04 -8.16 20.96
C LEU A 105 -15.26 -6.88 21.31
N LEU A 106 -13.99 -6.75 20.90
CA LEU A 106 -13.23 -5.52 21.13
C LEU A 106 -13.91 -4.32 20.45
N ASP A 107 -14.30 -4.49 19.19
CA ASP A 107 -14.99 -3.45 18.43
C ASP A 107 -16.33 -3.08 19.09
N ARG A 108 -17.09 -4.08 19.58
CA ARG A 108 -18.38 -3.88 20.30
C ARG A 108 -18.19 -3.10 21.60
N HIS A 109 -17.11 -3.37 22.32
CA HIS A 109 -16.85 -2.79 23.65
C HIS A 109 -15.96 -1.54 23.62
N GLY A 110 -15.51 -1.09 22.45
CA GLY A 110 -14.59 0.06 22.31
C GLY A 110 -13.22 -0.20 22.95
N GLU A 111 -12.83 -1.47 23.03
CA GLU A 111 -11.60 -1.93 23.64
C GLU A 111 -10.43 -1.82 22.65
N THR A 112 -9.21 -1.72 23.17
CA THR A 112 -8.01 -1.55 22.34
C THR A 112 -7.38 -2.89 21.97
N ASP A 113 -6.49 -2.90 20.99
CA ASP A 113 -5.68 -4.08 20.64
C ASP A 113 -4.74 -4.53 21.77
N ALA A 114 -4.54 -3.69 22.79
CA ALA A 114 -3.79 -4.03 24.00
C ALA A 114 -4.62 -4.82 25.03
N THR A 115 -5.95 -4.88 24.87
CA THR A 115 -6.85 -5.63 25.76
C THR A 115 -6.52 -7.13 25.66
N SER A 116 -6.36 -7.76 26.81
CA SER A 116 -5.92 -9.16 26.91
C SER A 116 -7.02 -10.08 27.42
N PHE A 117 -6.99 -11.31 26.92
CA PHE A 117 -7.98 -12.34 27.14
C PHE A 117 -7.38 -13.51 27.91
N TRP A 118 -8.15 -14.07 28.84
CA TRP A 118 -7.83 -15.37 29.42
C TRP A 118 -8.44 -16.46 28.55
N VAL A 119 -7.60 -17.25 27.88
CA VAL A 119 -8.02 -18.33 26.97
C VAL A 119 -7.36 -19.62 27.42
N ALA A 120 -8.17 -20.60 27.85
CA ALA A 120 -7.70 -21.83 28.50
C ALA A 120 -6.63 -22.59 27.67
N ALA A 121 -6.75 -22.58 26.34
CA ALA A 121 -5.80 -23.24 25.44
C ALA A 121 -4.37 -22.68 25.54
N TYR A 122 -4.22 -21.39 25.88
CA TYR A 122 -2.95 -20.66 25.87
C TYR A 122 -2.43 -20.36 27.27
N CYS A 123 -3.34 -20.04 28.20
CA CYS A 123 -3.00 -19.59 29.54
C CYS A 123 -2.80 -20.74 30.55
N LEU A 124 -3.29 -21.94 30.25
CA LEU A 124 -3.05 -23.13 31.08
C LEU A 124 -1.85 -23.95 30.58
N TYR A 125 -1.14 -24.57 31.51
CA TYR A 125 -0.09 -25.54 31.21
C TYR A 125 -0.68 -26.91 30.87
N GLN A 126 -0.68 -27.26 29.58
CA GLN A 126 -1.46 -28.36 28.99
C GLN A 126 -0.98 -29.81 29.30
N HIS A 127 -0.06 -30.00 30.26
CA HIS A 127 0.58 -31.31 30.52
C HIS A 127 0.42 -31.87 31.94
N ASP A 128 -0.06 -31.11 32.92
CA ASP A 128 -0.26 -31.58 34.29
C ASP A 128 -1.77 -31.71 34.59
N ASP A 129 -2.28 -32.91 34.87
CA ASP A 129 -3.73 -33.14 35.12
C ASP A 129 -4.24 -32.36 36.35
N VAL A 130 -3.39 -32.14 37.35
CA VAL A 130 -3.74 -31.43 38.61
C VAL A 130 -3.90 -29.91 38.42
N SER A 131 -3.24 -29.30 37.42
CA SER A 131 -3.37 -27.86 37.12
C SER A 131 -4.59 -27.51 36.27
N HIS A 132 -5.33 -28.52 35.80
CA HIS A 132 -6.59 -28.34 35.07
C HIS A 132 -7.81 -28.61 35.94
N ALA A 133 -7.67 -28.77 37.26
CA ALA A 133 -8.82 -29.06 38.10
C ALA A 133 -9.75 -27.83 38.18
N PRO A 134 -11.06 -27.98 37.90
CA PRO A 134 -11.99 -26.84 37.82
C PRO A 134 -12.17 -26.10 39.16
N ASP A 135 -12.09 -26.82 40.28
CA ASP A 135 -12.12 -26.30 41.65
C ASP A 135 -10.83 -25.54 42.04
N VAL A 136 -9.83 -25.55 41.17
CA VAL A 136 -8.55 -24.83 41.30
C VAL A 136 -8.51 -23.62 40.38
N VAL A 137 -8.82 -23.79 39.10
CA VAL A 137 -8.64 -22.76 38.06
C VAL A 137 -9.71 -21.68 38.14
N LEU A 138 -10.99 -22.07 38.22
CA LEU A 138 -12.08 -21.10 38.19
C LEU A 138 -12.04 -20.13 39.38
N PRO A 139 -11.82 -20.59 40.64
CA PRO A 139 -11.72 -19.66 41.77
C PRO A 139 -10.50 -18.74 41.70
N ALA A 140 -9.40 -19.15 41.04
CA ALA A 140 -8.19 -18.34 40.92
C ALA A 140 -8.37 -17.22 39.88
N VAL A 141 -8.90 -17.55 38.71
CA VAL A 141 -9.06 -16.60 37.59
C VAL A 141 -10.19 -15.63 37.88
N PHE A 142 -11.39 -16.12 38.24
CA PHE A 142 -12.52 -15.26 38.60
C PHE A 142 -12.31 -14.52 39.93
N GLY A 143 -11.35 -14.94 40.75
CA GLY A 143 -10.85 -14.23 41.93
C GLY A 143 -10.01 -12.98 41.64
N SER A 144 -9.65 -12.73 40.39
CA SER A 144 -8.81 -11.61 39.97
C SER A 144 -9.63 -10.33 39.83
N ARG A 145 -9.14 -9.22 40.38
CA ARG A 145 -9.77 -7.88 40.27
C ARG A 145 -9.66 -7.24 38.89
N HIS A 146 -8.96 -7.88 37.96
CA HIS A 146 -8.67 -7.33 36.63
C HIS A 146 -9.71 -7.73 35.57
N LEU A 147 -10.53 -8.75 35.83
CA LEU A 147 -11.56 -9.19 34.90
C LEU A 147 -12.75 -8.22 34.90
N TYR A 148 -13.00 -7.63 33.74
CA TYR A 148 -14.17 -6.83 33.43
C TYR A 148 -15.38 -7.72 33.07
N GLY A 149 -15.17 -8.78 32.28
CA GLY A 149 -16.28 -9.60 31.79
C GLY A 149 -15.91 -10.97 31.22
N ILE A 150 -16.94 -11.71 30.81
CA ILE A 150 -16.87 -13.02 30.17
C ILE A 150 -17.42 -12.97 28.74
N ALA A 151 -16.67 -13.52 27.80
CA ALA A 151 -17.05 -13.72 26.40
C ALA A 151 -17.49 -15.17 26.20
N VAL A 152 -18.77 -15.40 25.91
CA VAL A 152 -19.37 -16.73 25.76
C VAL A 152 -19.51 -17.07 24.28
N HIS A 153 -18.66 -17.95 23.76
CA HIS A 153 -18.63 -18.31 22.34
C HIS A 153 -19.61 -19.44 22.00
N ILE A 154 -20.60 -19.12 21.18
CA ILE A 154 -21.58 -20.09 20.67
C ILE A 154 -21.14 -20.55 19.28
N ASP A 155 -20.70 -21.80 19.18
CA ASP A 155 -20.34 -22.43 17.91
C ASP A 155 -21.59 -22.87 17.11
N SER A 156 -21.44 -23.04 15.80
CA SER A 156 -22.55 -23.42 14.90
C SER A 156 -23.20 -24.76 15.29
N GLN A 157 -22.43 -25.65 15.90
CA GLN A 157 -22.88 -26.94 16.42
C GLN A 157 -23.54 -26.86 17.80
N ARG A 158 -23.44 -25.71 18.48
CA ARG A 158 -24.03 -25.44 19.81
C ARG A 158 -23.54 -26.47 20.84
N GLU A 159 -22.26 -26.79 20.80
CA GLU A 159 -21.58 -27.72 21.68
C GLU A 159 -21.30 -27.11 23.06
N ILE A 160 -21.28 -25.78 23.16
CA ILE A 160 -21.12 -25.09 24.46
C ILE A 160 -22.15 -25.55 25.50
N TRP A 161 -23.40 -25.84 25.10
CA TRP A 161 -24.46 -26.33 26.00
C TRP A 161 -24.28 -27.79 26.44
N ARG A 162 -23.45 -28.57 25.74
CA ARG A 162 -23.17 -29.98 26.05
C ARG A 162 -21.92 -30.15 26.91
N ARG A 163 -21.08 -29.12 27.02
CA ARG A 163 -19.80 -29.17 27.74
C ARG A 163 -19.97 -28.68 29.18
N MET A 164 -19.78 -29.59 30.14
CA MET A 164 -19.90 -29.27 31.58
C MET A 164 -18.91 -28.19 32.01
N TRP A 165 -17.70 -28.19 31.44
CA TRP A 165 -16.69 -27.15 31.62
C TRP A 165 -17.21 -25.74 31.28
N CYS A 166 -17.77 -25.56 30.10
CA CYS A 166 -18.30 -24.24 29.69
C CYS A 166 -19.46 -23.78 30.57
N LEU A 167 -20.39 -24.69 30.93
CA LEU A 167 -21.47 -24.36 31.85
C LEU A 167 -20.96 -23.98 33.25
N SER A 168 -19.89 -24.62 33.72
CA SER A 168 -19.26 -24.25 35.01
C SER A 168 -18.56 -22.89 34.97
N GLU A 169 -17.95 -22.52 33.85
CA GLU A 169 -17.34 -21.19 33.64
C GLU A 169 -18.39 -20.07 33.65
N ILE A 170 -19.50 -20.28 32.93
CA ILE A 170 -20.65 -19.35 32.94
C ILE A 170 -21.24 -19.23 34.35
N LEU A 171 -21.33 -20.33 35.10
CA LEU A 171 -21.84 -20.30 36.47
C LEU A 171 -20.88 -19.56 37.41
N ALA A 172 -19.57 -19.79 37.29
CA ALA A 172 -18.54 -19.14 38.13
C ALA A 172 -18.54 -17.61 37.95
N SER A 173 -18.87 -17.10 36.76
CA SER A 173 -19.01 -15.65 36.53
C SER A 173 -20.23 -15.04 37.22
N THR A 174 -21.15 -15.85 37.74
CA THR A 174 -22.39 -15.40 38.43
C THR A 174 -22.31 -15.47 39.95
N THR A 175 -21.34 -16.20 40.52
CA THR A 175 -21.27 -16.49 41.97
C THR A 175 -20.11 -15.78 42.68
N HIS A 176 -19.42 -14.84 42.02
CA HIS A 176 -18.19 -14.25 42.55
C HIS A 176 -18.38 -12.87 43.22
N GLY A 177 -17.83 -12.69 44.43
CA GLY A 177 -17.61 -11.37 45.05
C GLY A 177 -18.83 -10.53 45.45
N GLY A 178 -20.05 -10.95 45.11
CA GLY A 178 -21.28 -10.17 45.33
C GLY A 178 -21.62 -9.19 44.21
N GLU A 179 -20.79 -9.10 43.16
CA GLU A 179 -21.01 -8.26 41.97
C GLU A 179 -21.14 -9.14 40.71
N THR A 180 -22.04 -8.78 39.80
CA THR A 180 -22.25 -9.54 38.55
C THR A 180 -21.26 -9.04 37.48
N MET A 181 -20.41 -9.93 36.95
CA MET A 181 -19.51 -9.58 35.84
C MET A 181 -20.27 -9.38 34.52
N HIS A 182 -19.72 -8.57 33.62
CA HIS A 182 -20.28 -8.35 32.28
C HIS A 182 -20.28 -9.64 31.45
N MET A 183 -21.39 -9.96 30.79
CA MET A 183 -21.53 -11.14 29.95
C MET A 183 -21.84 -10.74 28.50
N SER A 184 -20.97 -11.19 27.59
CA SER A 184 -21.09 -10.92 26.16
C SER A 184 -21.16 -12.25 25.40
N PHE A 185 -22.27 -12.52 24.72
CA PHE A 185 -22.42 -13.71 23.88
C PHE A 185 -21.89 -13.43 22.49
N VAL A 186 -21.02 -14.30 21.98
CA VAL A 186 -20.36 -14.12 20.69
C VAL A 186 -20.62 -15.34 19.81
N THR A 187 -20.99 -15.13 18.55
CA THR A 187 -21.15 -16.22 17.59
C THR A 187 -20.67 -15.81 16.21
N VAL A 188 -20.31 -16.79 15.38
CA VAL A 188 -19.84 -16.57 14.01
C VAL A 188 -20.66 -17.45 13.08
N GLU A 189 -21.36 -16.84 12.12
CA GLU A 189 -22.02 -17.57 11.04
C GLU A 189 -21.06 -17.69 9.85
N GLU A 190 -20.83 -18.92 9.40
CA GLU A 190 -20.01 -19.21 8.23
C GLU A 190 -20.93 -19.29 7.00
N SER A 191 -20.75 -18.37 6.04
CA SER A 191 -21.48 -18.40 4.77
C SER A 191 -20.90 -19.42 3.79
N LYS A 192 -21.73 -19.91 2.85
CA LYS A 192 -21.28 -20.81 1.77
C LYS A 192 -20.28 -20.15 0.80
N THR A 193 -20.09 -18.84 0.87
CA THR A 193 -19.21 -18.02 0.01
C THR A 193 -17.88 -17.66 0.70
N CYS A 194 -17.51 -18.36 1.78
CA CYS A 194 -16.26 -18.19 2.54
C CYS A 194 -16.10 -16.86 3.31
N GLU A 195 -17.14 -16.04 3.46
CA GLU A 195 -17.15 -14.91 4.39
C GLU A 195 -17.79 -15.33 5.73
N SER A 196 -17.08 -15.11 6.84
CA SER A 196 -17.55 -15.40 8.20
C SER A 196 -18.00 -14.10 8.86
N THR A 197 -19.23 -14.05 9.38
CA THR A 197 -19.78 -12.87 10.06
C THR A 197 -19.90 -13.12 11.55
N ALA A 198 -19.29 -12.28 12.38
CA ALA A 198 -19.38 -12.35 13.84
C ALA A 198 -20.52 -11.47 14.37
N PHE A 199 -21.15 -11.92 15.46
CA PHE A 199 -22.20 -11.21 16.19
C PHE A 199 -21.88 -11.21 17.68
N SER A 200 -22.20 -10.10 18.37
CA SER A 200 -22.02 -9.96 19.81
C SER A 200 -23.28 -9.39 20.49
N LEU A 201 -23.69 -9.99 21.60
CA LEU A 201 -24.82 -9.56 22.44
C LEU A 201 -24.33 -9.28 23.85
N SER A 202 -24.38 -8.02 24.27
CA SER A 202 -23.96 -7.60 25.61
C SER A 202 -25.14 -7.54 26.59
N ASP A 203 -24.91 -7.89 27.85
CA ASP A 203 -25.91 -7.79 28.91
C ASP A 203 -25.99 -6.42 29.61
N HIS A 204 -25.11 -5.46 29.27
CA HIS A 204 -25.03 -4.13 29.89
C HIS A 204 -25.05 -2.97 28.87
N PRO A 205 -25.42 -1.74 29.27
CA PRO A 205 -25.30 -0.55 28.42
C PRO A 205 -23.83 -0.13 28.30
N MET A 206 -23.38 0.19 27.09
CA MET A 206 -22.05 0.77 26.87
C MET A 206 -22.07 2.27 27.18
N ALA A 207 -20.99 2.80 27.77
CA ALA A 207 -20.92 4.18 28.28
C ALA A 207 -21.15 5.27 27.21
N THR A 208 -21.02 4.93 25.94
CA THR A 208 -21.07 5.84 24.78
C THR A 208 -22.13 5.48 23.75
N GLU A 209 -22.84 4.35 23.91
CA GLU A 209 -23.79 3.84 22.91
C GLU A 209 -25.22 4.21 23.31
N SER A 210 -25.96 4.86 22.41
CA SER A 210 -27.37 5.16 22.66
C SER A 210 -28.19 3.86 22.76
N GLU A 211 -29.21 3.84 23.63
CA GLU A 211 -30.00 2.65 23.89
C GLU A 211 -30.65 2.06 22.62
N ASN A 212 -31.00 2.92 21.65
CA ASN A 212 -31.58 2.52 20.35
C ASN A 212 -30.55 1.84 19.43
N VAL A 213 -29.31 2.31 19.41
CA VAL A 213 -28.23 1.67 18.64
C VAL A 213 -27.89 0.31 19.25
N ARG A 214 -27.79 0.23 20.58
CA ARG A 214 -27.58 -1.03 21.29
C ARG A 214 -28.69 -2.04 20.98
N ARG A 215 -29.96 -1.64 21.10
CA ARG A 215 -31.13 -2.48 20.77
C ARG A 215 -31.12 -2.92 19.31
N SER A 216 -30.74 -2.06 18.36
CA SER A 216 -30.62 -2.40 16.94
C SER A 216 -29.55 -3.47 16.68
N CYS A 217 -28.37 -3.31 17.31
CA CYS A 217 -27.28 -4.27 17.21
C CYS A 217 -27.66 -5.62 17.85
N ASP A 218 -28.26 -5.59 19.05
CA ASP A 218 -28.69 -6.79 19.76
C ASP A 218 -29.80 -7.54 19.00
N ALA A 219 -30.69 -6.82 18.28
CA ALA A 219 -31.72 -7.41 17.42
C ALA A 219 -31.15 -8.21 16.23
N LYS A 220 -29.92 -7.88 15.81
CA LYS A 220 -29.22 -8.60 14.72
C LYS A 220 -28.55 -9.88 15.22
N PHE A 221 -28.46 -10.11 16.53
CA PHE A 221 -27.89 -11.33 17.07
C PHE A 221 -28.75 -12.55 16.69
N PRO A 222 -28.17 -13.62 16.11
CA PRO A 222 -28.96 -14.72 15.57
C PRO A 222 -29.60 -15.54 16.70
N LEU A 223 -30.93 -15.51 16.80
CA LEU A 223 -31.72 -16.29 17.78
C LEU A 223 -31.44 -17.80 17.70
N SER A 224 -31.11 -18.29 16.50
CA SER A 224 -30.74 -19.69 16.25
C SER A 224 -29.52 -20.14 17.07
N ALA A 225 -28.64 -19.22 17.47
CA ALA A 225 -27.46 -19.50 18.27
C ALA A 225 -27.81 -20.03 19.67
N PHE A 226 -28.88 -19.53 20.29
CA PHE A 226 -29.29 -19.98 21.63
C PHE A 226 -29.83 -21.41 21.69
N ALA A 227 -30.13 -22.02 20.54
CA ALA A 227 -30.47 -23.44 20.45
C ALA A 227 -31.60 -23.88 21.40
N LEU A 228 -32.73 -23.17 21.42
CA LEU A 228 -33.80 -23.32 22.43
C LEU A 228 -34.43 -24.73 22.55
N ASN A 229 -34.09 -25.65 21.65
CA ASN A 229 -34.48 -27.05 21.70
C ASN A 229 -33.45 -27.97 22.38
N ARG A 230 -32.24 -27.48 22.70
CA ARG A 230 -31.21 -28.22 23.42
C ARG A 230 -31.26 -27.89 24.92
N PRO A 231 -31.14 -28.89 25.81
CA PRO A 231 -31.16 -28.65 27.25
C PRO A 231 -29.90 -27.89 27.70
N ILE A 232 -30.08 -26.72 28.33
CA ILE A 232 -29.02 -25.95 29.00
C ILE A 232 -29.03 -26.35 30.47
N ALA A 233 -28.32 -27.43 30.79
CA ALA A 233 -28.35 -28.00 32.13
C ALA A 233 -27.07 -28.81 32.41
N ILE A 234 -26.52 -28.67 33.62
CA ILE A 234 -25.33 -29.38 34.10
C ILE A 234 -25.54 -30.91 34.00
N ASP A 235 -26.73 -31.39 34.30
CA ASP A 235 -27.11 -32.80 34.22
C ASP A 235 -27.22 -33.34 32.79
N ALA A 236 -27.53 -32.48 31.81
CA ALA A 236 -27.55 -32.84 30.40
C ALA A 236 -26.18 -32.69 29.70
N SER A 237 -25.18 -32.17 30.42
CA SER A 237 -23.81 -31.95 29.93
C SER A 237 -22.84 -33.06 30.34
N CYS A 238 -21.66 -33.09 29.70
CA CYS A 238 -20.58 -34.02 30.01
C CYS A 238 -19.20 -33.33 30.06
N ALA A 239 -18.28 -33.91 30.82
CA ALA A 239 -16.85 -33.62 30.75
C ALA A 239 -16.13 -34.78 30.05
N THR A 240 -14.94 -34.52 29.50
CA THR A 240 -14.12 -35.55 28.85
C THR A 240 -13.56 -36.55 29.89
N LEU A 241 -13.26 -36.08 31.10
CA LEU A 241 -12.77 -36.88 32.22
C LEU A 241 -13.86 -36.97 33.30
N GLN A 242 -14.07 -38.17 33.83
CA GLN A 242 -15.04 -38.40 34.93
C GLN A 242 -14.64 -37.65 36.21
N GLU A 243 -13.34 -37.51 36.47
CA GLU A 243 -12.80 -36.79 37.64
C GLU A 243 -13.15 -35.29 37.60
N ASP A 244 -13.12 -34.68 36.41
CA ASP A 244 -13.54 -33.28 36.20
C ASP A 244 -15.03 -33.11 36.48
N GLU A 245 -15.86 -34.04 35.99
CA GLU A 245 -17.30 -34.05 36.24
C GLU A 245 -17.58 -34.11 37.75
N GLU A 246 -16.92 -35.01 38.48
CA GLU A 246 -17.03 -35.07 39.94
C GLU A 246 -16.51 -33.81 40.64
N ALA A 247 -15.43 -33.20 40.15
CA ALA A 247 -14.87 -31.97 40.73
C ALA A 247 -15.80 -30.75 40.55
N ILE A 248 -16.35 -30.56 39.35
CA ILE A 248 -17.33 -29.50 39.05
C ILE A 248 -18.57 -29.68 39.93
N LEU A 249 -19.11 -30.90 39.98
CA LEU A 249 -20.28 -31.24 40.79
C LEU A 249 -20.04 -30.97 42.29
N ARG A 250 -18.88 -31.39 42.83
CA ARG A 250 -18.48 -31.09 44.21
C ARG A 250 -18.34 -29.58 44.47
N GLN A 251 -17.79 -28.82 43.54
CA GLN A 251 -17.63 -27.37 43.67
C GLN A 251 -18.98 -26.65 43.70
N ILE A 252 -19.94 -27.04 42.86
CA ILE A 252 -21.30 -26.48 42.86
C ILE A 252 -21.99 -26.71 44.22
N ILE A 253 -21.88 -27.92 44.79
CA ILE A 253 -22.42 -28.21 46.13
C ILE A 253 -21.75 -27.36 47.22
N LYS A 254 -20.44 -27.15 47.10
CA LYS A 254 -19.68 -26.35 48.07
C LYS A 254 -20.09 -24.88 48.03
N GLU A 255 -20.26 -24.31 46.84
CA GLU A 255 -20.68 -22.92 46.63
C GLU A 255 -22.14 -22.67 46.98
N SER A 256 -23.02 -23.68 46.87
CA SER A 256 -24.42 -23.55 47.26
C SER A 256 -24.64 -23.41 48.77
N GLY A 257 -23.64 -23.74 49.59
CA GLY A 257 -23.70 -23.69 51.06
C GLY A 257 -24.36 -24.91 51.71
N GLU A 258 -24.87 -25.87 50.93
CA GLU A 258 -25.55 -27.07 51.44
C GLU A 258 -24.60 -28.08 52.11
N GLY A 259 -23.28 -27.95 51.90
CA GLY A 259 -22.25 -28.79 52.52
C GLY A 259 -21.94 -28.53 54.00
N LYS A 260 -22.64 -27.59 54.68
CA LYS A 260 -22.40 -27.24 56.09
C LYS A 260 -23.32 -27.96 57.10
N SER A 261 -24.37 -28.66 56.66
CA SER A 261 -25.19 -29.48 57.56
C SER A 261 -24.60 -30.89 57.66
N GLY A 262 -24.13 -31.29 58.85
CA GLY A 262 -23.49 -32.57 59.14
C GLY A 262 -24.39 -33.81 59.00
N VAL A 263 -24.80 -34.13 57.78
CA VAL A 263 -25.51 -35.37 57.47
C VAL A 263 -24.52 -36.36 56.86
N ARG A 264 -24.30 -37.48 57.56
CA ARG A 264 -23.52 -38.63 57.10
C ARG A 264 -24.00 -39.05 55.71
N ALA A 265 -23.08 -39.14 54.75
CA ALA A 265 -23.33 -39.65 53.40
C ALA A 265 -23.97 -41.05 53.48
N SER A 266 -25.28 -41.11 53.27
CA SER A 266 -26.04 -42.34 53.14
C SER A 266 -25.69 -43.01 51.81
N THR A 267 -25.40 -44.30 51.91
CA THR A 267 -25.01 -45.24 50.86
C THR A 267 -26.00 -45.35 49.70
N SER A 268 -25.44 -45.45 48.49
CA SER A 268 -26.02 -45.85 47.18
C SER A 268 -26.44 -44.69 46.24
N PRO A 269 -25.86 -44.58 45.04
CA PRO A 269 -26.01 -43.41 44.17
C PRO A 269 -27.32 -43.49 43.38
N ARG A 270 -28.35 -42.75 43.82
CA ARG A 270 -29.27 -42.15 42.84
C ARG A 270 -28.44 -41.15 42.05
N SER A 271 -28.53 -41.18 40.73
CA SER A 271 -27.57 -40.60 39.77
C SER A 271 -26.91 -39.29 40.25
N PRO A 272 -25.60 -39.07 40.01
CA PRO A 272 -24.81 -37.90 40.47
C PRO A 272 -25.38 -36.50 40.16
N LYS A 273 -26.52 -36.40 39.46
CA LYS A 273 -27.09 -35.22 38.82
C LYS A 273 -28.42 -34.73 39.43
N GLN A 274 -28.88 -35.28 40.56
CA GLN A 274 -30.19 -34.96 41.18
C GLN A 274 -30.10 -34.12 42.49
N HIS A 275 -28.96 -33.52 42.82
CA HIS A 275 -28.81 -32.70 44.03
C HIS A 275 -29.54 -31.34 43.92
N PRO A 276 -30.17 -30.82 45.00
CA PRO A 276 -30.84 -29.51 44.99
C PRO A 276 -29.94 -28.34 44.51
N ALA A 277 -28.67 -28.32 44.96
CA ALA A 277 -27.64 -27.43 44.42
C ALA A 277 -27.57 -27.38 42.87
N TYR A 278 -27.70 -28.51 42.17
CA TYR A 278 -27.66 -28.54 40.71
C TYR A 278 -28.92 -27.97 40.08
N LEU A 279 -30.09 -28.20 40.69
CA LEU A 279 -31.35 -27.59 40.23
C LEU A 279 -31.28 -26.06 40.30
N LYS A 280 -30.67 -25.53 41.38
CA LYS A 280 -30.41 -24.09 41.55
C LYS A 280 -29.42 -23.57 40.51
N ALA A 281 -28.30 -24.27 40.30
CA ALA A 281 -27.31 -23.91 39.27
C ALA A 281 -27.90 -23.93 37.86
N ASN A 282 -28.66 -24.97 37.51
CA ASN A 282 -29.38 -25.09 36.24
C ASN A 282 -30.36 -23.93 36.04
N THR A 283 -31.08 -23.54 37.09
CA THR A 283 -32.00 -22.40 37.03
C THR A 283 -31.25 -21.11 36.74
N LEU A 284 -30.11 -20.85 37.41
CA LEU A 284 -29.29 -19.65 37.17
C LEU A 284 -28.72 -19.59 35.75
N LEU A 285 -28.20 -20.71 35.25
CA LEU A 285 -27.69 -20.82 33.87
C LEU A 285 -28.78 -20.51 32.85
N ARG A 286 -29.95 -21.12 33.02
CA ARG A 286 -31.11 -20.87 32.15
C ARG A 286 -31.57 -19.42 32.24
N VAL A 287 -31.59 -18.81 33.43
CA VAL A 287 -31.93 -17.38 33.58
C VAL A 287 -30.99 -16.53 32.73
N LYS A 288 -29.68 -16.71 32.80
CA LYS A 288 -28.72 -15.88 32.05
C LYS A 288 -28.85 -16.06 30.53
N VAL A 289 -28.92 -17.30 30.06
CA VAL A 289 -28.95 -17.59 28.62
C VAL A 289 -30.34 -17.32 28.03
N GLU A 290 -31.41 -17.80 28.68
CA GLU A 290 -32.77 -17.63 28.17
C GLU A 290 -33.28 -16.19 28.33
N ALA A 291 -32.82 -15.41 29.32
CA ALA A 291 -33.15 -13.98 29.39
C ALA A 291 -32.48 -13.20 28.26
N ALA A 292 -31.24 -13.54 27.89
CA ALA A 292 -30.58 -12.97 26.73
C ALA A 292 -31.34 -13.33 25.44
N ALA A 293 -31.72 -14.60 25.27
CA ALA A 293 -32.54 -15.04 24.15
C ALA A 293 -33.92 -14.36 24.11
N MET A 294 -34.56 -14.16 25.27
CA MET A 294 -35.84 -13.45 25.39
C MET A 294 -35.70 -11.99 24.95
N ARG A 295 -34.64 -11.29 25.36
CA ARG A 295 -34.39 -9.90 24.92
C ARG A 295 -34.25 -9.83 23.41
N VAL A 296 -33.42 -10.69 22.82
CA VAL A 296 -33.26 -10.74 21.36
C VAL A 296 -34.57 -11.10 20.67
N ALA A 297 -35.37 -12.03 21.23
CA ALA A 297 -36.65 -12.44 20.65
C ALA A 297 -37.66 -11.29 20.63
N VAL A 298 -37.73 -10.51 21.72
CA VAL A 298 -38.56 -9.31 21.79
C VAL A 298 -38.10 -8.25 20.80
N LEU A 299 -36.78 -8.00 20.71
CA LEU A 299 -36.21 -7.02 19.79
C LEU A 299 -36.41 -7.43 18.32
N ALA A 300 -36.32 -8.73 18.02
CA ALA A 300 -36.56 -9.31 16.70
C ALA A 300 -38.06 -9.51 16.39
N LYS A 301 -38.96 -9.24 17.35
CA LYS A 301 -40.42 -9.45 17.27
C LYS A 301 -40.81 -10.90 16.94
N ASP A 302 -40.10 -11.87 17.51
CA ASP A 302 -40.37 -13.30 17.34
C ASP A 302 -41.26 -13.85 18.47
N GLU A 303 -42.57 -13.66 18.32
CA GLU A 303 -43.57 -14.11 19.30
C GLU A 303 -43.58 -15.64 19.50
N GLN A 304 -43.16 -16.40 18.48
CA GLN A 304 -43.09 -17.86 18.54
C GLN A 304 -42.00 -18.29 19.52
N VAL A 305 -40.83 -17.67 19.44
CA VAL A 305 -39.70 -17.89 20.36
C VAL A 305 -40.02 -17.37 21.76
N GLU A 306 -40.59 -16.17 21.90
CA GLU A 306 -41.03 -15.64 23.21
C GLU A 306 -41.98 -16.63 23.91
N SER A 307 -42.96 -17.14 23.17
CA SER A 307 -43.94 -18.10 23.69
C SER A 307 -43.30 -19.45 24.00
N ALA A 308 -42.32 -19.90 23.21
CA ALA A 308 -41.58 -21.14 23.47
C ALA A 308 -40.76 -21.06 24.76
N LEU A 309 -40.06 -19.95 24.99
CA LEU A 309 -39.30 -19.68 26.22
C LEU A 309 -40.22 -19.67 27.46
N LEU A 310 -41.34 -18.94 27.39
CA LEU A 310 -42.30 -18.87 28.50
C LEU A 310 -42.98 -20.23 28.79
N ARG A 311 -43.26 -21.03 27.76
CA ARG A 311 -43.75 -22.42 27.93
C ARG A 311 -42.67 -23.32 28.55
N GLY A 312 -41.42 -23.19 28.11
CA GLY A 312 -40.27 -23.93 28.64
C GLY A 312 -39.93 -23.59 30.11
N ALA A 313 -40.41 -22.45 30.60
CA ALA A 313 -40.28 -22.02 31.99
C ALA A 313 -41.54 -22.28 32.84
N GLN A 314 -42.60 -22.90 32.30
CA GLN A 314 -43.89 -23.12 33.00
C GLN A 314 -43.73 -23.74 34.40
N ASN A 315 -42.79 -24.67 34.55
CA ASN A 315 -42.58 -25.45 35.77
C ASN A 315 -41.47 -24.88 36.68
N ASN A 316 -40.94 -23.69 36.39
CA ASN A 316 -39.90 -23.03 37.19
C ASN A 316 -40.26 -21.55 37.38
N GLU A 317 -40.85 -21.23 38.53
CA GLU A 317 -41.39 -19.89 38.81
C GLU A 317 -40.32 -18.80 38.78
N THR A 318 -39.11 -19.09 39.28
CA THR A 318 -37.98 -18.14 39.27
C THR A 318 -37.56 -17.81 37.84
N LEU A 319 -37.32 -18.82 37.01
CA LEU A 319 -36.96 -18.62 35.60
C LEU A 319 -38.08 -17.88 34.85
N ARG A 320 -39.34 -18.27 35.09
CA ARG A 320 -40.50 -17.62 34.46
C ARG A 320 -40.63 -16.15 34.86
N GLY A 321 -40.31 -15.79 36.10
CA GLY A 321 -40.28 -14.42 36.58
C GLY A 321 -39.22 -13.59 35.87
N GLU A 322 -37.98 -14.08 35.84
CA GLU A 322 -36.85 -13.44 35.15
C GLU A 322 -37.10 -13.25 33.66
N LEU A 323 -37.68 -14.25 32.98
CA LEU A 323 -38.03 -14.14 31.56
C LEU A 323 -39.11 -13.10 31.30
N LYS A 324 -40.10 -12.97 32.18
CA LYS A 324 -41.10 -11.89 32.07
C LYS A 324 -40.47 -10.52 32.28
N GLN A 325 -39.59 -10.40 33.27
CA GLN A 325 -38.86 -9.16 33.53
C GLN A 325 -37.97 -8.77 32.34
N ALA A 326 -37.20 -9.71 31.79
CA ALA A 326 -36.38 -9.49 30.60
C ALA A 326 -37.22 -9.11 29.38
N ARG A 327 -38.41 -9.73 29.23
CA ARG A 327 -39.39 -9.41 28.18
C ARG A 327 -39.93 -7.98 28.32
N GLU A 328 -40.25 -7.55 29.55
CA GLU A 328 -40.74 -6.21 29.84
C GLU A 328 -39.65 -5.14 29.65
N GLN A 329 -38.42 -5.41 30.12
CA GLN A 329 -37.28 -4.52 29.95
C GLN A 329 -36.89 -4.30 28.48
N ALA A 330 -37.06 -5.31 27.64
CA ALA A 330 -36.76 -5.22 26.20
C ALA A 330 -37.82 -4.42 25.41
N ARG A 331 -39.04 -4.27 25.93
CA ARG A 331 -40.12 -3.53 25.26
C ARG A 331 -39.93 -2.02 25.42
N SER A 332 -40.21 -1.24 24.39
CA SER A 332 -40.27 0.22 24.53
C SER A 332 -41.59 0.67 25.17
N PRO A 333 -41.67 1.89 25.76
CA PRO A 333 -42.94 2.47 26.21
C PRO A 333 -44.01 2.53 25.10
N ALA A 334 -43.58 2.70 23.85
CA ALA A 334 -44.46 2.69 22.67
C ALA A 334 -45.01 1.29 22.35
N ASP A 335 -44.24 0.21 22.60
CA ASP A 335 -44.70 -1.16 22.38
C ASP A 335 -45.74 -1.61 23.42
N MET A 336 -45.64 -1.11 24.66
CA MET A 336 -46.59 -1.45 25.75
C MET A 336 -48.01 -0.88 25.52
N ALA A 337 -48.16 0.17 24.73
CA ALA A 337 -49.46 0.76 24.38
C ALA A 337 -50.25 -0.07 23.33
N SER A 338 -49.62 -1.06 22.68
CA SER A 338 -50.13 -1.70 21.45
C SER A 338 -50.77 -3.08 21.62
N THR A 339 -50.77 -3.70 22.81
CA THR A 339 -51.34 -5.05 23.01
C THR A 339 -52.82 -5.03 23.43
N PRO A 340 -53.77 -5.57 22.64
CA PRO A 340 -55.17 -5.68 23.04
C PRO A 340 -55.44 -7.00 23.78
N LYS A 341 -56.02 -6.93 24.98
CA LYS A 341 -56.67 -8.09 25.63
C LYS A 341 -58.11 -8.20 25.10
N SER A 342 -58.39 -9.18 24.22
CA SER A 342 -59.76 -9.52 23.82
C SER A 342 -60.36 -10.57 24.76
N ALA A 343 -61.38 -10.21 25.52
CA ALA A 343 -62.30 -11.15 26.16
C ALA A 343 -63.54 -11.36 25.26
N PRO A 344 -64.17 -12.55 25.25
CA PRO A 344 -65.40 -12.78 24.48
C PRO A 344 -66.66 -12.41 25.30
N ALA A 345 -67.71 -11.95 24.63
CA ALA A 345 -69.05 -11.64 25.16
C ALA A 345 -70.13 -12.19 24.19
N PRO A 346 -71.45 -12.26 24.50
CA PRO A 346 -72.26 -12.24 25.75
C PRO A 346 -73.30 -13.43 25.78
N PRO A 347 -74.37 -13.56 26.65
CA PRO A 347 -75.57 -12.68 26.68
C PRO A 347 -76.36 -12.49 28.04
N ALA A 348 -76.93 -11.27 28.18
CA ALA A 348 -78.20 -10.81 28.82
C ALA A 348 -78.46 -10.80 30.37
N PRO A 349 -79.31 -9.86 30.89
CA PRO A 349 -79.06 -9.00 32.08
C PRO A 349 -80.07 -9.24 33.27
N PRO A 350 -80.08 -8.49 34.41
CA PRO A 350 -80.56 -7.10 34.52
C PRO A 350 -79.82 -6.16 35.54
N ALA A 351 -80.17 -4.87 35.49
CA ALA A 351 -79.57 -3.71 36.19
C ALA A 351 -79.80 -3.67 37.74
N PRO A 352 -79.10 -2.81 38.52
CA PRO A 352 -79.60 -1.44 38.74
C PRO A 352 -78.57 -0.28 38.95
N SER A 353 -78.96 0.91 38.46
CA SER A 353 -78.73 2.33 38.84
C SER A 353 -77.46 2.87 39.55
N ALA A 354 -76.81 3.83 38.82
CA ALA A 354 -76.32 5.19 39.18
C ALA A 354 -75.06 5.37 40.08
N PRO A 355 -74.27 6.49 40.00
CA PRO A 355 -74.44 7.74 39.21
C PRO A 355 -73.13 8.16 38.43
N PRO A 356 -72.97 9.39 37.89
CA PRO A 356 -72.66 9.63 36.46
C PRO A 356 -71.17 9.90 36.17
N ALA A 357 -70.77 9.60 34.93
CA ALA A 357 -69.53 10.08 34.34
C ALA A 357 -69.62 11.58 34.05
N PRO A 358 -68.56 12.38 34.28
CA PRO A 358 -68.46 13.69 33.66
C PRO A 358 -68.23 13.47 32.16
N GLU A 359 -69.13 13.98 31.33
CA GLU A 359 -68.80 14.22 29.93
C GLU A 359 -67.70 15.28 29.86
N PRO A 360 -66.68 15.05 29.05
CA PRO A 360 -66.27 16.09 28.12
C PRO A 360 -66.35 15.54 26.71
N GLN A 361 -67.30 16.07 25.94
CA GLN A 361 -67.04 17.18 25.03
C GLN A 361 -66.37 16.70 23.75
N ILE A 362 -67.15 16.82 22.68
CA ILE A 362 -66.66 17.00 21.31
C ILE A 362 -65.61 18.11 21.37
N ALA A 363 -64.33 17.75 21.28
CA ALA A 363 -63.24 18.69 21.13
C ALA A 363 -62.61 18.48 19.75
N ALA A 364 -62.83 19.48 18.89
CA ALA A 364 -62.12 19.65 17.64
C ALA A 364 -60.59 19.70 17.89
N GLY A 365 -59.82 19.15 16.95
CA GLY A 365 -58.46 19.58 16.65
C GLY A 365 -57.38 19.30 17.70
N GLY A 366 -56.59 18.25 17.47
CA GLY A 366 -55.29 18.05 18.13
C GLY A 366 -54.63 16.75 17.69
N THR A 367 -53.79 16.82 16.66
CA THR A 367 -52.87 15.72 16.28
C THR A 367 -51.87 15.45 17.39
N ASP A 368 -51.67 14.18 17.77
CA ASP A 368 -50.66 13.77 18.76
C ASP A 368 -49.26 14.29 18.34
N PRO A 369 -48.60 15.14 19.15
CA PRO A 369 -47.27 15.67 18.85
C PRO A 369 -46.25 14.58 18.49
N ALA A 370 -46.36 13.39 19.12
CA ALA A 370 -45.45 12.28 18.87
C ALA A 370 -45.67 11.58 17.51
N GLU A 371 -46.88 11.69 16.93
CA GLU A 371 -47.14 11.22 15.56
C GLU A 371 -46.66 12.24 14.52
N VAL A 372 -46.86 13.53 14.79
CA VAL A 372 -46.35 14.62 13.94
C VAL A 372 -44.83 14.56 13.86
N GLU A 373 -44.15 14.38 14.99
CA GLU A 373 -42.68 14.28 15.06
C GLU A 373 -42.14 13.02 14.36
N ARG A 374 -42.79 11.85 14.54
CA ARG A 374 -42.41 10.62 13.83
C ARG A 374 -42.58 10.73 12.32
N SER A 375 -43.68 11.34 11.87
CA SER A 375 -43.90 11.60 10.44
C SER A 375 -42.88 12.59 9.88
N ALA A 376 -42.51 13.63 10.64
CA ALA A 376 -41.52 14.61 10.21
C ALA A 376 -40.13 13.97 10.07
N ASN A 377 -39.71 13.17 11.05
CA ASN A 377 -38.40 12.51 11.05
C ASN A 377 -38.24 11.47 9.92
N SER A 378 -39.28 10.68 9.62
CA SER A 378 -39.24 9.70 8.51
C SER A 378 -39.05 10.36 7.14
N LYS A 379 -39.60 11.56 6.95
CA LYS A 379 -39.51 12.28 5.67
C LYS A 379 -38.07 12.74 5.38
N LEU A 380 -37.21 12.85 6.40
CA LEU A 380 -35.83 13.35 6.32
C LEU A 380 -34.78 12.24 6.23
N LEU A 381 -35.20 10.98 6.14
CA LEU A 381 -34.28 9.84 6.11
C LEU A 381 -33.59 9.67 4.75
N GLY A 382 -32.33 9.24 4.80
CA GLY A 382 -31.52 8.73 3.69
C GLY A 382 -30.92 7.37 4.03
N ALA A 383 -30.59 6.59 3.00
CA ALA A 383 -29.98 5.27 3.14
C ALA A 383 -28.45 5.39 3.26
N ARG A 384 -27.84 4.63 4.17
CA ARG A 384 -26.38 4.63 4.37
C ARG A 384 -25.67 4.17 3.10
N LEU A 385 -24.65 4.91 2.67
CA LEU A 385 -23.90 4.60 1.45
C LEU A 385 -23.26 3.21 1.49
N GLY A 386 -22.77 2.76 2.65
CA GLY A 386 -22.27 1.39 2.84
C GLY A 386 -23.32 0.31 2.55
N TYR A 387 -24.58 0.51 2.98
CA TYR A 387 -25.68 -0.40 2.61
C TYR A 387 -25.92 -0.40 1.10
N LEU A 388 -25.88 0.75 0.45
CA LEU A 388 -26.08 0.85 -1.01
C LEU A 388 -24.98 0.13 -1.81
N LEU A 389 -23.74 0.12 -1.31
CA LEU A 389 -22.58 -0.49 -1.97
C LEU A 389 -22.41 -1.99 -1.71
N GLU A 390 -22.80 -2.48 -0.53
CA GLU A 390 -22.51 -3.84 -0.07
C GLU A 390 -23.78 -4.67 0.16
N GLY A 391 -24.82 -4.09 0.76
CA GLY A 391 -26.05 -4.81 1.14
C GLY A 391 -27.10 -4.85 0.04
N PHE A 392 -27.36 -3.72 -0.61
CA PHE A 392 -28.39 -3.57 -1.64
C PHE A 392 -28.12 -4.40 -2.92
N PRO A 393 -26.87 -4.52 -3.45
CA PRO A 393 -26.63 -5.21 -4.72
C PRO A 393 -27.08 -6.67 -4.69
N LEU A 394 -26.81 -7.38 -3.59
CA LEU A 394 -27.21 -8.77 -3.41
C LEU A 394 -28.75 -8.91 -3.37
N GLN A 395 -29.46 -7.95 -2.78
CA GLN A 395 -30.92 -7.95 -2.72
C GLN A 395 -31.53 -7.65 -4.10
N ALA A 396 -30.95 -6.69 -4.83
CA ALA A 396 -31.32 -6.35 -6.20
C ALA A 396 -31.18 -7.54 -7.15
N GLN A 397 -30.02 -8.19 -7.17
CA GLN A 397 -29.75 -9.32 -8.05
C GLN A 397 -30.64 -10.53 -7.72
N ARG A 398 -30.78 -10.87 -6.43
CA ARG A 398 -31.62 -12.01 -6.01
C ARG A 398 -33.10 -11.81 -6.32
N SER A 399 -33.62 -10.60 -6.09
CA SER A 399 -35.05 -10.31 -6.27
C SER A 399 -35.45 -10.20 -7.74
N THR A 400 -34.55 -9.72 -8.60
CA THR A 400 -34.80 -9.58 -10.05
C THR A 400 -34.39 -10.82 -10.84
N GLY A 401 -33.43 -11.60 -10.34
CA GLY A 401 -32.81 -12.73 -11.05
C GLY A 401 -31.84 -12.30 -12.16
N HIS A 402 -31.47 -11.01 -12.22
CA HIS A 402 -30.57 -10.44 -13.22
C HIS A 402 -29.29 -9.96 -12.55
N ASP A 403 -28.14 -10.13 -13.22
CA ASP A 403 -26.83 -9.71 -12.68
C ASP A 403 -26.67 -8.19 -12.65
N ASP A 404 -27.23 -7.48 -13.63
CA ASP A 404 -27.13 -6.03 -13.77
C ASP A 404 -28.47 -5.38 -14.18
N PRO A 405 -29.47 -5.38 -13.27
CA PRO A 405 -30.80 -4.83 -13.52
C PRO A 405 -30.80 -3.29 -13.52
N THR A 406 -31.79 -2.71 -14.19
CA THR A 406 -32.15 -1.29 -14.06
C THR A 406 -33.01 -1.05 -12.80
N PHE A 407 -33.05 0.18 -12.31
CA PHE A 407 -33.93 0.51 -11.17
C PHE A 407 -35.41 0.43 -11.51
N HIS A 408 -35.79 0.54 -12.78
CA HIS A 408 -37.14 0.19 -13.22
C HIS A 408 -37.47 -1.30 -13.05
N GLU A 409 -36.54 -2.20 -13.37
CA GLU A 409 -36.72 -3.65 -13.14
C GLU A 409 -36.76 -3.97 -11.65
N MET A 410 -35.83 -3.40 -10.88
CA MET A 410 -35.78 -3.57 -9.42
C MET A 410 -37.05 -3.04 -8.72
N SER A 411 -37.64 -1.94 -9.19
CA SER A 411 -38.85 -1.38 -8.56
C SER A 411 -40.02 -2.37 -8.53
N LYS A 412 -40.15 -3.20 -9.56
CA LYS A 412 -41.24 -4.18 -9.72
C LYS A 412 -41.17 -5.29 -8.68
N THR A 413 -40.01 -5.54 -8.07
CA THR A 413 -39.79 -6.62 -7.11
C THR A 413 -39.51 -6.09 -5.71
N LEU A 414 -38.69 -5.04 -5.57
CA LEU A 414 -38.23 -4.54 -4.28
C LEU A 414 -39.09 -3.42 -3.68
N ALA A 415 -39.81 -2.66 -4.52
CA ALA A 415 -40.49 -1.45 -4.06
C ALA A 415 -42.03 -1.47 -4.25
N LEU A 416 -42.54 -2.22 -5.24
CA LEU A 416 -43.96 -2.23 -5.62
C LEU A 416 -44.64 -3.59 -5.42
N SER A 417 -43.90 -4.60 -5.00
CA SER A 417 -44.37 -5.99 -4.98
C SER A 417 -44.72 -6.48 -3.57
N LYS A 418 -45.44 -7.61 -3.49
CA LYS A 418 -45.71 -8.29 -2.21
C LYS A 418 -44.45 -8.85 -1.53
N THR A 419 -43.33 -8.92 -2.25
CA THR A 419 -42.01 -9.30 -1.73
C THR A 419 -41.09 -8.10 -1.54
N GLY A 420 -41.61 -6.87 -1.70
CA GLY A 420 -40.83 -5.65 -1.54
C GLY A 420 -40.50 -5.34 -0.07
N LEU A 421 -39.42 -4.60 0.17
CA LEU A 421 -38.88 -4.40 1.52
C LEU A 421 -39.83 -3.64 2.45
N GLY A 422 -40.64 -2.73 1.91
CA GLY A 422 -41.65 -1.98 2.63
C GLY A 422 -43.01 -2.69 2.76
N TYR A 423 -43.23 -3.83 2.11
CA TYR A 423 -44.53 -4.50 2.07
C TYR A 423 -44.95 -5.00 3.46
N ASN A 424 -46.23 -4.81 3.82
CA ASN A 424 -46.81 -5.22 5.10
C ASN A 424 -46.14 -4.62 6.35
N LYS A 425 -45.45 -3.48 6.20
CA LYS A 425 -44.88 -2.70 7.29
C LYS A 425 -45.68 -1.41 7.50
N LEU A 426 -45.90 -1.00 8.75
CA LEU A 426 -46.58 0.26 9.05
C LEU A 426 -45.71 1.44 8.60
N CYS A 427 -46.29 2.36 7.83
CA CYS A 427 -45.60 3.56 7.39
C CYS A 427 -45.64 4.62 8.50
N PRO A 428 -44.48 5.11 8.95
CA PRO A 428 -44.41 6.12 10.03
C PRO A 428 -44.96 7.49 9.61
N ARG A 429 -45.25 7.70 8.33
CA ARG A 429 -45.74 8.97 7.77
C ARG A 429 -47.26 9.10 7.82
N ASP A 430 -47.98 7.99 7.67
CA ASP A 430 -49.45 8.00 7.54
C ASP A 430 -50.15 6.90 8.39
N GLY A 431 -49.39 6.08 9.11
CA GLY A 431 -49.90 4.99 9.94
C GLY A 431 -50.50 3.82 9.16
N ARG A 432 -50.48 3.84 7.81
CA ARG A 432 -51.04 2.77 6.97
C ARG A 432 -50.00 1.71 6.64
N LEU A 433 -50.42 0.48 6.32
CA LEU A 433 -49.52 -0.58 5.87
C LEU A 433 -48.82 -0.24 4.55
N HIS A 434 -47.66 -0.83 4.31
CA HIS A 434 -46.71 -0.59 3.22
C HIS A 434 -45.86 0.69 3.37
N CYS A 435 -44.63 0.62 3.88
CA CYS A 435 -43.79 1.81 4.06
C CYS A 435 -42.81 2.04 2.89
N SER A 436 -42.08 3.16 2.90
CA SER A 436 -40.96 3.36 1.97
C SER A 436 -39.83 2.38 2.28
N MET A 437 -38.92 2.14 1.34
CA MET A 437 -37.82 1.21 1.59
C MET A 437 -36.90 1.71 2.70
N VAL A 438 -36.60 3.01 2.76
CA VAL A 438 -35.73 3.59 3.81
C VAL A 438 -36.33 3.42 5.21
N ASP A 439 -37.66 3.54 5.33
CA ASP A 439 -38.39 3.28 6.58
C ASP A 439 -38.36 1.80 7.00
N SER A 440 -37.89 0.92 6.11
CA SER A 440 -37.89 -0.53 6.27
C SER A 440 -36.49 -1.10 6.57
N LEU A 441 -35.45 -0.27 6.51
CA LEU A 441 -34.05 -0.62 6.75
C LEU A 441 -33.74 -0.73 8.26
N ALA A 442 -32.64 -1.40 8.59
CA ALA A 442 -32.18 -1.53 9.99
C ALA A 442 -31.71 -0.19 10.56
N ALA A 443 -31.87 0.01 11.87
CA ALA A 443 -31.37 1.21 12.55
C ALA A 443 -29.84 1.23 12.49
N GLY A 444 -29.31 2.19 11.72
CA GLY A 444 -27.90 2.27 11.29
C GLY A 444 -27.75 2.36 9.77
N ASP A 445 -28.63 1.72 9.00
CA ASP A 445 -28.64 1.80 7.53
C ASP A 445 -29.61 2.88 7.00
N ALA A 446 -30.37 3.52 7.89
CA ALA A 446 -31.16 4.71 7.63
C ALA A 446 -30.95 5.74 8.76
N GLN A 447 -30.59 6.96 8.39
CA GLN A 447 -30.50 8.14 9.29
C GLN A 447 -30.91 9.39 8.51
N ARG A 448 -30.84 10.57 9.15
CA ARG A 448 -31.09 11.84 8.44
C ARG A 448 -30.19 11.93 7.21
N ALA A 449 -30.79 12.24 6.07
CA ALA A 449 -30.05 12.35 4.82
C ALA A 449 -29.03 13.48 4.90
N SER A 450 -27.79 13.18 4.51
CA SER A 450 -26.74 14.18 4.37
C SER A 450 -26.59 14.65 2.92
N HIS A 451 -27.00 13.84 1.94
CA HIS A 451 -26.90 14.18 0.52
C HIS A 451 -28.18 13.79 -0.23
N PHE A 452 -28.65 14.66 -1.12
CA PHE A 452 -29.71 14.39 -2.07
C PHE A 452 -29.11 13.83 -3.36
N LEU A 453 -29.52 12.65 -3.80
CA LEU A 453 -29.11 12.10 -5.09
C LEU A 453 -30.13 12.43 -6.18
N SER A 454 -29.68 13.15 -7.20
CA SER A 454 -30.40 13.31 -8.47
C SER A 454 -29.78 12.42 -9.55
N TRP A 455 -30.61 11.60 -10.19
CA TRP A 455 -30.16 10.46 -10.99
C TRP A 455 -31.33 9.90 -11.84
N CYS A 456 -31.06 8.95 -12.73
CA CYS A 456 -32.08 8.34 -13.59
C CYS A 456 -32.34 6.87 -13.25
N TRP A 457 -33.62 6.46 -13.25
CA TRP A 457 -34.05 5.09 -12.97
C TRP A 457 -33.68 4.08 -14.06
N ASP A 458 -33.35 4.54 -15.27
CA ASP A 458 -32.83 3.71 -16.36
C ASP A 458 -31.37 3.29 -16.15
N TYR A 459 -30.70 3.79 -15.10
CA TYR A 459 -29.33 3.40 -14.81
C TYR A 459 -29.26 1.94 -14.37
N ARG A 460 -28.17 1.29 -14.81
CA ARG A 460 -27.83 -0.08 -14.45
C ARG A 460 -27.15 -0.11 -13.09
N LEU A 461 -27.38 -1.18 -12.33
CA LEU A 461 -26.82 -1.37 -11.00
C LEU A 461 -25.30 -1.27 -10.99
N GLN A 462 -24.60 -1.87 -11.96
CA GLN A 462 -23.13 -1.85 -12.02
C GLN A 462 -22.58 -0.43 -12.21
N MET A 463 -23.15 0.34 -13.14
CA MET A 463 -22.74 1.73 -13.37
C MET A 463 -22.98 2.59 -12.12
N TYR A 464 -24.15 2.42 -11.48
CA TYR A 464 -24.48 3.08 -10.23
C TYR A 464 -23.44 2.79 -9.13
N LEU A 465 -23.05 1.52 -8.95
CA LEU A 465 -22.06 1.12 -7.95
C LEU A 465 -20.65 1.61 -8.25
N GLN A 466 -20.22 1.55 -9.52
CA GLN A 466 -18.90 2.04 -9.93
C GLN A 466 -18.76 3.54 -9.72
N THR A 467 -19.80 4.31 -10.06
CA THR A 467 -19.83 5.76 -9.89
C THR A 467 -19.75 6.15 -8.41
N TRP A 468 -20.53 5.49 -7.53
CA TRP A 468 -20.42 5.72 -6.09
C TRP A 468 -19.07 5.31 -5.50
N ARG A 469 -18.46 4.21 -5.96
CA ARG A 469 -17.13 3.80 -5.51
C ARG A 469 -16.06 4.83 -5.88
N GLN A 470 -16.15 5.40 -7.08
CA GLN A 470 -15.26 6.48 -7.50
C GLN A 470 -15.47 7.73 -6.62
N TRP A 471 -16.71 8.12 -6.37
CA TRP A 471 -17.01 9.24 -5.49
C TRP A 471 -16.47 9.01 -4.06
N CYS A 472 -16.61 7.80 -3.51
CA CYS A 472 -16.00 7.43 -2.21
C CYS A 472 -14.47 7.51 -2.22
N SER A 473 -13.81 7.21 -3.35
CA SER A 473 -12.36 7.31 -3.46
C SER A 473 -11.87 8.76 -3.41
N GLN A 474 -12.71 9.72 -3.83
CA GLN A 474 -12.46 11.16 -3.75
C GLN A 474 -12.81 11.75 -2.37
N HIS A 475 -13.61 11.03 -1.58
CA HIS A 475 -14.06 11.45 -0.25
C HIS A 475 -13.79 10.36 0.82
N PRO A 476 -12.53 9.92 1.01
CA PRO A 476 -12.20 8.91 2.01
C PRO A 476 -12.55 9.44 3.40
N HIS A 477 -13.15 8.59 4.25
CA HIS A 477 -13.62 8.90 5.62
C HIS A 477 -14.98 9.59 5.75
N MET A 478 -15.70 9.87 4.66
CA MET A 478 -17.06 10.42 4.75
C MET A 478 -18.10 9.30 4.94
N GLU A 479 -18.83 9.32 6.06
CA GLU A 479 -20.06 8.53 6.22
C GLU A 479 -21.26 9.33 5.67
N ALA A 480 -21.86 8.86 4.58
CA ALA A 480 -22.94 9.54 3.88
C ALA A 480 -24.28 8.78 3.95
N PHE A 481 -25.38 9.53 4.09
CA PHE A 481 -26.75 9.04 4.05
C PHE A 481 -27.48 9.69 2.88
N ILE A 482 -27.84 8.86 1.90
CA ILE A 482 -28.30 9.33 0.60
C ILE A 482 -29.83 9.34 0.57
N TRP A 483 -30.41 10.52 0.40
CA TRP A 483 -31.80 10.64 0.00
C TRP A 483 -31.90 10.34 -1.49
N GLN A 484 -32.53 9.23 -1.83
CA GLN A 484 -32.74 8.80 -3.20
C GLN A 484 -34.19 8.41 -3.37
N CYS A 485 -34.86 8.97 -4.38
CA CYS A 485 -36.30 8.79 -4.59
C CYS A 485 -36.74 7.31 -4.64
N PHE A 486 -35.91 6.40 -5.15
CA PHE A 486 -36.19 4.95 -5.16
C PHE A 486 -36.35 4.38 -3.73
N PHE A 487 -35.52 4.82 -2.80
CA PHE A 487 -35.51 4.32 -1.41
C PHE A 487 -36.44 5.13 -0.49
N CYS A 488 -36.45 6.45 -0.63
CA CYS A 488 -37.05 7.37 0.33
C CYS A 488 -38.51 7.70 0.03
N ASN A 489 -38.97 7.59 -1.22
CA ASN A 489 -40.38 7.75 -1.54
C ASN A 489 -41.14 6.46 -1.24
N ASN A 490 -42.36 6.60 -0.71
CA ASN A 490 -43.23 5.44 -0.51
C ASN A 490 -43.90 5.07 -1.83
N GLN A 491 -43.28 4.12 -2.55
CA GLN A 491 -43.69 3.70 -3.88
C GLN A 491 -45.11 3.09 -3.91
N TYR A 492 -45.58 2.50 -2.80
CA TYR A 492 -46.95 1.97 -2.70
C TYR A 492 -48.01 3.09 -2.74
N ARG A 493 -47.75 4.25 -2.12
CA ARG A 493 -48.71 5.39 -2.14
C ARG A 493 -48.79 6.05 -3.49
N LEU A 494 -47.64 6.15 -4.16
CA LEU A 494 -47.56 6.67 -5.51
C LEU A 494 -48.36 5.80 -6.50
N GLN A 495 -48.36 4.47 -6.30
CA GLN A 495 -49.14 3.54 -7.11
C GLN A 495 -50.65 3.59 -6.84
N GLU A 496 -51.07 3.84 -5.59
CA GLU A 496 -52.48 3.98 -5.20
C GLU A 496 -53.10 5.34 -5.60
N GLY A 497 -52.30 6.27 -6.13
CA GLY A 497 -52.74 7.63 -6.45
C GLY A 497 -53.12 8.46 -5.20
N GLN A 498 -52.79 7.98 -4.01
CA GLN A 498 -53.07 8.60 -2.73
C GLN A 498 -51.78 9.13 -2.11
N GLN A 499 -51.39 10.35 -2.47
CA GLN A 499 -50.72 11.20 -1.48
C GLN A 499 -51.79 11.97 -0.71
N VAL A 500 -51.75 11.78 0.60
CA VAL A 500 -52.60 12.41 1.60
C VAL A 500 -52.26 13.91 1.65
N THR A 501 -53.26 14.74 1.30
CA THR A 501 -53.49 16.15 1.67
C THR A 501 -52.42 17.21 1.33
N ASP A 502 -52.82 18.14 0.45
CA ASP A 502 -52.33 19.52 0.21
C ASP A 502 -50.95 19.83 -0.42
N GLU A 503 -50.01 18.88 -0.58
CA GLU A 503 -48.68 19.16 -1.19
C GLU A 503 -48.43 18.36 -2.49
N SER A 504 -47.90 19.00 -3.55
CA SER A 504 -47.55 18.31 -4.80
C SER A 504 -46.19 17.59 -4.70
N LEU A 505 -45.94 16.59 -5.55
CA LEU A 505 -44.64 15.90 -5.59
C LEU A 505 -43.45 16.85 -5.84
N GLY A 506 -43.70 17.96 -6.55
CA GLY A 506 -42.71 19.03 -6.74
C GLY A 506 -42.36 19.74 -5.45
N ASP A 507 -43.35 20.02 -4.61
CA ASP A 507 -43.16 20.71 -3.32
C ASP A 507 -42.40 19.82 -2.32
N ILE A 508 -42.71 18.51 -2.31
CA ILE A 508 -42.00 17.54 -1.47
C ILE A 508 -40.53 17.45 -1.88
N PHE A 509 -40.25 17.35 -3.18
CA PHE A 509 -38.88 17.33 -3.68
C PHE A 509 -38.12 18.62 -3.30
N GLN A 510 -38.70 19.78 -3.62
CA GLN A 510 -38.06 21.07 -3.36
C GLN A 510 -37.79 21.27 -1.88
N ALA A 511 -38.75 20.94 -1.01
CA ALA A 511 -38.56 21.02 0.44
C ALA A 511 -37.44 20.10 0.94
N ARG A 512 -37.28 18.90 0.38
CA ARG A 512 -36.19 17.98 0.78
C ARG A 512 -34.84 18.46 0.30
N LEU A 513 -34.74 18.93 -0.93
CA LEU A 513 -33.50 19.47 -1.47
C LEU A 513 -33.03 20.68 -0.64
N LEU A 514 -33.94 21.61 -0.32
CA LEU A 514 -33.63 22.80 0.48
C LEU A 514 -33.31 22.48 1.96
N ASP A 515 -33.83 21.38 2.51
CA ASP A 515 -33.50 20.93 3.87
C ASP A 515 -32.15 20.22 3.92
N ILE A 516 -31.81 19.40 2.91
CA ILE A 516 -30.55 18.64 2.87
C ILE A 516 -29.36 19.53 2.47
N GLN A 517 -29.56 20.52 1.61
CA GLN A 517 -28.57 21.53 1.19
C GLN A 517 -27.33 20.99 0.47
N GLN A 518 -27.19 19.68 0.31
CA GLN A 518 -26.13 19.04 -0.46
C GLN A 518 -26.77 18.12 -1.50
N MET A 519 -26.46 18.35 -2.77
CA MET A 519 -26.97 17.57 -3.89
C MET A 519 -25.82 16.94 -4.66
N VAL A 520 -25.92 15.64 -4.91
CA VAL A 520 -25.04 14.91 -5.81
C VAL A 520 -25.82 14.53 -7.07
N VAL A 521 -25.26 14.85 -8.23
CA VAL A 521 -25.84 14.56 -9.54
C VAL A 521 -25.06 13.43 -10.19
N MET A 522 -25.74 12.35 -10.54
CA MET A 522 -25.15 11.21 -11.25
C MET A 522 -25.46 11.29 -12.74
N LEU A 523 -24.44 11.58 -13.56
CA LEU A 523 -24.57 11.56 -15.03
C LEU A 523 -24.13 10.20 -15.58
N ASP A 524 -24.88 9.62 -16.52
CA ASP A 524 -24.44 8.40 -17.21
C ASP A 524 -23.35 8.66 -18.24
N LYS A 525 -23.39 9.83 -18.88
CA LYS A 525 -22.44 10.32 -19.88
C LYS A 525 -22.39 11.83 -19.80
N PHE A 526 -21.32 12.46 -20.26
CA PHE A 526 -21.24 13.93 -20.30
C PHE A 526 -21.66 14.52 -21.67
N MET A 527 -21.44 13.82 -22.79
CA MET A 527 -21.78 14.34 -24.13
C MET A 527 -23.25 14.22 -24.51
N GLN A 528 -23.91 13.13 -24.11
CA GLN A 528 -25.33 12.86 -24.34
C GLN A 528 -25.94 12.18 -23.10
N PRO A 529 -26.00 12.89 -21.97
CA PRO A 529 -26.56 12.35 -20.73
C PRO A 529 -28.04 12.07 -20.90
N LYS A 530 -28.45 10.82 -20.63
CA LYS A 530 -29.88 10.50 -20.44
C LYS A 530 -30.48 11.32 -19.29
N TYR A 531 -29.65 11.69 -18.32
CA TYR A 531 -30.04 12.59 -17.23
C TYR A 531 -30.69 13.89 -17.72
N LEU A 532 -30.13 14.56 -18.74
CA LEU A 532 -30.64 15.84 -19.24
C LEU A 532 -31.86 15.68 -20.16
N GLU A 533 -32.18 14.46 -20.58
CA GLU A 533 -33.42 14.14 -21.31
C GLU A 533 -34.61 13.91 -20.37
N ARG A 534 -34.39 13.88 -19.05
CA ARG A 534 -35.41 13.61 -18.03
C ARG A 534 -35.90 14.89 -17.40
N VAL A 535 -37.20 15.19 -17.56
CA VAL A 535 -37.79 16.45 -17.10
C VAL A 535 -37.65 16.65 -15.59
N TRP A 536 -37.76 15.58 -14.81
CA TRP A 536 -37.52 15.61 -13.35
C TRP A 536 -36.07 16.00 -13.05
N CYS A 537 -35.08 15.30 -13.60
CA CYS A 537 -33.66 15.58 -13.37
C CYS A 537 -33.28 17.03 -13.71
N VAL A 538 -33.78 17.55 -14.85
CA VAL A 538 -33.54 18.94 -15.26
C VAL A 538 -34.21 19.92 -14.28
N TYR A 539 -35.43 19.63 -13.81
CA TYR A 539 -36.10 20.44 -12.80
C TYR A 539 -35.41 20.40 -11.44
N GLU A 540 -34.87 19.25 -11.03
CA GLU A 540 -34.12 19.09 -9.77
C GLU A 540 -32.82 19.91 -9.81
N MET A 541 -32.06 19.81 -10.91
CA MET A 541 -30.87 20.61 -11.14
C MET A 541 -31.19 22.11 -11.16
N TYR A 542 -32.27 22.50 -11.84
CA TYR A 542 -32.72 23.89 -11.87
C TYR A 542 -33.03 24.39 -10.45
N THR A 543 -33.76 23.62 -9.66
CA THR A 543 -34.14 24.00 -8.30
C THR A 543 -32.90 24.21 -7.43
N ALA A 544 -31.91 23.33 -7.52
CA ALA A 544 -30.65 23.50 -6.79
C ALA A 544 -29.85 24.71 -7.31
N ALA A 545 -29.75 24.87 -8.63
CA ALA A 545 -29.03 25.98 -9.24
C ALA A 545 -29.68 27.34 -8.98
N ALA A 546 -31.01 27.40 -8.87
CA ALA A 546 -31.77 28.60 -8.50
C ALA A 546 -31.65 28.95 -7.01
N ASN A 547 -31.15 28.03 -6.17
CA ASN A 547 -30.91 28.21 -4.74
C ASN A 547 -29.43 27.94 -4.41
N SER A 548 -28.51 28.39 -5.28
CA SER A 548 -27.08 28.13 -5.16
C SER A 548 -26.41 28.79 -3.95
N ASP A 549 -27.09 29.76 -3.32
CA ASP A 549 -26.71 30.36 -2.04
C ASP A 549 -26.88 29.40 -0.85
N ARG A 550 -27.72 28.37 -1.00
CA ARG A 550 -28.06 27.41 0.07
C ARG A 550 -27.75 25.97 -0.29
N VAL A 551 -27.77 25.62 -1.58
CA VAL A 551 -27.62 24.24 -2.05
C VAL A 551 -26.32 24.09 -2.81
N THR A 552 -25.42 23.27 -2.27
CA THR A 552 -24.21 22.84 -2.96
C THR A 552 -24.55 21.70 -3.92
N VAL A 553 -24.02 21.78 -5.14
CA VAL A 553 -24.19 20.73 -6.16
C VAL A 553 -22.82 20.17 -6.51
N ASP A 554 -22.67 18.86 -6.33
CA ASP A 554 -21.56 18.06 -6.83
C ASP A 554 -22.05 17.16 -7.98
N ILE A 555 -21.22 16.93 -9.00
CA ILE A 555 -21.58 16.12 -10.17
C ILE A 555 -20.53 15.02 -10.34
N MET A 556 -21.01 13.78 -10.39
CA MET A 556 -20.19 12.58 -10.55
C MET A 556 -20.47 11.84 -11.86
N LEU A 557 -19.41 11.23 -12.40
CA LEU A 557 -19.40 10.44 -13.62
C LEU A 557 -18.91 9.01 -13.35
N PRO A 558 -19.36 8.03 -14.16
CA PRO A 558 -18.75 6.72 -14.23
C PRO A 558 -17.25 6.81 -14.57
N PRO A 559 -16.42 5.86 -14.11
CA PRO A 559 -14.97 5.91 -14.31
C PRO A 559 -14.52 6.05 -15.77
N ASP A 560 -15.20 5.38 -16.70
CA ASP A 560 -14.92 5.45 -18.13
C ASP A 560 -15.24 6.83 -18.71
N GLN A 561 -16.33 7.46 -18.27
CA GLN A 561 -16.74 8.79 -18.72
C GLN A 561 -15.88 9.89 -18.09
N ALA A 562 -15.46 9.72 -16.83
CA ALA A 562 -14.53 10.61 -16.15
C ALA A 562 -13.14 10.60 -16.81
N ALA A 563 -12.70 9.45 -17.33
CA ALA A 563 -11.49 9.38 -18.14
C ALA A 563 -11.69 10.02 -19.53
N ASP A 564 -12.79 9.74 -20.22
CA ASP A 564 -13.06 10.26 -21.57
C ASP A 564 -13.19 11.81 -21.60
N ILE A 565 -13.84 12.43 -20.60
CA ILE A 565 -13.92 13.90 -20.54
C ILE A 565 -12.53 14.53 -20.38
N ARG A 566 -11.65 13.94 -19.57
CA ARG A 566 -10.25 14.39 -19.40
C ARG A 566 -9.48 14.27 -20.72
N THR A 567 -9.60 13.14 -21.42
CA THR A 567 -8.97 12.94 -22.73
C THR A 567 -9.47 13.96 -23.76
N LYS A 568 -10.78 14.24 -23.80
CA LYS A 568 -11.36 15.21 -24.74
C LYS A 568 -10.92 16.64 -24.45
N ILE A 569 -10.87 17.04 -23.17
CA ILE A 569 -10.33 18.34 -22.74
C ILE A 569 -8.87 18.47 -23.18
N ALA A 570 -8.03 17.46 -22.91
CA ALA A 570 -6.62 17.45 -23.30
C ALA A 570 -6.41 17.55 -24.82
N SER A 571 -7.30 16.95 -25.61
CA SER A 571 -7.25 16.98 -27.08
C SER A 571 -7.80 18.27 -27.71
N GLY A 572 -8.20 19.27 -26.91
CA GLY A 572 -8.71 20.55 -27.41
C GLY A 572 -10.15 20.52 -27.92
N VAL A 573 -10.91 19.46 -27.62
CA VAL A 573 -12.29 19.24 -28.10
C VAL A 573 -13.32 19.95 -27.21
N TRP A 574 -12.94 21.08 -26.60
CA TRP A 574 -13.76 21.85 -25.66
C TRP A 574 -15.03 22.42 -26.30
N ASP A 575 -14.94 22.94 -27.51
CA ASP A 575 -16.08 23.57 -28.20
C ASP A 575 -17.23 22.58 -28.45
N ASP A 576 -16.91 21.31 -28.73
CA ASP A 576 -17.93 20.27 -28.90
C ASP A 576 -18.63 19.95 -27.56
N ILE A 577 -17.88 19.93 -26.46
CA ILE A 577 -18.42 19.72 -25.10
C ILE A 577 -19.34 20.89 -24.73
N ARG A 578 -18.86 22.13 -24.88
CA ARG A 578 -19.63 23.36 -24.64
C ARG A 578 -20.93 23.36 -25.45
N LYS A 579 -20.85 23.10 -26.76
CA LYS A 579 -22.02 23.08 -27.65
C LYS A 579 -23.04 22.04 -27.22
N LYS A 580 -22.60 20.86 -26.78
CA LYS A 580 -23.50 19.79 -26.32
C LYS A 580 -24.26 20.16 -25.04
N PHE A 581 -23.61 20.80 -24.08
CA PHE A 581 -24.30 21.28 -22.89
C PHE A 581 -25.25 22.45 -23.18
N GLN A 582 -25.02 23.24 -24.23
CA GLN A 582 -25.97 24.26 -24.68
C GLN A 582 -27.25 23.68 -25.32
N GLU A 583 -27.25 22.41 -25.73
CA GLU A 583 -28.42 21.74 -26.33
C GLU A 583 -29.50 21.32 -25.30
N VAL A 584 -29.25 21.48 -24.00
CA VAL A 584 -30.20 21.13 -22.93
C VAL A 584 -31.53 21.85 -23.15
N ASN A 585 -32.63 21.10 -23.24
CA ASN A 585 -33.97 21.64 -23.45
C ASN A 585 -35.03 20.85 -22.66
N VAL A 586 -35.49 21.45 -21.56
CA VAL A 586 -36.50 20.90 -20.66
C VAL A 586 -37.88 20.74 -21.31
N GLU A 587 -38.20 21.51 -22.35
CA GLU A 587 -39.46 21.38 -23.08
C GLU A 587 -39.51 20.05 -23.86
N HIS A 588 -38.36 19.60 -24.36
CA HIS A 588 -38.19 18.33 -25.04
C HIS A 588 -37.89 17.17 -24.09
N ALA A 589 -37.50 17.46 -22.85
CA ALA A 589 -37.28 16.44 -21.82
C ALA A 589 -38.58 15.69 -21.49
N LYS A 590 -38.46 14.41 -21.11
CA LYS A 590 -39.58 13.48 -20.96
C LYS A 590 -39.66 12.90 -19.55
N ALA A 591 -40.86 12.50 -19.14
CA ALA A 591 -41.05 11.57 -18.04
C ALA A 591 -41.62 10.25 -18.56
N ARG A 592 -41.59 9.21 -17.72
CA ARG A 592 -42.17 7.91 -18.10
C ARG A 592 -43.71 7.97 -18.08
N GLU A 593 -44.26 8.63 -17.07
CA GLU A 593 -45.69 8.89 -16.95
C GLU A 593 -46.00 10.25 -17.57
N LYS A 594 -46.90 10.28 -18.57
CA LYS A 594 -47.24 11.51 -19.29
C LYS A 594 -47.83 12.57 -18.35
N LYS A 595 -48.60 12.14 -17.35
CA LYS A 595 -49.17 13.01 -16.31
C LYS A 595 -48.10 13.76 -15.52
N ASP A 596 -47.01 13.08 -15.13
CA ASP A 596 -45.90 13.70 -14.39
C ASP A 596 -45.12 14.66 -15.29
N GLU A 597 -44.93 14.30 -16.56
CA GLU A 597 -44.29 15.18 -17.54
C GLU A 597 -45.07 16.49 -17.70
N ASP A 598 -46.38 16.39 -17.92
CA ASP A 598 -47.25 17.54 -18.13
C ASP A 598 -47.33 18.40 -16.85
N MET A 599 -47.40 17.78 -15.68
CA MET A 599 -47.39 18.46 -14.39
C MET A 599 -46.10 19.27 -14.16
N VAL A 600 -44.92 18.66 -14.33
CA VAL A 600 -43.64 19.36 -14.14
C VAL A 600 -43.48 20.48 -15.17
N LYS A 601 -43.85 20.22 -16.43
CA LYS A 601 -43.81 21.25 -17.49
C LYS A 601 -44.78 22.39 -17.22
N GLU A 602 -45.98 22.12 -16.71
CA GLU A 602 -46.94 23.15 -16.32
C GLU A 602 -46.43 23.94 -15.11
N HIS A 603 -45.81 23.28 -14.13
CA HIS A 603 -45.19 23.94 -12.98
C HIS A 603 -44.05 24.87 -13.42
N ILE A 604 -43.18 24.42 -14.34
CA ILE A 604 -42.13 25.26 -14.94
C ILE A 604 -42.76 26.45 -15.70
N LYS A 605 -43.79 26.21 -16.52
CA LYS A 605 -44.49 27.27 -17.27
C LYS A 605 -45.13 28.32 -16.36
N LYS A 606 -45.69 27.91 -15.22
CA LYS A 606 -46.30 28.80 -14.22
C LYS A 606 -45.26 29.53 -13.36
N GLY A 607 -44.10 28.91 -13.16
CA GLY A 607 -42.95 29.48 -12.46
C GLY A 607 -42.05 30.30 -13.38
N ALA A 608 -40.78 29.89 -13.50
CA ALA A 608 -39.75 30.66 -14.20
C ALA A 608 -39.81 30.58 -15.74
N GLY A 609 -40.60 29.66 -16.31
CA GLY A 609 -40.63 29.38 -17.74
C GLY A 609 -39.50 28.48 -18.22
N PHE A 610 -39.68 27.84 -19.39
CA PHE A 610 -38.70 26.88 -19.92
C PHE A 610 -37.34 27.50 -20.23
N ASP A 611 -37.33 28.72 -20.75
CA ASP A 611 -36.09 29.40 -21.13
C ASP A 611 -35.20 29.70 -19.92
N ALA A 612 -35.79 30.17 -18.82
CA ALA A 612 -35.05 30.42 -17.58
C ALA A 612 -34.50 29.12 -16.96
N VAL A 613 -35.30 28.05 -16.98
CA VAL A 613 -34.86 26.71 -16.53
C VAL A 613 -33.69 26.21 -17.37
N ASN A 614 -33.82 26.27 -18.69
CA ASN A 614 -32.77 25.87 -19.62
C ASN A 614 -31.50 26.70 -19.41
N ALA A 615 -31.62 28.02 -19.32
CA ALA A 615 -30.50 28.92 -19.12
C ALA A 615 -29.74 28.57 -17.82
N LYS A 616 -30.44 28.42 -16.70
CA LYS A 616 -29.82 28.17 -15.40
C LYS A 616 -29.18 26.78 -15.29
N VAL A 617 -29.80 25.77 -15.89
CA VAL A 617 -29.22 24.42 -15.96
C VAL A 617 -27.98 24.41 -16.87
N ARG A 618 -28.04 25.06 -18.03
CA ARG A 618 -26.88 25.20 -18.92
C ARG A 618 -25.72 25.92 -18.22
N GLU A 619 -26.00 27.02 -17.53
CA GLU A 619 -25.04 27.76 -16.72
C GLU A 619 -24.37 26.86 -15.67
N LYS A 620 -25.16 26.12 -14.87
CA LYS A 620 -24.62 25.24 -13.83
C LYS A 620 -23.77 24.09 -14.39
N MET A 621 -24.23 23.49 -15.50
CA MET A 621 -23.47 22.44 -16.18
C MET A 621 -22.17 23.01 -16.77
N MET A 622 -22.20 24.22 -17.34
CA MET A 622 -20.99 24.88 -17.85
C MET A 622 -20.02 25.24 -16.74
N ALA A 623 -20.48 25.78 -15.61
CA ALA A 623 -19.64 26.03 -14.45
C ALA A 623 -18.96 24.74 -13.95
N TRP A 624 -19.69 23.62 -13.93
CA TRP A 624 -19.09 22.33 -13.58
C TRP A 624 -18.03 21.87 -14.59
N VAL A 625 -18.28 21.96 -15.90
CA VAL A 625 -17.25 21.56 -16.87
C VAL A 625 -16.04 22.48 -16.82
N LEU A 626 -16.24 23.80 -16.64
CA LEU A 626 -15.14 24.74 -16.43
C LEU A 626 -14.32 24.36 -15.20
N LYS A 627 -14.95 23.94 -14.10
CA LYS A 627 -14.26 23.39 -12.93
C LYS A 627 -13.49 22.10 -13.26
N GLN A 628 -13.99 21.23 -14.14
CA GLN A 628 -13.24 20.04 -14.59
C GLN A 628 -12.03 20.43 -15.46
N VAL A 629 -12.17 21.44 -16.31
CA VAL A 629 -11.04 22.00 -17.09
C VAL A 629 -10.03 22.66 -16.16
N GLU A 630 -10.47 23.42 -15.18
CA GLU A 630 -9.62 24.04 -14.15
C GLU A 630 -8.91 22.98 -13.32
N MET A 631 -9.60 21.97 -12.80
CA MET A 631 -8.97 20.84 -12.09
C MET A 631 -7.96 20.12 -12.98
N PHE A 632 -8.27 19.92 -14.26
CA PHE A 632 -7.33 19.35 -15.22
C PHE A 632 -6.10 20.26 -15.41
N LEU A 633 -6.28 21.56 -15.58
CA LEU A 633 -5.18 22.53 -15.72
C LEU A 633 -4.35 22.68 -14.44
N LEU A 634 -4.96 22.56 -13.27
CA LEU A 634 -4.31 22.55 -11.96
C LEU A 634 -3.49 21.26 -11.75
N GLU A 635 -4.03 20.10 -12.13
CA GLU A 635 -3.31 18.82 -12.16
C GLU A 635 -2.14 18.84 -13.17
N ASP A 636 -2.24 19.66 -14.24
CA ASP A 636 -1.24 19.85 -15.30
C ASP A 636 -0.32 21.08 -15.07
N GLY A 637 -0.44 21.76 -13.91
CA GLY A 637 0.46 22.85 -13.49
C GLY A 637 0.28 24.21 -14.17
N LYS A 638 -0.90 24.53 -14.73
CA LYS A 638 -1.16 25.79 -15.46
C LYS A 638 -2.32 26.63 -14.83
N VAL A 639 -1.95 27.63 -14.03
CA VAL A 639 -2.68 28.88 -13.62
C VAL A 639 -3.72 28.81 -12.46
N ARG A 640 -3.67 29.76 -11.50
CA ARG A 640 -4.64 30.04 -10.41
C ARG A 640 -5.29 31.44 -10.64
N SER A 641 -6.62 31.62 -10.58
CA SER A 641 -7.33 32.88 -10.96
C SER A 641 -7.95 33.67 -9.79
N GLY A 642 -8.26 34.96 -10.02
CA GLY A 642 -8.83 35.91 -9.02
C GLY A 642 -10.29 35.64 -8.61
N ALA A 643 -11.01 34.79 -9.34
CA ALA A 643 -12.43 34.51 -9.11
C ALA A 643 -12.67 33.75 -7.78
N ASP A 644 -11.83 32.79 -7.42
CA ASP A 644 -11.99 31.99 -6.19
C ASP A 644 -11.84 32.83 -4.92
N PHE A 645 -11.05 33.90 -5.01
CA PHE A 645 -10.82 34.80 -3.89
C PHE A 645 -12.02 35.75 -3.65
N LEU A 646 -12.65 36.26 -4.71
CA LEU A 646 -13.87 37.06 -4.63
C LEU A 646 -15.06 36.25 -4.07
N ARG A 647 -15.13 34.94 -4.35
CA ARG A 647 -16.15 34.06 -3.75
C ARG A 647 -15.99 33.98 -2.23
N THR A 648 -14.75 33.87 -1.76
CA THR A 648 -14.43 33.74 -0.31
C THR A 648 -14.72 35.03 0.46
N ALA A 649 -14.60 36.18 -0.19
CA ALA A 649 -14.93 37.50 0.35
C ALA A 649 -16.44 37.82 0.40
N GLY A 650 -17.31 36.90 -0.05
CA GLY A 650 -18.75 37.14 -0.16
C GLY A 650 -19.12 38.12 -1.28
N LEU A 651 -18.29 38.21 -2.31
CA LEU A 651 -18.47 39.06 -3.49
C LEU A 651 -18.70 38.24 -4.77
N ALA A 652 -19.13 36.98 -4.61
CA ALA A 652 -19.35 36.04 -5.71
C ALA A 652 -20.29 36.58 -6.80
N ASP A 653 -21.29 37.38 -6.41
CA ASP A 653 -22.32 37.93 -7.30
C ASP A 653 -21.78 38.99 -8.29
N TYR A 654 -20.53 39.42 -8.10
CA TYR A 654 -19.89 40.42 -8.95
C TYR A 654 -18.85 39.83 -9.91
N ILE A 655 -18.54 38.53 -9.79
CA ILE A 655 -17.52 37.85 -10.60
C ILE A 655 -17.88 37.92 -12.08
N ASP A 656 -19.10 37.54 -12.44
CA ASP A 656 -19.56 37.55 -13.84
C ASP A 656 -19.48 38.96 -14.45
N LYS A 657 -19.75 40.01 -13.65
CA LYS A 657 -19.70 41.40 -14.12
C LYS A 657 -18.27 41.92 -14.27
N LEU A 658 -17.34 41.43 -13.46
CA LEU A 658 -15.91 41.74 -13.57
C LEU A 658 -15.32 41.03 -14.79
N GLU A 659 -15.66 39.76 -15.00
CA GLU A 659 -15.26 38.98 -16.18
C GLU A 659 -15.82 39.59 -17.48
N GLU A 660 -17.05 40.09 -17.48
CA GLU A 660 -17.65 40.82 -18.62
C GLU A 660 -16.90 42.11 -18.98
N GLN A 661 -16.22 42.75 -18.02
CA GLN A 661 -15.35 43.91 -18.25
C GLN A 661 -13.88 43.51 -18.50
N GLY A 662 -13.59 42.21 -18.61
CA GLY A 662 -12.24 41.70 -18.86
C GLY A 662 -11.33 41.68 -17.62
N VAL A 663 -11.90 41.83 -16.43
CA VAL A 663 -11.19 41.80 -15.15
C VAL A 663 -11.16 40.35 -14.66
N CYS A 664 -10.11 39.63 -14.99
CA CYS A 664 -10.02 38.18 -14.81
C CYS A 664 -8.94 37.77 -13.80
N THR A 665 -8.03 38.68 -13.47
CA THR A 665 -6.93 38.47 -12.54
C THR A 665 -7.03 39.37 -11.31
N PHE A 666 -6.22 39.08 -10.30
CA PHE A 666 -6.18 39.91 -9.10
C PHE A 666 -5.49 41.26 -9.37
N GLU A 667 -4.50 41.29 -10.28
CA GLU A 667 -3.89 42.54 -10.74
C GLU A 667 -4.91 43.46 -11.45
N ASP A 668 -5.78 42.89 -12.30
CA ASP A 668 -6.84 43.67 -12.98
C ASP A 668 -7.83 44.31 -11.98
N LEU A 669 -8.00 43.72 -10.79
CA LEU A 669 -8.87 44.24 -9.72
C LEU A 669 -8.23 45.41 -8.95
N GLU A 670 -6.89 45.46 -8.87
CA GLU A 670 -6.16 46.53 -8.20
C GLU A 670 -6.17 47.84 -9.01
N ASP A 671 -6.30 47.73 -10.33
CA ASP A 671 -6.29 48.86 -11.27
C ASP A 671 -7.66 49.53 -11.46
N LEU A 672 -8.74 49.01 -10.86
CA LEU A 672 -10.09 49.58 -10.96
C LEU A 672 -10.29 50.77 -10.01
N GLU A 673 -10.75 51.90 -10.55
CA GLU A 673 -11.11 53.07 -9.73
C GLU A 673 -12.53 52.94 -9.16
N ASP A 674 -12.86 53.75 -8.14
CA ASP A 674 -14.20 53.74 -7.50
C ASP A 674 -15.34 53.98 -8.50
N ALA A 675 -15.08 54.73 -9.56
CA ALA A 675 -16.03 54.99 -10.65
C ALA A 675 -16.30 53.74 -11.50
N ASP A 676 -15.29 52.91 -11.73
CA ASP A 676 -15.38 51.67 -12.53
C ASP A 676 -16.17 50.61 -11.76
N LEU A 677 -15.87 50.45 -10.47
CA LEU A 677 -16.63 49.57 -9.58
C LEU A 677 -18.10 49.98 -9.47
N ALA A 678 -18.39 51.29 -9.51
CA ALA A 678 -19.76 51.80 -9.59
C ALA A 678 -20.45 51.50 -10.92
N ALA A 679 -19.73 51.60 -12.04
CA ALA A 679 -20.25 51.26 -13.36
C ALA A 679 -20.55 49.76 -13.49
N ILE A 680 -19.75 48.91 -12.83
CA ILE A 680 -19.95 47.44 -12.73
C ILE A 680 -21.11 47.09 -11.76
N GLY A 681 -21.66 48.10 -11.07
CA GLY A 681 -22.85 47.96 -10.24
C GLY A 681 -22.57 47.45 -8.83
N PHE A 682 -21.34 47.59 -8.32
CA PHE A 682 -21.06 47.35 -6.90
C PHE A 682 -21.83 48.35 -6.04
N ASP A 683 -22.42 47.88 -4.95
CA ASP A 683 -22.98 48.76 -3.92
C ASP A 683 -21.88 49.32 -3.00
N PRO A 684 -22.11 50.43 -2.26
CA PRO A 684 -21.09 51.04 -1.41
C PRO A 684 -20.51 50.10 -0.34
N ALA A 685 -21.29 49.16 0.19
CA ALA A 685 -20.82 48.21 1.20
C ALA A 685 -20.02 47.06 0.56
N ALA A 686 -20.38 46.62 -0.64
CA ALA A 686 -19.61 45.67 -1.44
C ALA A 686 -18.27 46.28 -1.88
N ARG A 687 -18.25 47.58 -2.22
CA ARG A 687 -17.01 48.33 -2.48
C ARG A 687 -16.10 48.38 -1.25
N GLU A 688 -16.64 48.70 -0.08
CA GLU A 688 -15.84 48.75 1.15
C GLU A 688 -15.28 47.38 1.54
N ARG A 689 -16.05 46.30 1.33
CA ARG A 689 -15.58 44.92 1.48
C ARG A 689 -14.49 44.58 0.47
N LEU A 690 -14.66 44.91 -0.81
CA LEU A 690 -13.64 44.69 -1.84
C LEU A 690 -12.34 45.43 -1.51
N LEU A 691 -12.42 46.68 -1.06
CA LEU A 691 -11.25 47.47 -0.64
C LEU A 691 -10.59 46.90 0.62
N GLN A 692 -11.34 46.33 1.57
CA GLN A 692 -10.75 45.59 2.70
C GLN A 692 -10.04 44.31 2.23
N VAL A 693 -10.62 43.62 1.25
CA VAL A 693 -10.18 42.34 0.69
C VAL A 693 -8.92 42.51 -0.19
N VAL A 694 -8.85 43.59 -0.95
CA VAL A 694 -7.64 44.03 -1.66
C VAL A 694 -6.56 44.46 -0.65
N LYS A 695 -6.93 45.14 0.44
CA LYS A 695 -5.99 45.51 1.53
C LYS A 695 -5.45 44.35 2.36
N MET A 696 -6.12 43.20 2.42
CA MET A 696 -5.69 42.05 3.25
C MET A 696 -4.41 41.36 2.77
N GLY A 697 -3.97 41.64 1.54
CA GLY A 697 -2.70 41.17 1.00
C GLY A 697 -2.57 39.63 0.84
N PRO A 698 -1.59 39.15 0.07
CA PRO A 698 -1.35 37.72 -0.15
C PRO A 698 -0.98 36.95 1.13
N SER A 699 -0.27 37.61 2.06
CA SER A 699 0.38 36.98 3.21
C SER A 699 -0.57 36.47 4.30
N ALA A 700 -1.72 37.13 4.53
CA ALA A 700 -2.70 36.66 5.52
C ALA A 700 -3.52 35.44 5.03
N ARG A 701 -3.56 35.24 3.71
CA ARG A 701 -4.31 34.16 3.04
C ARG A 701 -3.58 32.82 3.13
N GLU A 702 -2.28 32.85 2.92
CA GLU A 702 -1.40 31.66 3.03
C GLU A 702 -1.37 31.10 4.46
N GLU A 703 -1.41 31.95 5.48
CA GLU A 703 -1.36 31.53 6.88
C GLU A 703 -2.64 30.79 7.33
N THR A 704 -3.81 31.15 6.79
CA THR A 704 -5.09 30.55 7.20
C THR A 704 -5.32 29.19 6.54
N ASP A 705 -5.08 29.08 5.23
CA ASP A 705 -5.18 27.82 4.47
C ASP A 705 -4.19 26.76 4.98
N PHE A 706 -2.97 27.19 5.32
CA PHE A 706 -1.95 26.36 5.94
C PHE A 706 -2.39 25.75 7.28
N LYS A 707 -2.99 26.57 8.17
CA LYS A 707 -3.44 26.11 9.49
C LYS A 707 -4.57 25.09 9.39
N ASP A 708 -5.48 25.24 8.43
CA ASP A 708 -6.59 24.32 8.25
C ASP A 708 -6.13 22.98 7.66
N LYS A 709 -5.16 22.99 6.73
CA LYS A 709 -4.49 21.75 6.25
C LYS A 709 -3.85 20.95 7.39
N LEU A 710 -3.18 21.61 8.33
CA LEU A 710 -2.57 20.94 9.49
C LEU A 710 -3.61 20.40 10.47
N ARG A 711 -4.71 21.12 10.71
CA ARG A 711 -5.82 20.65 11.56
C ARG A 711 -6.49 19.40 11.01
N MET A 712 -6.70 19.33 9.69
CA MET A 712 -7.28 18.14 9.05
C MET A 712 -6.44 16.87 9.23
N LEU A 713 -5.13 17.01 9.43
CA LEU A 713 -4.23 15.90 9.71
C LEU A 713 -4.19 15.52 11.20
N GLY A 714 -4.96 16.21 12.04
CA GLY A 714 -4.93 16.07 13.49
C GLY A 714 -3.60 16.50 14.09
N LEU A 715 -2.96 17.51 13.49
CA LEU A 715 -1.83 18.25 14.06
C LEU A 715 -2.37 19.52 14.71
N THR A 716 -1.88 19.87 15.90
CA THR A 716 -2.26 21.11 16.58
C THR A 716 -1.62 22.30 15.87
N ALA A 717 -2.44 23.09 15.17
CA ALA A 717 -2.01 24.28 14.44
C ALA A 717 -1.30 25.32 15.34
N ASP A 718 -1.57 25.31 16.65
CA ASP A 718 -0.99 26.22 17.63
C ASP A 718 0.56 26.13 17.70
N VAL A 719 1.14 24.98 17.36
CA VAL A 719 2.61 24.80 17.30
C VAL A 719 3.25 25.67 16.20
N PHE A 720 2.47 26.00 15.16
CA PHE A 720 2.91 26.73 13.98
C PHE A 720 2.29 28.13 13.90
N GLU A 721 1.80 28.66 15.01
CA GLU A 721 1.19 29.98 15.06
C GLU A 721 2.17 31.09 14.64
N GLY A 722 1.74 31.97 13.73
CA GLY A 722 2.54 33.08 13.19
C GLY A 722 3.57 32.68 12.13
N LEU A 723 3.53 31.45 11.62
CA LEU A 723 4.42 30.96 10.56
C LEU A 723 3.65 30.66 9.27
N SER A 724 4.21 31.04 8.12
CA SER A 724 3.68 30.67 6.80
C SER A 724 4.00 29.21 6.44
N GLU A 725 3.28 28.63 5.47
CA GLU A 725 3.56 27.28 4.96
C GLU A 725 5.01 27.16 4.49
N GLU A 726 5.50 28.16 3.76
CA GLU A 726 6.88 28.22 3.26
C GLU A 726 7.92 28.25 4.41
N GLN A 727 7.65 29.04 5.46
CA GLN A 727 8.50 29.08 6.64
C GLN A 727 8.52 27.73 7.37
N VAL A 728 7.39 27.03 7.44
CA VAL A 728 7.33 25.70 8.05
C VAL A 728 8.02 24.64 7.20
N MET A 729 7.94 24.73 5.87
CA MET A 729 8.62 23.79 4.96
C MET A 729 10.14 23.93 4.99
N ARG A 730 10.65 25.18 5.05
CA ARG A 730 12.08 25.51 5.05
C ARG A 730 12.73 25.42 6.43
N ASN A 731 11.94 25.51 7.50
CA ASN A 731 12.49 25.45 8.85
C ASN A 731 12.68 24.01 9.32
N ARG A 732 13.95 23.61 9.46
CA ARG A 732 14.38 22.25 9.79
C ARG A 732 14.00 21.80 11.20
N ASP A 733 13.72 22.74 12.11
CA ASP A 733 13.44 22.44 13.52
C ASP A 733 11.93 22.26 13.80
N MET A 734 11.08 22.42 12.79
CA MET A 734 9.62 22.39 12.94
C MET A 734 9.10 21.04 13.44
N GLU A 735 9.75 19.95 13.03
CA GLU A 735 9.39 18.63 13.52
C GLU A 735 9.65 18.46 15.02
N GLU A 736 10.71 19.08 15.56
CA GLU A 736 11.07 18.97 16.97
C GLU A 736 10.11 19.71 17.90
N ARG A 737 9.34 20.65 17.35
CA ARG A 737 8.29 21.36 18.10
C ARG A 737 7.05 20.49 18.37
N LEU A 738 6.94 19.32 17.75
CA LEU A 738 5.80 18.41 17.90
C LEU A 738 5.99 17.46 19.11
N PRO A 739 4.98 17.34 19.98
CA PRO A 739 5.12 16.71 21.30
C PRO A 739 5.14 15.18 21.27
N THR A 740 4.56 14.54 20.23
CA THR A 740 4.43 13.08 20.17
C THR A 740 5.07 12.48 18.91
N LEU A 741 5.53 11.24 19.01
CA LEU A 741 6.00 10.46 17.86
C LEU A 741 4.90 10.26 16.79
N GLY A 742 3.63 10.26 17.19
CA GLY A 742 2.50 10.19 16.26
C GLY A 742 2.38 11.46 15.42
N ASP A 743 2.55 12.62 16.04
CA ASP A 743 2.46 13.92 15.36
C ASP A 743 3.68 14.16 14.48
N LYS A 744 4.88 13.80 14.93
CA LYS A 744 6.09 13.80 14.08
C LYS A 744 5.90 12.95 12.82
N LYS A 745 5.28 11.77 12.93
CA LYS A 745 4.97 10.91 11.76
C LYS A 745 3.95 11.54 10.82
N LYS A 746 2.87 12.12 11.34
CA LYS A 746 1.85 12.83 10.53
C LYS A 746 2.47 14.02 9.80
N PHE A 747 3.31 14.79 10.48
CA PHE A 747 4.03 15.94 9.92
C PHE A 747 4.99 15.53 8.82
N ARG A 748 5.83 14.51 9.03
CA ARG A 748 6.72 13.97 7.98
C ARG A 748 5.93 13.50 6.74
N LYS A 749 4.79 12.84 6.94
CA LYS A 749 3.94 12.36 5.85
C LYS A 749 3.33 13.51 5.05
N TRP A 750 2.84 14.54 5.74
CA TRP A 750 2.34 15.75 5.10
C TRP A 750 3.44 16.49 4.33
N ARG A 751 4.59 16.70 4.98
CA ARG A 751 5.75 17.35 4.37
C ARG A 751 6.23 16.59 3.12
N GLN A 752 6.27 15.25 3.15
CA GLN A 752 6.57 14.43 1.96
C GLN A 752 5.56 14.66 0.84
N SER A 753 4.26 14.74 1.17
CA SER A 753 3.19 14.95 0.19
C SER A 753 3.30 16.31 -0.49
N CYS A 754 3.62 17.37 0.26
CA CYS A 754 3.74 18.71 -0.31
C CYS A 754 4.99 18.88 -1.17
N LEU A 755 6.06 18.13 -0.88
CA LEU A 755 7.32 18.23 -1.61
C LEU A 755 7.41 17.27 -2.81
N THR A 756 6.47 16.35 -2.98
CA THR A 756 6.54 15.33 -4.05
C THR A 756 6.68 15.99 -5.43
N GLY A 757 7.70 15.59 -6.20
CA GLY A 757 8.05 16.16 -7.50
C GLY A 757 8.99 17.37 -7.44
N GLU A 758 9.16 18.01 -6.28
CA GLU A 758 10.07 19.14 -6.10
C GLU A 758 11.53 18.70 -6.08
N ALA A 759 12.42 19.58 -6.55
CA ALA A 759 13.86 19.36 -6.52
C ALA A 759 14.38 19.21 -5.08
N VAL A 760 15.28 18.25 -4.86
CA VAL A 760 15.96 18.10 -3.57
C VAL A 760 17.00 19.21 -3.43
N VAL A 761 16.65 20.26 -2.68
CA VAL A 761 17.51 21.41 -2.35
C VAL A 761 17.84 21.46 -0.86
N GLU A 762 18.88 22.21 -0.52
CA GLU A 762 19.38 22.31 0.86
C GLU A 762 18.31 22.78 1.85
N GLU A 763 17.43 23.69 1.47
CA GLU A 763 16.40 24.26 2.33
C GLU A 763 15.28 23.27 2.67
N LEU A 764 15.08 22.24 1.83
CA LEU A 764 13.94 21.32 1.93
C LEU A 764 14.35 19.91 2.35
N VAL A 765 15.60 19.51 2.10
CA VAL A 765 16.10 18.16 2.42
C VAL A 765 16.03 17.87 3.93
N ALA A 766 15.66 16.65 4.28
CA ALA A 766 15.74 16.13 5.64
C ALA A 766 15.99 14.62 5.64
N LEU A 767 16.45 14.10 6.78
CA LEU A 767 16.62 12.67 6.96
C LEU A 767 15.28 11.94 6.80
N ASP A 768 15.34 10.69 6.34
CA ASP A 768 14.20 9.82 6.08
C ASP A 768 13.25 10.22 4.94
N MET A 769 13.46 11.37 4.29
CA MET A 769 12.68 11.76 3.11
C MET A 769 12.88 10.77 1.95
N LEU A 770 11.80 10.51 1.21
CA LEU A 770 11.82 9.69 0.02
C LEU A 770 12.13 10.55 -1.21
N VAL A 771 12.97 10.02 -2.10
CA VAL A 771 13.45 10.70 -3.30
C VAL A 771 13.46 9.73 -4.48
N GLU A 772 13.35 10.26 -5.68
CA GLU A 772 13.48 9.53 -6.95
C GLU A 772 14.28 10.36 -7.95
N ARG A 773 14.60 9.77 -9.11
CA ARG A 773 15.32 10.48 -10.16
C ARG A 773 14.46 11.60 -10.73
N GLY A 774 15.07 12.76 -10.96
CA GLY A 774 14.40 13.88 -11.62
C GLY A 774 13.96 13.52 -13.05
N PRO A 775 12.96 14.24 -13.61
CA PRO A 775 12.35 13.92 -14.90
C PRO A 775 13.32 14.02 -16.09
N ASP A 776 14.37 14.82 -15.98
CA ASP A 776 15.42 14.98 -17.01
C ASP A 776 16.46 13.85 -16.99
N TRP A 777 16.33 12.88 -16.09
CA TRP A 777 17.24 11.75 -16.01
C TRP A 777 16.89 10.69 -17.08
N CYS A 778 17.82 10.39 -17.99
CA CYS A 778 17.70 9.32 -18.97
C CYS A 778 18.77 8.23 -18.75
N TYR A 779 18.38 6.97 -18.97
CA TYR A 779 19.29 5.84 -19.03
C TYR A 779 19.58 5.54 -20.51
N ASP A 780 20.79 5.84 -20.95
CA ASP A 780 21.19 5.60 -22.33
C ASP A 780 21.62 4.13 -22.46
N GLY A 781 20.66 3.30 -22.87
CA GLY A 781 20.76 1.84 -22.95
C GLY A 781 21.72 1.29 -24.02
N ASP A 782 22.56 2.13 -24.63
CA ASP A 782 23.45 1.77 -25.74
C ASP A 782 24.90 1.47 -25.32
N SER A 783 25.21 1.47 -24.02
CA SER A 783 26.53 1.04 -23.56
C SER A 783 26.54 -0.46 -23.30
N ASP A 784 27.35 -1.20 -24.05
CA ASP A 784 27.61 -2.66 -23.92
C ASP A 784 28.06 -3.13 -22.52
N ASP A 785 28.23 -2.22 -21.56
CA ASP A 785 28.40 -2.61 -20.15
C ASP A 785 27.02 -2.86 -19.53
N ASP A 786 26.76 -4.14 -19.31
CA ASP A 786 25.63 -4.84 -18.68
C ASP A 786 25.29 -4.37 -17.24
N MET A 787 25.35 -3.07 -16.96
CA MET A 787 25.21 -2.48 -15.62
C MET A 787 23.79 -1.95 -15.41
N THR A 788 22.98 -2.75 -14.74
CA THR A 788 21.68 -2.31 -14.22
C THR A 788 21.79 -1.05 -13.36
N PRO A 789 20.81 -0.12 -13.44
CA PRO A 789 20.81 1.09 -12.63
C PRO A 789 20.83 0.74 -11.13
N GLU A 790 21.89 1.15 -10.43
CA GLU A 790 22.07 0.89 -9.00
C GLU A 790 21.01 1.56 -8.12
N ASP A 791 20.32 2.56 -8.69
CA ASP A 791 19.22 3.32 -8.12
C ASP A 791 17.83 2.74 -8.44
N GLY A 792 17.74 1.75 -9.34
CA GLY A 792 16.46 1.17 -9.78
C GLY A 792 15.85 1.82 -11.02
N GLY A 793 16.52 2.80 -11.62
CA GLY A 793 16.07 3.47 -12.84
C GLY A 793 14.91 4.45 -12.61
N PRO A 794 14.05 4.71 -13.63
CA PRO A 794 13.02 5.75 -13.58
C PRO A 794 11.94 5.56 -12.50
N GLN A 795 11.85 4.36 -11.92
CA GLN A 795 10.86 4.00 -10.89
C GLN A 795 11.54 3.65 -9.56
N GLY A 796 12.84 3.92 -9.44
CA GLY A 796 13.60 3.73 -8.23
C GLY A 796 13.20 4.75 -7.17
N VAL A 797 12.88 4.28 -5.97
CA VAL A 797 12.66 5.13 -4.79
C VAL A 797 13.82 4.94 -3.82
N GLY A 798 14.40 6.04 -3.40
CA GLY A 798 15.48 6.11 -2.43
C GLY A 798 15.07 6.85 -1.17
N LYS A 799 15.82 6.63 -0.09
CA LYS A 799 15.62 7.27 1.21
C LYS A 799 16.85 8.09 1.58
N VAL A 800 16.67 9.34 1.96
CA VAL A 800 17.77 10.20 2.43
C VAL A 800 18.29 9.68 3.77
N VAL A 801 19.57 9.28 3.82
CA VAL A 801 20.22 8.72 5.01
C VAL A 801 21.25 9.64 5.64
N ALA A 802 21.84 10.54 4.84
CA ALA A 802 22.71 11.61 5.32
C ALA A 802 22.80 12.72 4.28
N TRP A 803 23.20 13.93 4.65
CA TRP A 803 23.45 15.03 3.72
C TRP A 803 24.35 16.09 4.38
N CYS A 804 24.92 16.99 3.59
CA CYS A 804 25.82 18.02 4.07
C CYS A 804 25.48 19.36 3.41
N SER A 805 25.30 20.41 4.21
CA SER A 805 25.00 21.76 3.71
C SER A 805 26.13 22.28 2.83
N ALA A 806 25.86 23.29 1.99
CA ALA A 806 26.90 23.98 1.22
C ALA A 806 27.97 24.62 2.13
N SER A 807 27.61 24.98 3.37
CA SER A 807 28.54 25.49 4.39
C SER A 807 29.39 24.40 5.08
N GLY A 808 29.10 23.12 4.85
CA GLY A 808 29.85 21.98 5.39
C GLY A 808 29.33 21.40 6.71
N GLU A 809 28.10 21.74 7.11
CA GLU A 809 27.41 21.15 8.24
C GLU A 809 26.82 19.78 7.87
N ALA A 810 27.19 18.74 8.61
CA ALA A 810 26.87 17.36 8.32
C ALA A 810 25.66 16.85 9.11
N TYR A 811 24.73 16.20 8.41
CA TYR A 811 23.51 15.62 8.99
C TYR A 811 23.44 14.12 8.69
N GLY A 812 23.29 13.31 9.74
CA GLY A 812 23.24 11.85 9.65
C GLY A 812 24.64 11.19 9.59
N PRO A 813 24.69 9.84 9.69
CA PRO A 813 25.95 9.11 9.72
C PRO A 813 26.62 9.09 8.35
N SER A 814 27.94 9.37 8.31
CA SER A 814 28.74 9.35 7.07
C SER A 814 28.23 10.30 5.98
N ALA A 815 27.87 11.54 6.39
CA ALA A 815 27.44 12.61 5.50
C ALA A 815 28.43 12.82 4.33
N PRO A 816 27.92 13.14 3.14
CA PRO A 816 28.75 13.40 1.96
C PRO A 816 29.44 14.77 2.07
N ARG A 817 30.15 15.18 1.01
CA ARG A 817 30.79 16.50 0.93
C ARG A 817 29.76 17.66 0.93
N PRO A 818 30.18 18.89 1.22
CA PRO A 818 29.28 20.05 1.28
C PRO A 818 28.43 20.23 0.01
N GLY A 819 27.11 20.40 0.15
CA GLY A 819 26.15 20.55 -0.95
C GLY A 819 25.61 19.24 -1.54
N TRP A 820 25.79 18.11 -0.85
CA TRP A 820 25.41 16.77 -1.34
C TRP A 820 24.46 16.05 -0.39
N VAL A 821 23.68 15.14 -0.94
CA VAL A 821 22.76 14.25 -0.22
C VAL A 821 23.11 12.79 -0.49
N LYS A 822 23.21 11.96 0.55
CA LYS A 822 23.41 10.51 0.48
C LYS A 822 22.07 9.80 0.60
N VAL A 823 21.75 9.01 -0.42
CA VAL A 823 20.47 8.31 -0.61
C VAL A 823 20.69 6.81 -0.61
N GLN A 824 19.89 6.09 0.16
CA GLN A 824 19.81 4.63 0.15
C GLN A 824 18.64 4.18 -0.72
N TRP A 825 18.91 3.56 -1.86
CA TRP A 825 17.89 3.10 -2.79
C TRP A 825 17.18 1.86 -2.25
N GLN A 826 15.85 1.89 -2.19
CA GLN A 826 15.08 0.79 -1.62
C GLN A 826 15.19 -0.48 -2.46
N VAL A 827 15.36 -0.36 -3.78
CA VAL A 827 15.40 -1.52 -4.70
C VAL A 827 16.67 -2.36 -4.60
N THR A 828 17.81 -1.74 -4.26
CA THR A 828 19.13 -2.38 -4.24
C THR A 828 19.77 -2.35 -2.85
N GLY A 829 19.30 -1.47 -1.99
CA GLY A 829 19.91 -1.10 -0.72
C GLY A 829 21.21 -0.29 -0.84
N ARG A 830 21.66 0.02 -2.07
CA ARG A 830 22.91 0.76 -2.25
C ARG A 830 22.76 2.20 -1.81
N ARG A 831 23.84 2.74 -1.22
CA ARG A 831 23.95 4.15 -0.86
C ARG A 831 24.77 4.85 -1.93
N ARG A 832 24.25 5.94 -2.47
CA ARG A 832 24.99 6.86 -3.34
C ARG A 832 24.73 8.28 -2.90
N SER A 833 25.69 9.17 -3.13
CA SER A 833 25.43 10.60 -2.95
C SER A 833 25.16 11.26 -4.29
N TYR A 834 24.39 12.33 -4.20
CA TYR A 834 23.89 13.10 -5.31
C TYR A 834 24.00 14.58 -4.97
N ARG A 835 24.20 15.39 -5.99
CA ARG A 835 24.28 16.84 -5.79
C ARG A 835 22.89 17.35 -5.47
N MET A 836 22.76 18.14 -4.40
CA MET A 836 21.52 18.87 -4.16
C MET A 836 21.37 19.92 -5.26
N GLY A 837 20.12 20.13 -5.70
CA GLY A 837 19.79 21.19 -6.65
C GLY A 837 20.13 22.56 -6.07
N THR A 838 20.27 23.55 -6.95
CA THR A 838 20.15 24.96 -6.55
C THR A 838 18.76 25.46 -6.92
N PRO A 839 18.19 26.43 -6.20
CA PRO A 839 16.88 27.00 -6.55
C PRO A 839 16.76 27.51 -8.00
N GLU A 840 17.90 27.81 -8.64
CA GLU A 840 17.99 28.38 -9.99
C GLU A 840 18.18 27.34 -11.12
N ARG A 841 18.48 26.07 -10.79
CA ARG A 841 18.72 25.01 -11.79
C ARG A 841 17.52 24.10 -11.94
N HIS A 842 16.89 24.15 -13.12
CA HIS A 842 15.72 23.33 -13.47
C HIS A 842 15.99 21.81 -13.54
N SER A 843 17.25 21.36 -13.63
CA SER A 843 17.60 19.94 -13.76
C SER A 843 18.25 19.39 -12.48
N ALA A 844 17.46 19.17 -11.42
CA ALA A 844 17.96 18.48 -10.22
C ALA A 844 18.15 16.98 -10.49
N GLU A 845 19.21 16.38 -9.94
CA GLU A 845 19.46 14.94 -10.10
C GLU A 845 18.42 14.07 -9.40
N LEU A 846 17.76 14.66 -8.40
CA LEU A 846 16.75 14.04 -7.56
C LEU A 846 15.58 14.99 -7.34
N VAL A 847 14.38 14.40 -7.27
CA VAL A 847 13.16 15.03 -6.79
C VAL A 847 12.61 14.23 -5.61
N PHE A 848 11.75 14.82 -4.77
CA PHE A 848 11.09 14.07 -3.70
C PHE A 848 10.04 13.10 -4.28
N ALA A 849 10.05 11.85 -3.81
CA ALA A 849 9.14 10.81 -4.30
C ALA A 849 7.81 10.79 -3.52
N ALA A 850 6.77 10.23 -4.13
CA ALA A 850 5.49 10.05 -3.45
C ALA A 850 5.58 9.03 -2.30
N ALA A 851 4.92 9.31 -1.17
CA ALA A 851 4.78 8.35 -0.08
C ALA A 851 3.78 7.23 -0.44
N ILE A 852 4.25 6.13 -1.01
CA ILE A 852 3.40 4.94 -1.23
C ILE A 852 3.13 4.28 0.12
N ALA A 853 1.85 4.19 0.53
CA ALA A 853 1.48 3.48 1.74
C ALA A 853 1.86 1.99 1.63
N ASP A 854 2.44 1.39 2.69
CA ASP A 854 2.84 -0.03 2.69
C ASP A 854 1.70 -0.98 2.29
N ALA A 855 0.45 -0.63 2.63
CA ALA A 855 -0.74 -1.38 2.21
C ALA A 855 -1.01 -1.30 0.70
N GLN A 856 -0.72 -0.16 0.06
CA GLN A 856 -0.87 0.05 -1.37
C GLN A 856 0.27 -0.63 -2.15
N ALA A 857 1.51 -0.58 -1.62
CA ALA A 857 2.64 -1.34 -2.16
C ALA A 857 2.43 -2.86 -2.03
N ALA A 858 1.89 -3.33 -0.91
CA ALA A 858 1.54 -4.73 -0.70
C ALA A 858 0.36 -5.18 -1.61
N ARG A 859 -0.62 -4.30 -1.86
CA ARG A 859 -1.72 -4.56 -2.80
C ARG A 859 -1.25 -4.61 -4.25
N ALA A 860 -0.43 -3.65 -4.67
CA ALA A 860 0.20 -3.64 -5.99
C ALA A 860 1.02 -4.92 -6.21
N LEU A 861 1.79 -5.36 -5.21
CA LEU A 861 2.55 -6.60 -5.29
C LEU A 861 1.66 -7.86 -5.36
N ARG A 862 0.44 -7.86 -4.78
CA ARG A 862 -0.52 -8.97 -4.92
C ARG A 862 -0.98 -9.15 -6.36
N GLU A 863 -1.12 -8.07 -7.11
CA GLU A 863 -1.58 -8.05 -8.51
C GLU A 863 -0.49 -8.50 -9.50
N VAL A 864 0.79 -8.44 -9.13
CA VAL A 864 1.91 -8.94 -9.97
C VAL A 864 1.90 -10.48 -10.08
N PRO A 865 1.86 -11.07 -11.28
CA PRO A 865 1.89 -12.52 -11.48
C PRO A 865 3.16 -13.20 -10.94
N LYS A 866 3.06 -14.50 -10.66
CA LYS A 866 4.19 -15.29 -10.15
C LYS A 866 5.31 -15.37 -11.22
N GLY A 867 6.52 -14.94 -10.86
CA GLY A 867 7.67 -14.91 -11.78
C GLY A 867 7.89 -13.58 -12.51
N GLU A 868 6.99 -12.60 -12.34
CA GLU A 868 7.09 -11.28 -12.98
C GLU A 868 7.61 -10.18 -12.03
N ILE A 869 8.18 -10.55 -10.88
CA ILE A 869 8.78 -9.59 -9.95
C ILE A 869 10.06 -9.00 -10.55
N GLN A 870 9.95 -7.75 -11.01
CA GLN A 870 11.04 -6.91 -11.53
C GLN A 870 11.77 -6.11 -10.44
N LEU A 871 12.92 -5.51 -10.79
CA LEU A 871 13.79 -4.72 -9.89
C LEU A 871 13.03 -3.63 -9.10
N HIS A 872 12.16 -2.84 -9.73
CA HIS A 872 11.44 -1.73 -9.07
C HIS A 872 10.44 -2.20 -8.00
N HIS A 873 10.05 -3.48 -8.00
CA HIS A 873 9.17 -4.04 -6.98
C HIS A 873 9.90 -4.33 -5.67
N LEU A 874 11.23 -4.43 -5.67
CA LEU A 874 12.02 -4.80 -4.49
C LEU A 874 12.05 -3.68 -3.44
N ARG A 875 12.09 -4.08 -2.17
CA ARG A 875 12.30 -3.23 -0.99
C ARG A 875 13.36 -3.88 -0.09
N CYS A 876 14.61 -3.78 -0.50
CA CYS A 876 15.78 -4.30 0.20
C CYS A 876 16.15 -3.42 1.41
N ASN A 877 15.64 -3.78 2.59
CA ASN A 877 15.84 -3.05 3.83
C ASN A 877 16.41 -3.91 4.98
N PHE A 878 16.67 -5.20 4.76
CA PHE A 878 17.18 -6.12 5.78
C PHE A 878 18.67 -6.43 5.58
N GLY A 879 19.51 -6.04 6.55
CA GLY A 879 20.97 -6.20 6.50
C GLY A 879 21.45 -7.63 6.77
N TYR A 880 22.23 -8.20 5.85
CA TYR A 880 22.78 -9.56 6.00
C TYR A 880 24.13 -9.77 5.31
N ARG A 881 24.88 -10.79 5.77
CA ARG A 881 26.14 -11.24 5.15
C ARG A 881 25.87 -11.87 3.78
N CYS A 882 26.56 -11.44 2.74
CA CYS A 882 26.42 -11.92 1.37
C CYS A 882 27.78 -12.36 0.81
N GLY A 883 27.84 -13.51 0.13
CA GLY A 883 29.07 -14.15 -0.32
C GLY A 883 29.41 -15.39 0.51
N THR A 884 29.54 -16.54 -0.15
CA THR A 884 29.67 -17.86 0.54
C THR A 884 31.07 -18.14 1.10
N ARG A 885 32.10 -17.42 0.64
CA ARG A 885 33.51 -17.61 1.08
C ARG A 885 34.14 -16.37 1.69
N PHE A 886 33.76 -15.20 1.19
CA PHE A 886 34.23 -13.90 1.67
C PHE A 886 33.00 -13.02 1.74
N SER A 887 32.39 -12.98 2.93
CA SER A 887 31.14 -12.24 3.10
C SER A 887 31.39 -10.73 3.10
N HIS A 888 30.48 -10.00 2.48
CA HIS A 888 30.34 -8.55 2.49
C HIS A 888 28.91 -8.20 2.92
N TYR A 889 28.67 -6.94 3.29
CA TYR A 889 27.36 -6.48 3.72
C TYR A 889 26.44 -6.29 2.51
N ALA A 890 25.20 -6.75 2.63
CA ALA A 890 24.17 -6.54 1.62
C ALA A 890 22.80 -6.38 2.27
N LEU A 891 21.92 -5.66 1.58
CA LEU A 891 20.51 -5.59 1.92
C LEU A 891 19.69 -6.55 1.06
N PHE A 892 18.67 -7.15 1.67
CA PHE A 892 17.74 -8.10 1.07
C PHE A 892 16.30 -7.62 1.28
N ASP A 893 15.41 -7.96 0.35
CA ASP A 893 13.96 -7.81 0.54
C ASP A 893 13.45 -9.06 1.26
N THR A 894 12.96 -8.87 2.48
CA THR A 894 12.47 -9.94 3.36
C THR A 894 10.95 -9.90 3.53
N ARG A 895 10.23 -9.15 2.69
CA ARG A 895 8.78 -9.22 2.67
C ARG A 895 8.35 -10.64 2.28
N VAL A 896 7.56 -11.24 3.15
CA VAL A 896 7.15 -12.65 3.04
C VAL A 896 6.44 -12.89 1.71
N GLU A 897 5.52 -11.98 1.36
CA GLU A 897 4.76 -12.01 0.12
C GLU A 897 5.62 -11.93 -1.15
N ALA A 898 6.75 -11.22 -1.12
CA ALA A 898 7.67 -11.14 -2.25
C ALA A 898 8.47 -12.44 -2.35
N CYS A 899 9.07 -12.88 -1.24
CA CYS A 899 9.88 -14.10 -1.16
C CYS A 899 9.11 -15.35 -1.57
N GLU A 900 7.87 -15.50 -1.10
CA GLU A 900 7.00 -16.63 -1.44
C GLU A 900 6.57 -16.60 -2.91
N LYS A 901 6.36 -15.43 -3.49
CA LYS A 901 6.04 -15.31 -4.92
C LYS A 901 7.20 -15.74 -5.80
N VAL A 902 8.44 -15.35 -5.48
CA VAL A 902 9.61 -15.75 -6.29
C VAL A 902 9.94 -17.22 -6.11
N ALA A 903 10.14 -17.68 -4.86
CA ALA A 903 10.74 -18.98 -4.58
C ALA A 903 9.85 -19.92 -3.75
N GLY A 904 8.69 -19.47 -3.26
CA GLY A 904 7.80 -20.30 -2.43
C GLY A 904 8.31 -20.53 -1.00
N PHE A 905 9.32 -19.79 -0.55
CA PHE A 905 9.93 -19.89 0.77
C PHE A 905 9.91 -18.54 1.48
N LYS A 906 9.84 -18.57 2.82
CA LYS A 906 9.91 -17.37 3.66
C LYS A 906 11.35 -17.08 4.09
N PRO A 907 11.75 -15.82 4.31
CA PRO A 907 12.99 -15.51 5.01
C PRO A 907 13.07 -16.27 6.34
N GLY A 908 14.21 -16.89 6.60
CA GLY A 908 14.44 -17.77 7.74
C GLY A 908 14.10 -19.24 7.49
N ASP A 909 13.39 -19.61 6.43
CA ASP A 909 13.13 -21.02 6.14
C ASP A 909 14.43 -21.78 5.88
N VAL A 910 14.65 -22.89 6.59
CA VAL A 910 15.77 -23.78 6.32
C VAL A 910 15.31 -24.80 5.31
N VAL A 911 15.93 -24.79 4.14
CA VAL A 911 15.70 -25.72 3.04
C VAL A 911 16.81 -26.75 2.98
N GLU A 912 16.46 -27.96 2.56
CA GLU A 912 17.36 -29.09 2.34
C GLU A 912 17.21 -29.53 0.88
N ASP A 913 18.34 -29.75 0.20
CA ASP A 913 18.33 -30.32 -1.15
C ASP A 913 18.31 -31.86 -1.12
N LYS A 914 18.30 -32.48 -2.31
CA LYS A 914 18.29 -33.93 -2.49
C LYS A 914 19.54 -34.64 -1.95
N ASP A 915 20.64 -33.91 -1.81
CA ASP A 915 21.94 -34.42 -1.38
C ASP A 915 22.10 -34.25 0.15
N GLY A 916 21.09 -33.64 0.81
CA GLY A 916 21.02 -33.44 2.26
C GLY A 916 21.64 -32.12 2.73
N ASP A 917 22.08 -31.26 1.81
CA ASP A 917 22.70 -29.99 2.14
C ASP A 917 21.65 -28.97 2.57
N ARG A 918 21.91 -28.30 3.69
CA ARG A 918 20.99 -27.35 4.31
C ARG A 918 21.40 -25.90 4.11
N ALA A 919 20.43 -25.06 3.79
CA ALA A 919 20.62 -23.62 3.69
C ALA A 919 19.42 -22.85 4.27
N THR A 920 19.68 -21.67 4.84
CA THR A 920 18.64 -20.79 5.39
C THR A 920 18.28 -19.73 4.35
N CYS A 921 17.01 -19.61 3.97
CA CYS A 921 16.50 -18.55 3.11
C CYS A 921 16.77 -17.19 3.78
N VAL A 922 17.41 -16.26 3.08
CA VAL A 922 17.73 -14.93 3.63
C VAL A 922 16.72 -13.90 3.13
N GLY A 923 16.50 -13.83 1.83
CA GLY A 923 15.58 -12.88 1.20
C GLY A 923 15.88 -12.72 -0.29
N LEU A 924 15.14 -11.83 -0.94
CA LEU A 924 15.31 -11.56 -2.37
C LEU A 924 16.36 -10.49 -2.62
N LYS A 925 17.10 -10.64 -3.71
CA LYS A 925 18.01 -9.63 -4.23
C LYS A 925 18.13 -9.79 -5.74
N TYR A 926 18.18 -8.65 -6.43
CA TYR A 926 18.35 -8.62 -7.87
C TYR A 926 19.75 -9.05 -8.31
N ARG A 927 19.81 -9.85 -9.37
CA ARG A 927 21.03 -10.37 -10.00
C ARG A 927 21.24 -9.69 -11.34
N ALA A 928 22.24 -8.81 -11.42
CA ALA A 928 22.52 -8.02 -12.61
C ALA A 928 22.90 -8.87 -13.84
N ASP A 929 23.79 -9.85 -13.62
CA ASP A 929 24.30 -10.76 -14.67
C ASP A 929 23.21 -11.58 -15.40
N ALA A 930 22.08 -11.83 -14.74
CA ALA A 930 20.98 -12.62 -15.28
C ALA A 930 19.67 -11.85 -15.35
N LYS A 931 19.74 -10.54 -15.10
CA LYS A 931 18.64 -9.58 -15.17
C LYS A 931 17.37 -10.07 -14.47
N LYS A 932 17.50 -10.70 -13.30
CA LYS A 932 16.38 -11.33 -12.58
C LYS A 932 16.46 -11.20 -11.07
N VAL A 933 15.32 -11.30 -10.41
CA VAL A 933 15.22 -11.38 -8.95
C VAL A 933 15.34 -12.83 -8.51
N ASP A 934 16.31 -13.13 -7.64
CA ASP A 934 16.51 -14.47 -7.09
C ASP A 934 16.37 -14.48 -5.57
N MET A 935 16.03 -15.64 -5.02
CA MET A 935 16.11 -15.93 -3.59
C MET A 935 17.53 -16.32 -3.20
N TRP A 936 18.03 -15.73 -2.13
CA TRP A 936 19.37 -15.97 -1.60
C TRP A 936 19.33 -16.82 -0.34
N PHE A 937 20.32 -17.70 -0.19
CA PHE A 937 20.37 -18.71 0.86
C PHE A 937 21.72 -18.71 1.57
N HIS A 938 21.72 -18.78 2.90
CA HIS A 938 22.90 -18.98 3.71
C HIS A 938 23.10 -20.47 3.98
N CYS A 939 23.98 -21.11 3.21
CA CYS A 939 24.33 -22.52 3.38
C CYS A 939 25.17 -22.73 4.65
N ASN A 940 24.94 -23.84 5.36
CA ASN A 940 25.70 -24.15 6.56
C ASN A 940 27.21 -24.23 6.27
N GLY A 941 28.03 -23.62 7.14
CA GLY A 941 29.49 -23.60 7.00
C GLY A 941 30.02 -22.60 5.96
N ARG A 942 29.16 -21.76 5.38
CA ARG A 942 29.56 -20.62 4.54
C ARG A 942 29.59 -19.34 5.37
N ASP A 943 30.31 -18.33 4.87
CA ASP A 943 30.46 -17.04 5.55
C ASP A 943 29.21 -16.14 5.44
N GLY A 944 28.41 -16.35 4.40
CA GLY A 944 27.24 -15.52 4.09
C GLY A 944 26.34 -16.14 3.03
N ALA A 945 25.31 -15.39 2.65
CA ALA A 945 24.29 -15.80 1.69
C ALA A 945 24.84 -15.94 0.27
N GLY A 946 24.36 -16.93 -0.48
CA GLY A 946 24.69 -17.16 -1.88
C GLY A 946 23.51 -17.78 -2.64
N LEU A 947 23.76 -18.12 -3.90
CA LEU A 947 22.80 -18.77 -4.77
C LEU A 947 23.09 -20.28 -4.86
N PHE A 948 22.05 -21.08 -5.04
CA PHE A 948 22.21 -22.45 -5.51
C PHE A 948 22.53 -22.42 -7.01
N THR A 949 23.67 -22.99 -7.41
CA THR A 949 24.24 -22.83 -8.75
C THR A 949 23.61 -23.73 -9.83
N HIS A 950 22.59 -24.54 -9.51
CA HIS A 950 22.06 -25.54 -10.44
C HIS A 950 20.67 -25.13 -11.02
N PRO A 951 20.48 -25.11 -12.36
CA PRO A 951 19.30 -24.54 -13.02
C PRO A 951 17.94 -25.22 -12.77
N ASN A 952 17.86 -26.30 -11.97
CA ASN A 952 16.63 -27.07 -11.72
C ASN A 952 16.28 -27.25 -10.22
N HIS A 953 16.92 -26.52 -9.29
CA HIS A 953 16.83 -26.81 -7.85
C HIS A 953 15.60 -26.26 -7.12
N ASP A 954 14.87 -25.25 -7.62
CA ASP A 954 13.68 -24.73 -6.93
C ASP A 954 12.56 -25.78 -6.78
N ARG A 955 12.60 -26.86 -7.59
CA ARG A 955 11.68 -28.01 -7.49
C ARG A 955 12.16 -29.12 -6.55
N CYS A 956 13.41 -29.06 -6.09
CA CYS A 956 14.06 -30.09 -5.29
C CYS A 956 14.36 -29.66 -3.85
N LEU A 957 14.21 -28.37 -3.55
CA LEU A 957 14.41 -27.83 -2.20
C LEU A 957 13.18 -28.10 -1.34
N ARG A 958 13.38 -28.79 -0.22
CA ARG A 958 12.34 -29.08 0.76
C ARG A 958 12.59 -28.26 2.01
N LYS A 959 11.59 -27.53 2.47
CA LYS A 959 11.64 -26.89 3.80
C LYS A 959 11.77 -27.97 4.88
N VAL A 960 12.81 -27.86 5.71
CA VAL A 960 13.08 -28.79 6.83
C VAL A 960 13.02 -28.13 8.20
N ALA A 961 13.22 -26.82 8.29
CA ALA A 961 13.09 -26.07 9.54
C ALA A 961 12.81 -24.59 9.26
N HIS A 962 12.79 -23.79 10.33
CA HIS A 962 12.78 -22.33 10.25
C HIS A 962 13.73 -21.78 11.32
N LYS A 963 14.52 -20.79 10.94
CA LYS A 963 15.52 -20.12 11.76
C LYS A 963 15.29 -18.62 11.68
N ARG A 964 15.19 -17.95 12.83
CA ARG A 964 15.10 -16.49 12.87
C ARG A 964 16.39 -15.90 12.28
N LEU A 965 16.25 -15.08 11.24
CA LEU A 965 17.37 -14.29 10.73
C LEU A 965 17.67 -13.17 11.73
N GLN A 966 18.94 -13.01 12.06
CA GLN A 966 19.42 -11.86 12.81
C GLN A 966 19.99 -10.87 11.81
N GLU A 967 19.42 -9.67 11.80
CA GLU A 967 19.98 -8.57 11.03
C GLU A 967 21.38 -8.25 11.55
N VAL A 968 22.31 -8.00 10.64
CA VAL A 968 23.66 -7.55 10.95
C VAL A 968 23.81 -6.13 10.47
N SER A 969 24.58 -5.32 11.19
CA SER A 969 24.98 -4.01 10.69
C SER A 969 26.09 -4.15 9.65
N ARG A 970 26.34 -3.08 8.89
CA ARG A 970 27.45 -3.06 7.93
C ARG A 970 28.79 -3.12 8.65
N GLU A 971 28.86 -2.45 9.80
CA GLU A 971 30.01 -2.39 10.69
C GLU A 971 30.38 -3.78 11.22
N ASP A 972 29.38 -4.64 11.52
CA ASP A 972 29.58 -6.02 11.96
C ASP A 972 30.19 -6.94 10.88
N VAL A 973 30.10 -6.55 9.60
CA VAL A 973 30.49 -7.38 8.46
C VAL A 973 31.78 -6.89 7.79
N GLU A 974 31.91 -5.59 7.54
CA GLU A 974 32.96 -5.02 6.70
C GLU A 974 34.08 -4.31 7.48
N GLY A 975 33.92 -4.07 8.78
CA GLY A 975 34.90 -3.36 9.61
C GLY A 975 35.12 -1.92 9.12
N ALA A 976 34.34 -0.97 9.63
CA ALA A 976 34.47 0.48 9.40
C ALA A 976 34.98 0.88 7.99
N SER A 977 34.29 0.45 6.95
CA SER A 977 34.56 0.84 5.56
C SER A 977 33.24 0.82 4.81
N ASP A 978 32.75 1.97 4.38
CA ASP A 978 31.56 2.10 3.53
C ASP A 978 31.90 1.94 2.04
N GLY A 979 32.85 1.03 1.76
CA GLY A 979 33.84 0.95 0.67
C GLY A 979 33.46 1.11 -0.81
N GLU A 980 32.50 1.95 -1.17
CA GLU A 980 32.49 2.59 -2.50
C GLU A 980 32.59 4.11 -2.31
N ILE A 981 33.80 4.64 -2.53
CA ILE A 981 34.03 6.07 -2.66
C ILE A 981 33.13 6.62 -3.77
N ASP A 982 32.41 7.69 -3.45
CA ASP A 982 31.46 8.32 -4.37
C ASP A 982 32.16 8.76 -5.66
N HIS A 983 31.47 8.74 -6.81
CA HIS A 983 32.03 9.21 -8.08
C HIS A 983 32.56 10.65 -7.96
N ASP A 984 31.88 11.41 -7.13
CA ASP A 984 32.18 12.78 -6.78
C ASP A 984 33.37 12.92 -5.81
N GLU A 985 33.49 12.03 -4.82
CA GLU A 985 34.69 11.96 -3.98
C GLU A 985 35.92 11.52 -4.79
N ARG A 986 35.76 10.63 -5.78
CA ARG A 986 36.82 10.25 -6.73
C ARG A 986 37.26 11.44 -7.58
N GLU A 987 36.31 12.24 -8.04
CA GLU A 987 36.59 13.47 -8.78
C GLU A 987 37.34 14.48 -7.90
N TRP A 988 36.91 14.68 -6.64
CA TRP A 988 37.63 15.52 -5.69
C TRP A 988 39.05 15.01 -5.44
N VAL A 989 39.20 13.70 -5.19
CA VAL A 989 40.52 13.07 -5.01
C VAL A 989 41.38 13.34 -6.24
N GLY A 990 40.86 13.09 -7.43
CA GLY A 990 41.55 13.34 -8.69
C GLY A 990 41.99 14.80 -8.88
N GLN A 991 41.14 15.76 -8.49
CA GLN A 991 41.47 17.20 -8.50
C GLN A 991 42.47 17.61 -7.41
N ASN A 992 42.60 16.83 -6.33
CA ASN A 992 43.44 17.15 -5.17
C ASN A 992 44.66 16.21 -5.02
N LEU A 993 44.93 15.37 -6.01
CA LEU A 993 46.13 14.54 -6.06
C LEU A 993 47.38 15.44 -6.05
N LYS A 994 48.35 15.08 -5.21
CA LYS A 994 49.71 15.58 -5.20
C LYS A 994 50.66 14.39 -5.32
N PRO A 995 50.77 13.80 -6.52
CA PRO A 995 51.55 12.58 -6.71
C PRO A 995 53.04 12.83 -6.49
N THR A 996 53.67 12.04 -5.63
CA THR A 996 55.10 12.19 -5.28
C THR A 996 55.92 10.93 -5.55
N LEU A 997 55.28 9.77 -5.66
CA LEU A 997 55.95 8.48 -5.89
C LEU A 997 55.82 8.08 -7.37
N LYS A 998 56.93 7.81 -8.06
CA LYS A 998 56.87 7.17 -9.39
C LYS A 998 56.92 5.66 -9.24
N TYR A 999 56.07 4.96 -9.98
CA TYR A 999 56.00 3.51 -9.89
C TYR A 999 55.49 2.92 -11.20
N LEU A 1000 55.99 1.73 -11.58
CA LEU A 1000 55.62 1.08 -12.84
C LEU A 1000 54.22 0.46 -12.72
N SER A 1001 53.38 0.64 -13.73
CA SER A 1001 52.10 -0.06 -13.85
C SER A 1001 52.27 -1.45 -14.48
N LYS A 1002 51.28 -2.32 -14.35
CA LYS A 1002 51.24 -3.65 -14.99
C LYS A 1002 51.32 -3.58 -16.53
N SER A 1003 50.96 -2.44 -17.13
CA SER A 1003 51.09 -2.21 -18.58
C SER A 1003 52.49 -1.71 -18.98
N GLY A 1004 53.39 -1.49 -18.03
CA GLY A 1004 54.75 -0.96 -18.24
C GLY A 1004 54.80 0.57 -18.34
N GLN A 1005 53.74 1.29 -17.94
CA GLN A 1005 53.74 2.75 -17.88
C GLN A 1005 54.27 3.24 -16.54
N VAL A 1006 55.02 4.35 -16.53
CA VAL A 1006 55.41 5.02 -15.29
C VAL A 1006 54.24 5.90 -14.84
N LEU A 1007 53.63 5.56 -13.71
CA LEU A 1007 52.56 6.35 -13.11
C LEU A 1007 53.08 7.08 -11.87
N HIS A 1008 52.47 8.23 -11.60
CA HIS A 1008 52.73 9.01 -10.41
C HIS A 1008 51.62 8.78 -9.39
N PHE A 1009 51.99 8.36 -8.19
CA PHE A 1009 51.09 8.00 -7.09
C PHE A 1009 51.14 9.04 -5.97
N ASP A 1010 49.97 9.38 -5.45
CA ASP A 1010 49.81 10.07 -4.18
C ASP A 1010 49.71 9.03 -3.06
N VAL A 1011 50.64 9.12 -2.11
CA VAL A 1011 50.77 8.16 -1.00
C VAL A 1011 50.32 8.74 0.34
N ARG A 1012 49.82 9.98 0.35
CA ARG A 1012 49.37 10.63 1.58
C ARG A 1012 48.19 9.86 2.17
N GLU A 1013 48.27 9.57 3.47
CA GLU A 1013 47.21 8.84 4.17
C GLU A 1013 45.86 9.55 4.05
N GLU A 1014 45.82 10.88 4.10
CA GLU A 1014 44.60 11.67 3.93
C GLU A 1014 43.89 11.39 2.59
N ILE A 1015 44.64 11.21 1.49
CA ILE A 1015 44.09 10.91 0.16
C ILE A 1015 43.58 9.46 0.10
N LEU A 1016 44.32 8.51 0.66
CA LEU A 1016 43.90 7.10 0.76
C LEU A 1016 42.67 6.92 1.66
N GLN A 1017 42.55 7.72 2.72
CA GLN A 1017 41.40 7.70 3.65
C GLN A 1017 40.08 8.08 2.96
N HIS A 1018 40.10 8.87 1.89
CA HIS A 1018 38.89 9.14 1.09
C HIS A 1018 38.32 7.89 0.42
N PHE A 1019 39.14 6.87 0.14
CA PHE A 1019 38.67 5.56 -0.35
C PHE A 1019 38.07 4.69 0.75
N ARG A 1020 38.10 5.18 2.00
CA ARG A 1020 37.58 4.56 3.23
C ARG A 1020 38.04 3.10 3.36
N MET A 1021 39.25 2.84 2.87
CA MET A 1021 39.94 1.56 2.91
C MET A 1021 40.69 1.45 4.25
N PRO A 1022 40.71 0.27 4.90
CA PRO A 1022 41.47 0.08 6.14
C PRO A 1022 42.99 -0.03 5.91
N PHE A 1023 43.48 0.20 4.69
CA PHE A 1023 44.86 -0.03 4.28
C PHE A 1023 45.59 1.28 3.99
N LYS A 1024 46.88 1.32 4.28
CA LYS A 1024 47.79 2.44 4.02
C LYS A 1024 48.75 2.10 2.89
N SER A 1025 49.38 3.12 2.30
CA SER A 1025 50.50 2.90 1.38
C SER A 1025 51.59 2.08 2.09
N GLY A 1026 52.11 1.07 1.40
CA GLY A 1026 53.09 0.13 1.91
C GLY A 1026 52.51 -1.10 2.63
N ASP A 1027 51.20 -1.15 2.91
CA ASP A 1027 50.61 -2.35 3.50
C ASP A 1027 50.68 -3.51 2.51
N VAL A 1028 51.28 -4.62 2.95
CA VAL A 1028 51.33 -5.87 2.21
C VAL A 1028 50.13 -6.71 2.62
N LEU A 1029 49.26 -6.94 1.65
CA LEU A 1029 48.04 -7.70 1.75
C LEU A 1029 48.31 -9.12 1.23
N VAL A 1030 47.87 -10.12 2.00
CA VAL A 1030 47.78 -11.50 1.52
C VAL A 1030 46.33 -11.79 1.19
N ASP A 1031 46.08 -12.21 -0.04
CA ASP A 1031 44.81 -12.77 -0.45
C ASP A 1031 44.61 -14.15 0.22
N LYS A 1032 43.56 -14.30 1.03
CA LYS A 1032 43.28 -15.55 1.74
C LYS A 1032 42.88 -16.70 0.81
N ALA A 1033 42.52 -16.43 -0.45
CA ALA A 1033 42.04 -17.44 -1.39
C ALA A 1033 43.18 -18.24 -2.04
N ASP A 1034 44.21 -17.55 -2.49
CA ASP A 1034 45.34 -18.10 -3.27
C ASP A 1034 46.71 -17.80 -2.64
N GLY A 1035 46.74 -17.03 -1.56
CA GLY A 1035 47.98 -16.64 -0.87
C GLY A 1035 48.77 -15.55 -1.60
N GLU A 1036 48.23 -14.97 -2.67
CA GLU A 1036 48.91 -13.96 -3.46
C GLU A 1036 49.18 -12.71 -2.62
N ARG A 1037 50.42 -12.23 -2.68
CA ARG A 1037 50.89 -11.05 -1.96
C ARG A 1037 50.79 -9.83 -2.85
N MET A 1038 50.23 -8.77 -2.32
CA MET A 1038 50.16 -7.48 -3.01
C MET A 1038 50.40 -6.32 -2.06
N THR A 1039 51.10 -5.30 -2.53
CA THR A 1039 51.41 -4.10 -1.76
C THR A 1039 50.50 -2.96 -2.20
N CYS A 1040 49.86 -2.28 -1.25
CA CYS A 1040 49.13 -1.03 -1.51
C CYS A 1040 50.14 0.06 -1.88
N ILE A 1041 50.07 0.59 -3.11
CA ILE A 1041 51.05 1.57 -3.59
C ILE A 1041 50.60 2.98 -3.24
N GLY A 1042 49.41 3.36 -3.68
CA GLY A 1042 48.88 4.71 -3.51
C GLY A 1042 47.76 4.97 -4.50
N VAL A 1043 47.40 6.25 -4.65
CA VAL A 1043 46.31 6.67 -5.52
C VAL A 1043 46.86 7.32 -6.79
N ALA A 1044 46.37 6.88 -7.95
CA ALA A 1044 46.69 7.49 -9.23
C ALA A 1044 45.47 7.49 -10.15
N SER A 1045 45.42 8.46 -11.06
CA SER A 1045 44.42 8.47 -12.13
C SER A 1045 44.78 7.47 -13.21
N ASP A 1046 43.80 6.69 -13.68
CA ASP A 1046 43.96 5.81 -14.85
C ASP A 1046 43.84 6.63 -16.15
N PRO A 1047 44.91 6.75 -16.96
CA PRO A 1047 44.89 7.50 -18.21
C PRO A 1047 43.85 6.97 -19.23
N MET A 1048 43.57 5.67 -19.22
CA MET A 1048 42.61 5.05 -20.15
C MET A 1048 41.16 5.39 -19.79
N ARG A 1049 40.85 5.49 -18.51
CA ARG A 1049 39.52 5.89 -18.02
C ARG A 1049 39.29 7.40 -18.16
N GLN A 1050 40.33 8.22 -18.03
CA GLN A 1050 40.24 9.65 -18.35
C GLN A 1050 39.90 9.89 -19.82
N LEU A 1051 40.36 9.02 -20.72
CA LEU A 1051 40.04 9.09 -22.14
C LEU A 1051 38.57 8.76 -22.43
N ALA A 1052 38.07 7.66 -21.87
CA ALA A 1052 36.66 7.26 -21.99
C ALA A 1052 35.69 8.36 -21.51
N ALA A 1053 36.12 9.17 -20.53
CA ALA A 1053 35.34 10.28 -20.00
C ALA A 1053 35.18 11.47 -20.95
N ARG A 1054 36.20 11.74 -21.77
CA ARG A 1054 36.23 12.90 -22.69
C ARG A 1054 35.44 12.67 -23.98
N HIS A 1055 35.09 11.44 -24.32
CA HIS A 1055 34.48 11.09 -25.61
C HIS A 1055 32.98 11.26 -25.72
N GLY A 1056 32.31 11.82 -24.71
CA GLY A 1056 30.93 12.29 -24.86
C GLY A 1056 30.01 11.27 -25.51
N GLN A 1057 30.15 9.98 -25.18
CA GLN A 1057 29.05 9.04 -25.40
C GLN A 1057 27.91 9.57 -24.53
N ARG A 1058 27.00 10.30 -25.17
CA ARG A 1058 25.70 10.72 -24.62
C ARG A 1058 25.13 9.45 -23.97
N GLY A 1059 25.22 9.42 -22.64
CA GLY A 1059 24.84 8.29 -21.82
C GLY A 1059 25.69 8.00 -20.61
N ARG A 1060 26.98 8.33 -20.67
CA ARG A 1060 27.84 8.22 -19.49
C ARG A 1060 28.17 9.60 -18.98
N ARG A 1061 27.53 10.00 -17.87
CA ARG A 1061 28.10 11.03 -17.00
C ARG A 1061 29.45 10.52 -16.52
N VAL A 1062 30.53 10.99 -17.15
CA VAL A 1062 31.88 10.88 -16.60
C VAL A 1062 32.47 12.28 -16.58
N ALA A 1063 32.09 13.05 -15.56
CA ALA A 1063 32.86 14.22 -15.18
C ALA A 1063 34.14 13.75 -14.45
N GLY A 1064 35.30 14.24 -14.91
CA GLY A 1064 36.51 14.46 -14.11
C GLY A 1064 37.15 13.29 -13.35
N SER A 1065 38.33 12.86 -13.82
CA SER A 1065 39.39 12.11 -13.09
C SER A 1065 38.97 10.86 -12.30
N VAL A 1066 39.13 9.68 -12.90
CA VAL A 1066 38.94 8.40 -12.19
C VAL A 1066 40.23 8.03 -11.44
N ALA A 1067 40.49 8.72 -10.33
CA ALA A 1067 41.54 8.37 -9.38
C ALA A 1067 41.17 7.07 -8.66
N GLU A 1068 42.09 6.11 -8.61
CA GLU A 1068 41.88 4.78 -8.03
C GLU A 1068 43.04 4.39 -7.12
N VAL A 1069 42.82 3.44 -6.21
CA VAL A 1069 43.90 2.84 -5.39
C VAL A 1069 44.56 1.71 -6.18
N TRP A 1070 45.88 1.74 -6.27
CA TRP A 1070 46.65 0.75 -7.03
C TRP A 1070 47.45 -0.18 -6.13
N PHE A 1071 47.59 -1.42 -6.60
CA PHE A 1071 48.27 -2.49 -5.88
C PHE A 1071 49.34 -3.12 -6.76
N HIS A 1072 50.54 -3.32 -6.22
CA HIS A 1072 51.56 -4.14 -6.88
C HIS A 1072 51.42 -5.56 -6.40
N VAL A 1073 51.07 -6.47 -7.30
CA VAL A 1073 51.06 -7.91 -7.02
C VAL A 1073 52.49 -8.43 -7.17
N GLU A 1074 53.03 -9.17 -6.21
CA GLU A 1074 54.45 -9.63 -6.24
C GLU A 1074 54.79 -10.49 -7.48
N SER A 1075 53.79 -11.09 -8.11
CA SER A 1075 53.93 -11.88 -9.35
C SER A 1075 53.94 -11.04 -10.64
N ALA A 1076 53.70 -9.73 -10.55
CA ALA A 1076 53.58 -8.81 -11.68
C ALA A 1076 54.73 -7.81 -11.71
N ASP A 1077 55.10 -7.37 -12.91
CA ASP A 1077 56.18 -6.39 -13.08
C ASP A 1077 55.81 -4.98 -12.59
N GLY A 1078 54.55 -4.72 -12.22
CA GLY A 1078 54.09 -3.40 -11.82
C GLY A 1078 52.70 -3.36 -11.19
N ALA A 1079 52.29 -2.18 -10.75
CA ALA A 1079 51.03 -1.92 -10.08
C ALA A 1079 49.82 -1.99 -11.02
N GLY A 1080 48.71 -2.56 -10.55
CA GLY A 1080 47.45 -2.62 -11.27
C GLY A 1080 46.25 -2.29 -10.38
N LEU A 1081 45.10 -2.10 -11.04
CA LEU A 1081 43.81 -2.03 -10.36
C LEU A 1081 43.35 -3.42 -9.95
N ASN A 1082 42.79 -3.56 -8.75
CA ASN A 1082 42.15 -4.79 -8.30
C ASN A 1082 40.64 -4.55 -8.02
N PRO A 1083 39.76 -4.72 -9.02
CA PRO A 1083 38.33 -4.47 -8.87
C PRO A 1083 37.65 -5.38 -7.81
N LYS A 1084 38.27 -6.52 -7.48
CA LYS A 1084 37.71 -7.47 -6.51
C LYS A 1084 37.83 -6.95 -5.07
N MET A 1085 38.71 -6.00 -4.81
CA MET A 1085 39.02 -5.53 -3.47
C MET A 1085 37.85 -4.76 -2.82
N TYR A 1086 37.20 -3.89 -3.57
CA TYR A 1086 36.03 -3.11 -3.11
C TYR A 1086 34.82 -3.97 -2.71
N LYS A 1087 34.75 -5.21 -3.22
CA LYS A 1087 33.60 -6.12 -2.99
C LYS A 1087 33.81 -7.10 -1.84
N ALA A 1088 35.04 -7.25 -1.33
CA ALA A 1088 35.37 -8.28 -0.35
C ALA A 1088 36.62 -7.93 0.46
N LEU A 1089 36.62 -6.81 1.18
CA LEU A 1089 37.76 -6.39 2.02
C LEU A 1089 38.18 -7.47 3.03
N SER A 1090 37.22 -8.24 3.53
CA SER A 1090 37.43 -9.37 4.44
C SER A 1090 38.29 -10.51 3.84
N ARG A 1091 38.47 -10.55 2.51
CA ARG A 1091 39.34 -11.51 1.79
C ARG A 1091 40.83 -11.24 2.01
N PHE A 1092 41.20 -10.01 2.32
CA PHE A 1092 42.59 -9.59 2.43
C PHE A 1092 43.01 -9.48 3.89
N LYS A 1093 44.27 -9.80 4.19
CA LYS A 1093 44.87 -9.63 5.51
C LYS A 1093 46.16 -8.83 5.37
N VAL A 1094 46.28 -7.73 6.11
CA VAL A 1094 47.55 -7.03 6.26
C VAL A 1094 48.50 -7.95 7.05
N VAL A 1095 49.63 -8.31 6.44
CA VAL A 1095 50.63 -9.17 7.09
C VAL A 1095 51.87 -8.41 7.55
N GLU A 1096 52.18 -7.30 6.91
CA GLU A 1096 53.27 -6.38 7.25
C GLU A 1096 53.03 -5.04 6.54
N ASN A 1097 53.83 -4.04 6.89
CA ASN A 1097 53.94 -2.78 6.16
C ASN A 1097 55.39 -2.62 5.69
N ARG A 1098 55.58 -2.31 4.41
CA ARG A 1098 56.90 -2.09 3.78
C ARG A 1098 56.90 -0.74 3.06
N PRO A 1099 57.94 0.10 3.22
CA PRO A 1099 58.08 1.33 2.46
C PRO A 1099 58.07 1.05 0.96
N VAL A 1100 57.23 1.77 0.21
CA VAL A 1100 57.21 1.68 -1.25
C VAL A 1100 58.32 2.57 -1.80
N HIS A 1101 59.32 1.96 -2.44
CA HIS A 1101 60.42 2.68 -3.09
C HIS A 1101 60.14 2.88 -4.57
N GLU A 1102 60.69 3.96 -5.15
CA GLU A 1102 60.63 4.24 -6.58
C GLU A 1102 61.29 3.09 -7.36
N LEU A 1103 60.54 2.44 -8.26
CA LEU A 1103 61.08 1.39 -9.12
C LEU A 1103 61.88 2.05 -10.24
N GLY A 1104 63.19 1.78 -10.29
CA GLY A 1104 64.10 2.34 -11.29
C GLY A 1104 63.63 2.02 -12.71
N VAL A 1105 63.31 3.05 -13.47
CA VAL A 1105 62.94 2.93 -14.89
C VAL A 1105 64.24 3.00 -15.68
N ASP A 1106 64.68 1.86 -16.22
CA ASP A 1106 65.75 1.86 -17.20
C ASP A 1106 65.33 2.71 -18.40
N SER A 1107 66.13 3.74 -18.65
CA SER A 1107 65.95 4.76 -19.66
C SER A 1107 66.20 4.13 -21.03
N ALA A 1108 65.16 3.94 -21.83
CA ALA A 1108 65.31 3.55 -23.23
C ALA A 1108 64.18 4.07 -24.13
N GLY A 1109 64.48 5.13 -24.90
CA GLY A 1109 63.93 5.37 -26.23
C GLY A 1109 62.89 6.49 -26.37
N ASP A 1110 63.33 7.67 -26.83
CA ASP A 1110 62.59 8.73 -27.53
C ASP A 1110 61.08 8.80 -27.29
N ALA A 1111 60.69 9.41 -26.16
CA ALA A 1111 59.30 9.69 -25.85
C ALA A 1111 58.75 10.74 -26.85
N TRP A 1112 57.77 10.34 -27.65
CA TRP A 1112 56.95 11.27 -28.43
C TRP A 1112 56.27 12.27 -27.51
N ASP A 1113 56.42 13.55 -27.82
CA ASP A 1113 55.97 14.69 -27.02
C ASP A 1113 54.55 15.12 -27.45
N MET A 1114 53.59 14.89 -26.56
CA MET A 1114 52.18 15.19 -26.77
C MET A 1114 51.89 16.70 -26.86
N GLU A 1115 52.56 17.53 -26.05
CA GLU A 1115 52.33 18.99 -26.08
C GLU A 1115 52.83 19.58 -27.40
N ALA A 1116 54.00 19.13 -27.87
CA ALA A 1116 54.55 19.54 -29.15
C ALA A 1116 53.62 19.12 -30.32
N ALA A 1117 53.12 17.89 -30.30
CA ALA A 1117 52.20 17.37 -31.32
C ALA A 1117 50.87 18.12 -31.38
N LEU A 1118 50.26 18.43 -30.22
CA LEU A 1118 49.02 19.23 -30.14
C LEU A 1118 49.24 20.69 -30.54
N GLY A 1119 50.37 21.28 -30.18
CA GLY A 1119 50.76 22.62 -30.63
C GLY A 1119 50.93 22.69 -32.16
N LEU A 1120 51.52 21.66 -32.76
CA LEU A 1120 51.60 21.51 -34.22
C LEU A 1120 50.21 21.38 -34.85
N LEU A 1121 49.32 20.56 -34.29
CA LEU A 1121 47.94 20.41 -34.78
C LEU A 1121 47.18 21.74 -34.83
N HIS A 1122 47.22 22.53 -33.76
CA HIS A 1122 46.57 23.86 -33.74
C HIS A 1122 47.21 24.84 -34.74
N SER A 1123 48.52 24.74 -34.97
CA SER A 1123 49.23 25.60 -35.92
C SER A 1123 48.93 25.30 -37.39
N LEU A 1124 48.30 24.15 -37.67
CA LEU A 1124 47.95 23.72 -39.03
C LEU A 1124 46.58 24.27 -39.50
N ASP A 1125 45.87 25.03 -38.66
CA ASP A 1125 44.60 25.67 -39.03
C ASP A 1125 44.80 26.59 -40.25
N GLY A 1126 44.04 26.33 -41.31
CA GLY A 1126 44.20 26.98 -42.62
C GLY A 1126 45.43 26.56 -43.45
N ALA A 1127 46.31 25.68 -42.95
CA ALA A 1127 47.52 25.22 -43.64
C ALA A 1127 47.45 23.76 -44.15
N LEU A 1128 46.35 23.06 -43.86
CA LEU A 1128 46.09 21.71 -44.38
C LEU A 1128 45.88 21.71 -45.89
N GLN A 1129 46.50 20.75 -46.56
CA GLN A 1129 46.30 20.45 -47.97
C GLN A 1129 45.50 19.15 -48.06
N CYS A 1130 44.18 19.25 -47.93
CA CYS A 1130 43.29 18.10 -48.05
C CYS A 1130 43.04 17.75 -49.52
N ASP A 1131 43.98 17.06 -50.16
CA ASP A 1131 43.96 16.69 -51.59
C ASP A 1131 43.79 15.19 -51.85
N PHE A 1132 43.72 14.37 -50.80
CA PHE A 1132 43.43 12.94 -50.91
C PHE A 1132 41.99 12.64 -50.51
N SER A 1133 41.18 12.15 -51.46
CA SER A 1133 39.79 11.76 -51.18
C SER A 1133 39.68 10.32 -50.67
N PHE A 1134 39.04 10.11 -49.53
CA PHE A 1134 38.77 8.80 -48.93
C PHE A 1134 37.33 8.73 -48.34
N PRO A 1135 36.64 7.58 -48.32
CA PRO A 1135 35.29 7.47 -47.77
C PRO A 1135 35.24 7.70 -46.26
N ILE A 1136 34.22 8.39 -45.73
CA ILE A 1136 33.95 8.58 -44.29
C ILE A 1136 32.61 7.93 -43.91
N GLY A 1137 32.54 7.30 -42.73
CA GLY A 1137 31.30 6.73 -42.17
C GLY A 1137 31.09 5.24 -42.45
N ALA A 1138 29.99 4.67 -41.94
CA ALA A 1138 29.67 3.24 -42.03
C ALA A 1138 28.51 2.94 -43.01
N GLY A 1139 28.60 1.82 -43.74
CA GLY A 1139 27.56 1.28 -44.61
C GLY A 1139 27.50 1.88 -46.02
N LYS A 1140 26.33 1.73 -46.67
CA LYS A 1140 26.03 2.22 -48.04
C LYS A 1140 25.97 3.76 -48.16
N ASN A 1141 26.08 4.48 -47.04
CA ASN A 1141 25.99 5.93 -46.97
C ASN A 1141 27.37 6.61 -46.81
N ALA A 1142 28.48 5.87 -46.98
CA ALA A 1142 29.82 6.44 -46.87
C ALA A 1142 30.05 7.49 -47.96
N THR A 1143 30.36 8.72 -47.56
CA THR A 1143 30.60 9.84 -48.49
C THR A 1143 32.11 10.07 -48.66
N PRO A 1144 32.60 10.33 -49.88
CA PRO A 1144 33.99 10.70 -50.11
C PRO A 1144 34.26 12.07 -49.49
N ASP A 1145 35.41 12.19 -48.83
CA ASP A 1145 35.84 13.44 -48.24
C ASP A 1145 37.37 13.55 -48.26
N TRP A 1146 37.92 14.72 -47.99
CA TRP A 1146 39.31 15.05 -48.29
C TRP A 1146 40.21 15.08 -47.04
N PHE A 1147 41.44 14.58 -47.19
CA PHE A 1147 42.43 14.42 -46.14
C PHE A 1147 43.80 14.94 -46.60
N ASP A 1148 44.56 15.50 -45.65
CA ASP A 1148 45.98 15.79 -45.82
C ASP A 1148 46.80 14.55 -45.43
N VAL A 1149 47.48 14.00 -46.41
CA VAL A 1149 48.26 12.76 -46.30
C VAL A 1149 49.76 13.01 -46.49
N ARG A 1150 50.21 14.25 -46.30
CA ARG A 1150 51.64 14.61 -46.37
C ARG A 1150 52.41 13.90 -45.26
N PRO A 1151 53.31 12.95 -45.57
CA PRO A 1151 53.92 12.08 -44.56
C PRO A 1151 54.67 12.83 -43.48
N GLU A 1152 55.30 13.94 -43.81
CA GLU A 1152 56.04 14.79 -42.88
C GLU A 1152 55.13 15.48 -41.86
N ILE A 1153 53.96 15.97 -42.28
CA ILE A 1153 53.03 16.64 -41.39
C ILE A 1153 52.36 15.62 -40.48
N VAL A 1154 51.84 14.55 -41.08
CA VAL A 1154 51.17 13.48 -40.33
C VAL A 1154 52.16 12.80 -39.37
N TYR A 1155 53.41 12.58 -39.76
CA TYR A 1155 54.43 12.01 -38.89
C TYR A 1155 54.82 12.95 -37.75
N ASN A 1156 54.98 14.24 -38.00
CA ASN A 1156 55.31 15.20 -36.94
C ASN A 1156 54.20 15.33 -35.90
N VAL A 1157 52.94 15.13 -36.32
CA VAL A 1157 51.79 15.11 -35.41
C VAL A 1157 51.69 13.75 -34.71
N VAL A 1158 51.61 12.64 -35.45
CA VAL A 1158 51.18 11.34 -34.93
C VAL A 1158 52.35 10.44 -34.54
N GLY A 1159 53.54 10.70 -35.09
CA GLY A 1159 54.70 9.83 -34.98
C GLY A 1159 54.64 8.57 -35.87
N PHE A 1160 53.66 8.52 -36.78
CA PHE A 1160 53.44 7.45 -37.78
C PHE A 1160 53.09 8.10 -39.13
N ARG A 1161 53.30 7.39 -40.23
CA ARG A 1161 53.02 7.88 -41.59
C ARG A 1161 51.64 7.42 -42.08
N PRO A 1162 51.00 8.16 -43.00
CA PRO A 1162 49.82 7.70 -43.70
C PRO A 1162 50.06 6.34 -44.37
N GLY A 1163 49.12 5.41 -44.20
CA GLY A 1163 49.23 4.03 -44.63
C GLY A 1163 49.86 3.08 -43.61
N ASP A 1164 50.42 3.57 -42.51
CA ASP A 1164 50.99 2.71 -41.46
C ASP A 1164 49.89 1.87 -40.81
N VAL A 1165 50.13 0.55 -40.72
CA VAL A 1165 49.22 -0.37 -40.02
C VAL A 1165 49.70 -0.55 -38.59
N LEU A 1166 48.85 -0.15 -37.65
CA LEU A 1166 49.14 -0.14 -36.22
C LEU A 1166 48.33 -1.20 -35.48
N THR A 1167 48.91 -1.74 -34.42
CA THR A 1167 48.22 -2.56 -33.42
C THR A 1167 48.19 -1.84 -32.07
N ILE A 1168 47.12 -2.04 -31.29
CA ILE A 1168 46.98 -1.43 -29.96
C ILE A 1168 47.32 -2.47 -28.88
N ARG A 1169 48.35 -2.18 -28.08
CA ARG A 1169 48.74 -3.04 -26.95
C ARG A 1169 47.67 -2.98 -25.84
N GLY A 1170 47.09 -4.13 -25.49
CA GLY A 1170 46.04 -4.22 -24.45
C GLY A 1170 44.62 -3.96 -24.94
N GLY A 1171 44.42 -3.70 -26.24
CA GLY A 1171 43.09 -3.66 -26.88
C GLY A 1171 42.55 -5.07 -27.20
N PRO A 1172 41.32 -5.18 -27.75
CA PRO A 1172 40.74 -6.44 -28.18
C PRO A 1172 41.71 -7.21 -29.11
N PRO A 1173 41.95 -8.51 -28.88
CA PRO A 1173 42.89 -9.28 -29.66
C PRO A 1173 42.57 -9.19 -31.15
N GLY A 1174 43.53 -8.75 -31.95
CA GLY A 1174 43.39 -8.67 -33.40
C GLY A 1174 43.00 -7.31 -33.99
N THR A 1175 42.85 -6.24 -33.20
CA THR A 1175 42.51 -4.91 -33.74
C THR A 1175 43.67 -4.29 -34.54
N ARG A 1176 43.48 -4.09 -35.85
CA ARG A 1176 44.41 -3.43 -36.78
C ARG A 1176 43.84 -2.12 -37.32
N LEU A 1177 44.67 -1.09 -37.36
CA LEU A 1177 44.31 0.27 -37.78
C LEU A 1177 45.25 0.76 -38.88
N THR A 1178 44.73 1.21 -40.01
CA THR A 1178 45.51 1.97 -41.00
C THR A 1178 45.35 3.46 -40.74
N LEU A 1179 46.45 4.21 -40.59
CA LEU A 1179 46.43 5.67 -40.50
C LEU A 1179 46.10 6.29 -41.86
N ILE A 1180 45.04 7.11 -41.95
CA ILE A 1180 44.64 7.74 -43.22
C ILE A 1180 45.27 9.11 -43.38
N GLY A 1181 45.03 10.05 -42.47
CA GLY A 1181 45.54 11.43 -42.58
C GLY A 1181 44.85 12.43 -41.66
N LEU A 1182 45.08 13.71 -41.90
CA LEU A 1182 44.54 14.84 -41.13
C LEU A 1182 43.43 15.56 -41.89
N ARG A 1183 42.42 16.06 -41.18
CA ARG A 1183 41.40 16.97 -41.75
C ARG A 1183 40.68 17.76 -40.65
N PRO A 1184 40.06 18.90 -40.98
CA PRO A 1184 39.11 19.55 -40.08
C PRO A 1184 37.89 18.66 -39.82
N ASP A 1185 37.43 18.66 -38.58
CA ASP A 1185 36.18 18.06 -38.18
C ASP A 1185 34.99 18.85 -38.76
N PRO A 1186 34.00 18.22 -39.42
CA PRO A 1186 32.83 18.93 -39.94
C PRO A 1186 32.00 19.65 -38.88
N ASP A 1187 31.95 19.09 -37.66
CA ASP A 1187 31.07 19.58 -36.59
C ASP A 1187 31.78 20.61 -35.71
N THR A 1188 33.08 20.44 -35.48
CA THR A 1188 33.86 21.30 -34.56
C THR A 1188 34.82 22.26 -35.27
N GLY A 1189 35.18 22.00 -36.53
CA GLY A 1189 36.21 22.74 -37.26
C GLY A 1189 37.65 22.43 -36.84
N GLU A 1190 37.87 21.63 -35.79
CA GLU A 1190 39.20 21.31 -35.28
C GLU A 1190 39.92 20.25 -36.13
N ILE A 1191 41.23 20.38 -36.28
CA ILE A 1191 42.01 19.39 -37.04
C ILE A 1191 42.10 18.09 -36.25
N SER A 1192 41.69 16.99 -36.88
CA SER A 1192 41.63 15.65 -36.30
C SER A 1192 42.42 14.63 -37.12
N VAL A 1193 42.86 13.56 -36.47
CA VAL A 1193 43.52 12.39 -37.09
C VAL A 1193 42.49 11.30 -37.38
N TRP A 1194 42.56 10.72 -38.58
CA TRP A 1194 41.59 9.75 -39.06
C TRP A 1194 42.21 8.41 -39.44
N TRP A 1195 41.47 7.34 -39.18
CA TRP A 1195 41.94 5.95 -39.19
C TRP A 1195 40.94 5.04 -39.90
N HIS A 1196 41.41 3.94 -40.48
CA HIS A 1196 40.56 2.86 -41.02
C HIS A 1196 40.76 1.58 -40.20
N HIS A 1197 39.67 0.98 -39.74
CA HIS A 1197 39.69 -0.29 -39.00
C HIS A 1197 39.65 -1.47 -39.98
N GLU A 1198 40.63 -2.38 -39.90
CA GLU A 1198 40.71 -3.50 -40.86
C GLU A 1198 39.82 -4.71 -40.51
N ASP A 1199 39.41 -4.87 -39.24
CA ASP A 1199 38.87 -6.15 -38.73
C ASP A 1199 37.38 -6.20 -38.37
N PHE A 1200 36.61 -5.12 -38.58
CA PHE A 1200 35.16 -5.16 -38.31
C PHE A 1200 34.43 -5.99 -39.37
N GLN A 1201 33.83 -7.11 -38.94
CA GLN A 1201 32.99 -8.01 -39.77
C GLN A 1201 31.69 -7.35 -40.27
N THR A 1202 31.39 -6.13 -39.83
CA THR A 1202 30.28 -5.31 -40.33
C THR A 1202 30.71 -4.49 -41.54
N VAL A 1203 30.58 -5.09 -42.72
CA VAL A 1203 30.18 -4.48 -44.01
C VAL A 1203 30.32 -2.94 -44.09
N HIS A 1204 31.41 -2.48 -44.72
CA HIS A 1204 31.66 -1.13 -45.27
C HIS A 1204 31.92 0.04 -44.28
N ALA A 1205 33.02 0.04 -43.52
CA ALA A 1205 33.45 1.25 -42.78
C ALA A 1205 34.55 2.02 -43.53
N GLY A 1206 34.29 3.28 -43.89
CA GLY A 1206 35.31 4.24 -44.33
C GLY A 1206 36.25 4.67 -43.20
N ALA A 1207 36.93 5.80 -43.35
CA ALA A 1207 37.72 6.39 -42.28
C ALA A 1207 36.83 6.89 -41.13
N GLY A 1208 37.30 6.69 -39.90
CA GLY A 1208 36.69 7.17 -38.66
C GLY A 1208 37.69 7.92 -37.79
N LYS A 1209 37.18 8.72 -36.86
CA LYS A 1209 37.98 9.36 -35.81
C LYS A 1209 38.23 8.36 -34.69
N ILE A 1210 39.45 8.31 -34.20
CA ILE A 1210 39.75 7.75 -32.87
C ILE A 1210 39.98 8.96 -31.98
N PRO A 1211 38.95 9.44 -31.30
CA PRO A 1211 39.15 10.58 -30.43
C PRO A 1211 40.08 10.15 -29.27
N GLY A 1212 40.93 11.05 -28.79
CA GLY A 1212 41.90 10.75 -27.71
C GLY A 1212 43.14 9.96 -28.14
N TRP A 1213 43.35 9.78 -29.45
CA TRP A 1213 44.46 8.99 -30.00
C TRP A 1213 45.85 9.43 -29.48
N GLU A 1214 46.03 10.71 -29.14
CA GLU A 1214 47.29 11.28 -28.64
C GLU A 1214 47.75 10.63 -27.33
N HIS A 1215 46.81 10.29 -26.45
CA HIS A 1215 47.08 9.56 -25.21
C HIS A 1215 47.27 8.06 -25.47
N MET A 1216 46.68 7.53 -26.55
CA MET A 1216 46.83 6.14 -26.98
C MET A 1216 48.11 5.89 -27.77
N ARG A 1217 48.76 6.93 -28.29
CA ARG A 1217 49.93 6.82 -29.19
C ARG A 1217 51.01 5.91 -28.64
N GLN A 1218 51.30 6.00 -27.34
CA GLN A 1218 52.33 5.15 -26.70
C GLN A 1218 51.98 3.65 -26.67
N MET A 1219 50.69 3.31 -26.81
CA MET A 1219 50.22 1.92 -26.89
C MET A 1219 50.13 1.41 -28.33
N MET A 1220 50.14 2.31 -29.32
CA MET A 1220 50.15 1.95 -30.74
C MET A 1220 51.55 1.50 -31.15
N ARG A 1221 51.64 0.33 -31.77
CA ARG A 1221 52.89 -0.16 -32.37
C ARG A 1221 52.70 -0.31 -33.86
N ASP A 1222 53.64 0.28 -34.61
CA ASP A 1222 53.79 0.01 -36.03
C ASP A 1222 54.07 -1.49 -36.20
N THR A 1223 53.24 -2.15 -37.00
CA THR A 1223 53.43 -3.56 -37.36
C THR A 1223 54.56 -3.73 -38.38
N GLY A 1224 55.01 -2.64 -38.99
CA GLY A 1224 55.91 -2.63 -40.14
C GLY A 1224 55.17 -2.81 -41.48
N GLU A 1225 53.87 -3.15 -41.45
CA GLU A 1225 53.05 -3.23 -42.65
C GLU A 1225 52.61 -1.83 -43.11
N LYS A 1226 52.65 -1.61 -44.43
CA LYS A 1226 52.18 -0.37 -45.08
C LYS A 1226 51.03 -0.72 -46.01
N THR A 1227 49.88 -0.12 -45.77
CA THR A 1227 48.71 -0.21 -46.65
C THR A 1227 48.74 0.94 -47.66
N ASN A 1228 48.69 0.62 -48.95
CA ASN A 1228 48.54 1.63 -49.98
C ASN A 1228 47.12 2.22 -49.92
N LEU A 1229 47.01 3.51 -49.62
CA LEU A 1229 45.72 4.17 -49.41
C LEU A 1229 44.86 4.24 -50.68
N GLU A 1230 45.45 4.27 -51.89
CA GLU A 1230 44.69 4.22 -53.15
C GLU A 1230 44.15 2.81 -53.42
N GLU A 1231 44.93 1.76 -53.16
CA GLU A 1231 44.42 0.38 -53.26
C GLU A 1231 43.32 0.12 -52.22
N LEU A 1232 43.49 0.60 -50.99
CA LEU A 1232 42.50 0.49 -49.94
C LEU A 1232 41.19 1.19 -50.31
N LYS A 1233 41.28 2.41 -50.85
CA LYS A 1233 40.15 3.20 -51.35
C LYS A 1233 39.43 2.49 -52.50
N GLU A 1234 40.16 1.91 -53.45
CA GLU A 1234 39.57 1.17 -54.57
C GLU A 1234 38.94 -0.14 -54.12
N ARG A 1235 39.52 -0.82 -53.12
CA ARG A 1235 38.93 -2.00 -52.46
C ARG A 1235 37.60 -1.66 -51.78
N LEU A 1236 37.55 -0.53 -51.07
CA LEU A 1236 36.31 -0.06 -50.43
C LEU A 1236 35.25 0.36 -51.46
N ARG A 1237 35.65 0.93 -52.61
CA ARG A 1237 34.73 1.27 -53.72
C ARG A 1237 34.18 0.04 -54.45
N SER A 1238 35.01 -0.97 -54.67
CA SER A 1238 34.63 -2.19 -55.39
C SER A 1238 33.81 -3.18 -54.55
N GLY A 1239 33.72 -2.96 -53.23
CA GLY A 1239 32.92 -3.79 -52.32
C GLY A 1239 33.50 -5.18 -52.04
N LYS A 1240 34.70 -5.50 -52.55
CA LYS A 1240 35.36 -6.80 -52.34
C LYS A 1240 36.10 -6.80 -51.00
N GLY A 1241 35.66 -7.65 -50.08
CA GLY A 1241 36.35 -7.86 -48.81
C GLY A 1241 37.70 -8.58 -48.99
N ARG A 1242 38.66 -8.33 -48.09
CA ARG A 1242 39.96 -9.03 -48.06
C ARG A 1242 39.83 -10.56 -47.95
N GLY A 1243 38.65 -11.06 -47.55
CA GLY A 1243 38.31 -12.49 -47.49
C GLY A 1243 37.96 -13.15 -48.83
N GLU A 1244 37.59 -12.40 -49.87
CA GLU A 1244 37.15 -13.00 -51.14
C GLU A 1244 38.30 -13.43 -52.07
N GLU A 1245 39.51 -12.85 -51.91
CA GLU A 1245 40.69 -13.35 -52.64
C GLU A 1245 41.28 -14.64 -52.05
N ASN A 1246 41.03 -14.93 -50.76
CA ASN A 1246 41.46 -16.19 -50.13
C ASN A 1246 40.35 -17.25 -50.02
N GLN A 1247 39.07 -16.93 -50.29
CA GLN A 1247 37.98 -17.91 -50.34
C GLN A 1247 37.82 -18.60 -51.70
N GLY A 1248 38.39 -18.04 -52.76
CA GLY A 1248 38.36 -18.64 -54.11
C GLY A 1248 39.10 -19.97 -54.20
N ASP A 1249 40.25 -20.11 -53.52
CA ASP A 1249 41.09 -21.32 -53.60
C ASP A 1249 40.75 -22.38 -52.53
N LEU A 1250 40.29 -21.95 -51.35
CA LEU A 1250 39.97 -22.87 -50.25
C LEU A 1250 38.60 -23.55 -50.42
N SER A 1251 37.61 -22.88 -51.00
CA SER A 1251 36.26 -23.47 -51.17
C SER A 1251 36.23 -24.57 -52.25
N GLN A 1252 37.07 -24.46 -53.29
CA GLN A 1252 37.15 -25.47 -54.34
C GLN A 1252 37.91 -26.71 -53.86
N GLN A 1253 39.02 -26.55 -53.13
CA GLN A 1253 39.72 -27.67 -52.49
C GLN A 1253 38.89 -28.33 -51.39
N GLN A 1254 38.15 -27.56 -50.58
CA GLN A 1254 37.29 -28.12 -49.53
C GLN A 1254 36.05 -28.83 -50.10
N MET A 1255 35.47 -28.34 -51.20
CA MET A 1255 34.37 -29.03 -51.89
C MET A 1255 34.85 -30.29 -52.64
N GLU A 1256 36.04 -30.29 -53.25
CA GLU A 1256 36.62 -31.51 -53.82
C GLU A 1256 36.96 -32.53 -52.73
N MET A 1257 37.50 -32.09 -51.58
CA MET A 1257 37.81 -32.97 -50.46
C MET A 1257 36.54 -33.54 -49.82
N LEU A 1258 35.47 -32.76 -49.66
CA LEU A 1258 34.17 -33.22 -49.16
C LEU A 1258 33.45 -34.12 -50.18
N SER A 1259 33.57 -33.85 -51.48
CA SER A 1259 33.04 -34.72 -52.54
C SER A 1259 33.79 -36.06 -52.61
N GLN A 1260 35.10 -36.08 -52.36
CA GLN A 1260 35.89 -37.31 -52.30
C GLN A 1260 35.65 -38.10 -51.00
N MET A 1261 35.46 -37.41 -49.87
CA MET A 1261 35.15 -38.05 -48.57
C MET A 1261 33.74 -38.62 -48.51
N SER A 1262 32.74 -37.96 -49.11
CA SER A 1262 31.35 -38.45 -49.16
C SER A 1262 31.18 -39.69 -50.06
N ALA A 1263 32.09 -39.91 -51.02
CA ALA A 1263 32.10 -41.12 -51.84
C ALA A 1263 32.66 -42.36 -51.11
N GLN A 1264 33.30 -42.18 -49.94
CA GLN A 1264 33.96 -43.26 -49.20
C GLN A 1264 33.32 -43.59 -47.83
N LEU A 1265 32.33 -42.82 -47.39
CA LEU A 1265 31.69 -43.00 -46.08
C LEU A 1265 30.32 -43.66 -46.21
N SER A 1266 30.00 -44.56 -45.28
CA SER A 1266 28.68 -45.18 -45.24
C SER A 1266 27.63 -44.16 -44.76
N PRO A 1267 26.34 -44.29 -45.15
CA PRO A 1267 25.29 -43.38 -44.72
C PRO A 1267 25.18 -43.23 -43.19
N ALA A 1268 25.58 -44.25 -42.42
CA ALA A 1268 25.56 -44.23 -40.96
C ALA A 1268 26.66 -43.32 -40.38
N ASP A 1269 27.86 -43.33 -40.96
CA ASP A 1269 28.98 -42.51 -40.50
C ASP A 1269 28.77 -41.02 -40.82
N LEU A 1270 28.13 -40.75 -41.97
CA LEU A 1270 27.77 -39.40 -42.40
C LEU A 1270 26.71 -38.78 -41.46
N GLN A 1271 25.78 -39.59 -40.95
CA GLN A 1271 24.77 -39.17 -39.99
C GLN A 1271 25.37 -38.93 -38.58
N GLN A 1272 26.41 -39.69 -38.20
CA GLN A 1272 27.11 -39.50 -36.93
C GLN A 1272 28.00 -38.26 -36.93
N LEU A 1273 28.67 -37.96 -38.06
CA LEU A 1273 29.47 -36.75 -38.25
C LEU A 1273 28.60 -35.48 -38.23
N MET A 1274 27.44 -35.50 -38.90
CA MET A 1274 26.49 -34.38 -38.86
C MET A 1274 25.89 -34.19 -37.47
N GLY A 1275 25.66 -35.28 -36.72
CA GLY A 1275 25.23 -35.22 -35.32
C GLY A 1275 26.31 -34.74 -34.35
N ALA A 1276 27.59 -34.75 -34.73
CA ALA A 1276 28.69 -34.18 -33.95
C ALA A 1276 28.97 -32.71 -34.28
N LEU A 1277 28.71 -32.29 -35.52
CA LEU A 1277 28.82 -30.89 -35.96
C LEU A 1277 27.65 -30.00 -35.51
N MET A 1278 26.49 -30.60 -35.24
CA MET A 1278 25.30 -29.89 -34.74
C MET A 1278 25.19 -29.83 -33.20
N ARG A 1279 26.11 -30.49 -32.48
CA ARG A 1279 26.28 -30.36 -31.02
C ARG A 1279 27.48 -29.48 -30.74
#